data_AF-A0A6A7AAB9-F1
#
_entry.id   AF-A0A6A7AAB9-F1
#
_cell.length_a   1.000
_cell.length_b   1.000
_cell.length_c   1.000
_cell.angle_alpha   90.00
_cell.angle_beta   90.00
_cell.angle_gamma   90.00
#
_symmetry.space_group_name_H-M   'P 1'
#
loop_
_entity.id
_entity.type
_entity.pdbx_description
1 polymer ?
#
loop_
_entity_poly.entity_id
_entity_poly.type
_entity_poly.pdbx_seq_one_letter_code
_entity_poly.pdbx_strand_id
1 'polypeptide(L)'
;AIDIGDFSNDLATDLGPLLALFGDSMTKQFLSESISHLDYIIFAVAPIGIITTLVSTVRLCGSTALRAFIGRSQEGQGAVEAELCTSTSRDVCELFTRGGIQRILGRPSILELVYIPPNATSDSPSAGTEAKPSNLLTSREYFTKYASSSNSPWRKQRRSRDLDPVHTIAPNPNLSLNIGIRRPPGWILWCIACVGILLQLGVLVLAGTGVWILGWSLSEGDDLAARDYAPIMFIIGTILMCIGMWGCAFLIGQTTQELSFERCGQEATELRPRLLWLQPGPQVIGDQSFDPFVYMDDKTTVQVWSSSKKSHNKKFIFYTYLAVFATLIGYITQFIGIRGMKAWISLAQLAVTMIMSLLRGSLRTQRLSNEDNLLGDFPDLVAGHELDWLAFQLHGIHDPSMVLQLGVTPQQEKSIETIKDTVVSQGPGKGSDHRRAPQRAVVDLRVSSVASNSNISSSDRPSDSRISSDKVLQTRIRLANMTGLNSFADADPYQQMWDDGHVKVRAKARQIAVSIGSATTNWFLRNTVRRDTDISPRIRTNTCSGVGLEQDPISILIRPPPEFFQGGWRADAAQLEATLGLWMWMMMMAKSSIGFNSGFIPGSGEFQFTSNATKTPIGRIVSIGLDDSDWEKRTDVQGEMDLWLGRSSMKLRQSTITFREGQYYGLTSLFQRNQAGKLEPYFSPENSKEQNANVSQRLSGWHLTQRLLASQQSSKPAEAGIPQDLDASQNEAVTYRIQDNQLDLTSTSLLDVCCQELFVALMMSLINFNNDPLGNASFVEHEGSLRLEHPVVTLFVDAFVAGGLGTYADAILCIFPPLREKLTSLKPETMLPSIAQAATTYRLAGQWKQAETVLWDGCRKTEQKGVDVAHFEAALLMLCELYRSSLLKTSDTNREFALKGISSVIDTYANMAGRSDSLQQILDRYREIVKRYTNGTSERDQTSGTIHTDLLLAIESRNRTEALYQLSLITPLCERGSSVPTSALALAARNNWLEVVGNLLELKAQPNDADQDGKRGLYYCAELGNLACAQILIGVDADDSLLELTPLACAAANGHTDIIRLLIDTIAANVEHRTTKELTPLILAVEGGHEEAAMLLVEKGANIEANDRSGQTALVYAVQKQNLLLVKQLIEKGANVNTQDKTQRTPLIEACLLVGDPAPVDGGSGEAHDARLKEIDVAKSIVDLLLRNGADAETKNWHDLTALAMVAQVNLGTSASNLIAHGANLEAKDDHLCTPLMHAVKGVCTAVVPVLLQAGANVEAKDARGFTPLFL
;
A
#
# COMPACT_ATOMS: atom_id res chain seq x y z
N ALA A 1 84.17 -34.47 -26.80
CA ALA A 1 83.08 -35.25 -27.42
C ALA A 1 82.12 -35.59 -26.30
N ILE A 2 80.94 -34.98 -26.28
CA ILE A 2 79.88 -35.38 -25.36
C ILE A 2 79.38 -36.71 -25.89
N ASP A 3 79.42 -37.76 -25.08
CA ASP A 3 79.01 -39.10 -25.49
C ASP A 3 77.49 -39.10 -25.68
N ILE A 4 77.04 -38.99 -26.92
CA ILE A 4 75.61 -38.89 -27.29
C ILE A 4 74.85 -40.17 -26.88
N GLY A 5 75.57 -41.27 -26.60
CA GLY A 5 75.00 -42.50 -26.04
C GLY A 5 74.39 -42.32 -24.65
N ASP A 6 74.98 -41.50 -23.78
CA ASP A 6 74.48 -41.26 -22.41
C ASP A 6 73.16 -40.49 -22.41
N PHE A 7 72.96 -39.57 -23.37
CA PHE A 7 71.70 -38.83 -23.52
C PHE A 7 70.49 -39.75 -23.77
N SER A 8 70.67 -40.89 -24.45
CA SER A 8 69.59 -41.86 -24.65
C SER A 8 69.26 -42.66 -23.39
N ASN A 9 70.24 -42.86 -22.50
CA ASN A 9 70.06 -43.56 -21.23
C ASN A 9 69.40 -42.65 -20.18
N ASP A 10 69.73 -41.35 -20.19
CA ASP A 10 69.18 -40.33 -19.27
C ASP A 10 67.98 -39.54 -19.84
N LEU A 11 67.53 -39.88 -21.05
CA LEU A 11 66.41 -39.23 -21.75
C LEU A 11 65.13 -39.14 -20.90
N ALA A 12 64.86 -40.18 -20.09
CA ALA A 12 63.68 -40.22 -19.24
C ALA A 12 63.78 -39.26 -18.03
N THR A 13 64.99 -39.06 -17.52
CA THR A 13 65.30 -38.24 -16.34
C THR A 13 65.31 -36.75 -16.71
N ASP A 14 65.91 -36.40 -17.85
CA ASP A 14 66.05 -35.01 -18.30
C ASP A 14 64.76 -34.43 -18.91
N LEU A 15 63.92 -35.27 -19.52
CA LEU A 15 62.68 -34.82 -20.16
C LEU A 15 61.44 -34.91 -19.26
N GLY A 16 61.53 -35.62 -18.13
CA GLY A 16 60.44 -35.79 -17.17
C GLY A 16 59.74 -34.48 -16.78
N PRO A 17 60.48 -33.42 -16.40
CA PRO A 17 59.89 -32.12 -16.05
C PRO A 17 59.17 -31.42 -17.22
N LEU A 18 59.73 -31.48 -18.43
CA LEU A 18 59.15 -30.89 -19.64
C LEU A 18 57.88 -31.63 -20.08
N LEU A 19 57.88 -32.95 -20.02
CA LEU A 19 56.71 -33.79 -20.30
C LEU A 19 55.59 -33.61 -19.27
N ALA A 20 55.94 -33.42 -18.00
CA ALA A 20 54.97 -33.14 -16.95
C ALA A 20 54.35 -31.74 -17.10
N LEU A 21 55.15 -30.73 -17.45
CA LEU A 21 54.69 -29.33 -17.58
C LEU A 21 53.81 -29.10 -18.83
N PHE A 22 54.20 -29.64 -19.98
CA PHE A 22 53.49 -29.43 -21.24
C PHE A 22 52.50 -30.55 -21.61
N GLY A 23 52.68 -31.75 -21.06
CA GLY A 23 51.89 -32.91 -21.45
C GLY A 23 50.48 -32.91 -20.88
N ASP A 24 50.29 -32.66 -19.58
CA ASP A 24 49.00 -32.95 -18.93
C ASP A 24 47.90 -31.92 -19.26
N SER A 25 48.17 -30.62 -19.08
CA SER A 25 47.21 -29.54 -19.30
C SER A 25 46.80 -29.41 -20.77
N MET A 26 47.79 -29.44 -21.67
CA MET A 26 47.60 -29.31 -23.11
C MET A 26 46.81 -30.48 -23.70
N THR A 27 47.08 -31.71 -23.24
CA THR A 27 46.38 -32.92 -23.67
C THR A 27 44.92 -32.86 -23.25
N LYS A 28 44.64 -32.48 -21.98
CA LYS A 28 43.27 -32.31 -21.48
C LYS A 28 42.52 -31.22 -22.25
N GLN A 29 43.14 -30.06 -22.47
CA GLN A 29 42.53 -28.96 -23.23
C GLN A 29 42.23 -29.36 -24.67
N PHE A 30 43.15 -30.05 -25.35
CA PHE A 30 42.91 -30.48 -26.72
C PHE A 30 41.77 -31.50 -26.80
N LEU A 31 41.75 -32.49 -25.90
CA LEU A 31 40.70 -33.52 -25.85
C LEU A 31 39.32 -32.91 -25.54
N SER A 32 39.25 -31.98 -24.58
CA SER A 32 37.98 -31.40 -24.13
C SER A 32 37.33 -30.45 -25.14
N GLU A 33 38.04 -30.14 -26.23
CA GLU A 33 37.57 -29.32 -27.35
C GLU A 33 37.59 -30.08 -28.70
N SER A 34 37.89 -31.39 -28.69
CA SER A 34 37.99 -32.24 -29.89
C SER A 34 36.63 -32.79 -30.30
N ILE A 35 36.11 -32.33 -31.45
CA ILE A 35 34.75 -32.63 -31.92
C ILE A 35 34.76 -33.39 -33.24
N SER A 36 35.84 -33.27 -34.03
CA SER A 36 35.93 -33.87 -35.36
C SER A 36 36.82 -35.11 -35.38
N HIS A 37 36.59 -36.00 -36.36
CA HIS A 37 37.50 -37.14 -36.59
C HIS A 37 38.92 -36.71 -36.95
N LEU A 38 39.10 -35.52 -37.55
CA LEU A 38 40.42 -34.97 -37.85
C LEU A 38 41.16 -34.59 -36.57
N ASP A 39 40.48 -34.04 -35.56
CA ASP A 39 41.08 -33.76 -34.24
C ASP A 39 41.63 -35.04 -33.60
N TYR A 40 40.89 -36.15 -33.68
CA TYR A 40 41.33 -37.44 -33.12
C TYR A 40 42.58 -37.98 -33.82
N ILE A 41 42.73 -37.74 -35.13
CA ILE A 41 43.93 -38.14 -35.89
C ILE A 41 45.12 -37.25 -35.50
N ILE A 42 44.93 -35.93 -35.46
CA ILE A 42 45.98 -34.96 -35.06
C ILE A 42 46.49 -35.26 -33.64
N PHE A 43 45.58 -35.68 -32.77
CA PHE A 43 45.91 -36.08 -31.40
C PHE A 43 46.75 -37.37 -31.33
N ALA A 44 46.38 -38.37 -32.15
CA ALA A 44 46.98 -39.70 -32.11
C ALA A 44 48.39 -39.77 -32.69
N VAL A 45 48.70 -38.90 -33.66
CA VAL A 45 49.98 -38.90 -34.38
C VAL A 45 51.04 -38.16 -33.57
N ALA A 46 52.21 -38.79 -33.36
CA ALA A 46 53.29 -38.31 -32.49
C ALA A 46 52.81 -37.97 -31.07
N PRO A 47 52.30 -38.96 -30.31
CA PRO A 47 51.58 -38.70 -29.06
C PRO A 47 52.49 -38.11 -27.98
N ILE A 48 51.94 -37.14 -27.24
CA ILE A 48 52.48 -36.60 -25.98
C ILE A 48 51.38 -36.77 -24.93
N GLY A 49 51.73 -36.93 -23.64
CA GLY A 49 50.72 -37.11 -22.59
C GLY A 49 49.98 -38.45 -22.64
N ILE A 50 50.67 -39.55 -23.00
CA ILE A 50 50.09 -40.91 -23.09
C ILE A 50 49.40 -41.32 -21.78
N ILE A 51 50.07 -41.10 -20.64
CA ILE A 51 49.53 -41.40 -19.30
C ILE A 51 48.27 -40.58 -19.03
N THR A 52 48.31 -39.27 -19.29
CA THR A 52 47.15 -38.38 -19.13
C THR A 52 45.96 -38.86 -19.96
N THR A 53 46.20 -39.26 -21.20
CA THR A 53 45.16 -39.74 -22.12
C THR A 53 44.54 -41.05 -21.63
N LEU A 54 45.40 -42.00 -21.21
CA LEU A 54 44.98 -43.26 -20.63
C LEU A 54 44.11 -43.04 -19.40
N VAL A 55 44.61 -42.27 -18.44
CA VAL A 55 43.90 -41.94 -17.20
C VAL A 55 42.58 -41.22 -17.49
N SER A 56 42.56 -40.29 -18.45
CA SER A 56 41.35 -39.55 -18.86
C SER A 56 40.30 -40.46 -19.48
N THR A 57 40.72 -41.38 -20.36
CA THR A 57 39.82 -42.36 -20.99
C THR A 57 39.26 -43.34 -19.96
N VAL A 58 40.07 -43.80 -19.01
CA VAL A 58 39.67 -44.66 -17.89
C VAL A 58 38.69 -43.93 -16.97
N ARG A 59 38.99 -42.68 -16.59
CA ARG A 59 38.13 -41.84 -15.75
C ARG A 59 36.75 -41.64 -16.39
N LEU A 60 36.70 -41.44 -17.71
CA LEU A 60 35.45 -41.16 -18.41
C LEU A 60 34.65 -42.42 -18.78
N CYS A 61 35.28 -43.39 -19.45
CA CYS A 61 34.61 -44.55 -20.07
C CYS A 61 34.88 -45.89 -19.36
N GLY A 62 35.81 -45.93 -18.41
CA GLY A 62 36.23 -47.15 -17.73
C GLY A 62 35.19 -47.72 -16.78
N SER A 63 35.28 -49.03 -16.55
CA SER A 63 34.55 -49.72 -15.48
C SER A 63 34.97 -49.23 -14.10
N THR A 64 34.17 -49.52 -13.08
CA THR A 64 34.51 -49.22 -11.67
C THR A 64 35.86 -49.84 -11.25
N ALA A 65 36.18 -51.03 -11.75
CA ALA A 65 37.47 -51.70 -11.50
C ALA A 65 38.64 -50.96 -12.15
N LEU A 66 38.50 -50.51 -13.39
CA LEU A 66 39.53 -49.77 -14.11
C LEU A 66 39.80 -48.40 -13.44
N ARG A 67 38.75 -47.74 -12.94
CA ARG A 67 38.88 -46.49 -12.16
C ARG A 67 39.51 -46.71 -10.79
N ALA A 68 39.26 -47.84 -10.14
CA ALA A 68 39.90 -48.21 -8.89
C ALA A 68 41.41 -48.44 -9.05
N PHE A 69 41.84 -49.06 -10.16
CA PHE A 69 43.24 -49.30 -10.47
C PHE A 69 44.07 -48.00 -10.53
N ILE A 70 43.49 -46.92 -11.07
CA ILE A 70 44.15 -45.60 -11.12
C ILE A 70 43.92 -44.75 -9.86
N GLY A 71 43.30 -45.31 -8.81
CA GLY A 71 43.02 -44.60 -7.55
C GLY A 71 41.93 -43.53 -7.64
N ARG A 72 41.02 -43.58 -8.62
CA ARG A 72 39.97 -42.57 -8.87
C ARG A 72 38.55 -43.15 -8.83
N SER A 73 38.32 -44.24 -8.08
CA SER A 73 37.01 -44.91 -8.01
C SER A 73 35.89 -44.07 -7.40
N GLN A 74 36.21 -43.12 -6.52
CA GLN A 74 35.25 -42.25 -5.82
C GLN A 74 35.05 -40.88 -6.50
N GLU A 75 35.62 -40.67 -7.69
CA GLU A 75 35.49 -39.40 -8.38
C GLU A 75 34.09 -39.18 -8.95
N GLY A 76 33.51 -38.01 -8.71
CA GLY A 76 32.19 -37.64 -9.22
C GLY A 76 32.17 -37.54 -10.75
N GLN A 77 31.10 -38.01 -11.39
CA GLN A 77 30.97 -37.99 -12.84
C GLN A 77 31.00 -36.58 -13.45
N GLY A 78 30.56 -35.57 -12.68
CA GLY A 78 30.61 -34.16 -13.07
C GLY A 78 32.03 -33.61 -13.13
N ALA A 79 32.91 -33.99 -12.17
CA ALA A 79 34.31 -33.53 -12.17
C ALA A 79 35.06 -34.01 -13.43
N VAL A 80 34.82 -35.27 -13.81
CA VAL A 80 35.38 -35.85 -15.05
C VAL A 80 34.79 -35.19 -16.30
N GLU A 81 33.50 -34.89 -16.30
CA GLU A 81 32.84 -34.20 -17.42
C GLU A 81 33.38 -32.78 -17.61
N ALA A 82 33.51 -32.01 -16.52
CA ALA A 82 34.02 -30.64 -16.54
C ALA A 82 35.45 -30.55 -17.12
N GLU A 83 36.30 -31.54 -16.84
CA GLU A 83 37.68 -31.56 -17.36
C GLU A 83 37.79 -32.03 -18.82
N LEU A 84 36.97 -33.01 -19.24
CA LEU A 84 37.26 -33.81 -20.44
C LEU A 84 36.19 -33.79 -21.54
N CYS A 85 34.95 -33.39 -21.24
CA CYS A 85 33.84 -33.47 -22.20
C CYS A 85 33.46 -32.09 -22.74
N THR A 86 32.97 -32.03 -23.98
CA THR A 86 32.37 -30.80 -24.55
C THR A 86 30.94 -30.53 -24.07
N SER A 87 30.35 -31.47 -23.34
CA SER A 87 28.96 -31.41 -22.89
C SER A 87 28.77 -30.61 -21.62
N THR A 88 27.56 -30.09 -21.46
CA THR A 88 27.06 -29.57 -20.20
C THR A 88 26.01 -30.52 -19.65
N SER A 89 25.92 -30.61 -18.33
CA SER A 89 24.96 -31.48 -17.65
C SER A 89 24.32 -30.75 -16.48
N ARG A 90 23.55 -31.47 -15.65
CA ARG A 90 22.95 -30.88 -14.45
C ARG A 90 23.99 -30.38 -13.44
N ASP A 91 25.17 -31.00 -13.44
CA ASP A 91 26.22 -30.76 -12.45
C ASP A 91 27.40 -29.96 -13.03
N VAL A 92 27.48 -29.84 -14.37
CA VAL A 92 28.53 -29.11 -15.08
C VAL A 92 27.93 -27.99 -15.92
N CYS A 93 28.44 -26.78 -15.73
CA CYS A 93 28.07 -25.63 -16.53
C CYS A 93 29.30 -24.81 -16.93
N GLU A 94 29.13 -23.95 -17.92
CA GLU A 94 30.15 -23.07 -18.47
C GLU A 94 29.82 -21.62 -18.14
N LEU A 95 30.75 -20.91 -17.49
CA LEU A 95 30.64 -19.47 -17.19
C LEU A 95 31.80 -18.71 -17.79
N PHE A 96 31.62 -17.43 -18.06
CA PHE A 96 32.68 -16.55 -18.51
C PHE A 96 33.43 -15.94 -17.33
N THR A 97 34.76 -15.94 -17.40
CA THR A 97 35.69 -15.27 -16.46
C THR A 97 36.84 -14.62 -17.21
N ARG A 98 37.09 -13.32 -16.96
CA ARG A 98 38.32 -12.58 -17.32
C ARG A 98 38.98 -13.02 -18.64
N GLY A 99 38.21 -13.12 -19.72
CA GLY A 99 38.71 -13.39 -21.08
C GLY A 99 38.70 -14.85 -21.49
N GLY A 100 37.96 -15.70 -20.79
CA GLY A 100 37.79 -17.10 -21.14
C GLY A 100 36.49 -17.70 -20.60
N ILE A 101 36.12 -18.86 -21.13
CA ILE A 101 35.02 -19.66 -20.62
C ILE A 101 35.60 -20.78 -19.76
N GLN A 102 35.07 -20.93 -18.56
CA GLN A 102 35.48 -21.91 -17.57
C GLN A 102 34.34 -22.86 -17.25
N ARG A 103 34.64 -24.16 -17.18
CA ARG A 103 33.69 -25.19 -16.73
C ARG A 103 33.75 -25.31 -15.21
N ILE A 104 32.59 -25.21 -14.57
CA ILE A 104 32.45 -25.24 -13.11
C ILE A 104 31.44 -26.30 -12.71
N LEU A 105 31.67 -26.90 -11.55
CA LEU A 105 30.72 -27.79 -10.89
C LEU A 105 29.69 -26.96 -10.15
N GLY A 106 28.43 -27.02 -10.58
CA GLY A 106 27.35 -26.25 -9.98
C GLY A 106 26.18 -26.00 -10.91
N ARG A 107 25.23 -25.21 -10.42
CA ARG A 107 24.05 -24.78 -11.17
C ARG A 107 24.03 -23.25 -11.27
N PRO A 108 24.88 -22.66 -12.12
CA PRO A 108 24.87 -21.23 -12.30
C PRO A 108 23.61 -20.77 -13.03
N SER A 109 23.28 -19.50 -12.84
CA SER A 109 22.18 -18.84 -13.53
C SER A 109 22.74 -18.25 -14.82
N ILE A 110 22.44 -18.82 -15.98
CA ILE A 110 22.81 -18.24 -17.29
C ILE A 110 21.58 -18.30 -18.18
N LEU A 111 21.26 -17.17 -18.80
CA LEU A 111 20.10 -17.00 -19.65
C LEU A 111 20.50 -16.97 -21.12
N GLU A 112 19.95 -17.89 -21.92
CA GLU A 112 20.16 -17.98 -23.36
C GLU A 112 18.84 -17.68 -24.10
N LEU A 113 18.83 -16.58 -24.87
CA LEU A 113 17.64 -16.01 -25.48
C LEU A 113 17.77 -15.90 -27.00
N VAL A 114 16.61 -15.93 -27.66
CA VAL A 114 16.44 -15.57 -29.07
C VAL A 114 15.47 -14.40 -29.13
N TYR A 115 15.94 -13.26 -29.63
CA TYR A 115 15.11 -12.08 -29.88
C TYR A 115 14.71 -12.02 -31.35
N ILE A 116 13.42 -11.95 -31.62
CA ILE A 116 12.85 -11.83 -32.97
C ILE A 116 12.35 -10.39 -33.14
N PRO A 117 12.94 -9.58 -34.03
CA PRO A 117 12.49 -8.21 -34.24
C PRO A 117 11.07 -8.21 -34.83
N PRO A 118 10.19 -7.27 -34.40
CA PRO A 118 8.75 -7.30 -34.73
C PRO A 118 8.46 -7.25 -36.24
N ASN A 119 9.32 -6.58 -37.01
CA ASN A 119 9.18 -6.43 -38.46
C ASN A 119 9.64 -7.67 -39.25
N ALA A 120 10.28 -8.66 -38.62
CA ALA A 120 10.68 -9.93 -39.24
C ALA A 120 9.49 -10.87 -39.53
N THR A 121 8.31 -10.54 -38.99
CA THR A 121 7.15 -11.44 -38.92
C THR A 121 6.24 -11.39 -40.15
N SER A 122 6.52 -10.56 -41.16
CA SER A 122 5.76 -10.57 -42.41
C SER A 122 5.95 -11.87 -43.22
N ASP A 123 7.07 -12.57 -43.03
CA ASP A 123 7.45 -13.75 -43.84
C ASP A 123 7.66 -15.05 -43.03
N SER A 124 7.14 -15.16 -41.79
CA SER A 124 7.29 -16.38 -40.96
C SER A 124 5.96 -16.85 -40.32
N PRO A 125 5.85 -18.15 -39.99
CA PRO A 125 4.93 -19.11 -40.60
C PRO A 125 3.48 -18.98 -40.16
N SER A 126 2.55 -19.07 -41.11
CA SER A 126 1.17 -19.50 -40.86
C SER A 126 1.14 -20.98 -40.48
N ALA A 127 1.49 -21.31 -39.25
CA ALA A 127 1.18 -22.62 -38.66
C ALA A 127 -0.22 -22.55 -38.04
N GLY A 128 -1.05 -23.56 -38.32
CA GLY A 128 -2.46 -23.57 -37.94
C GLY A 128 -2.70 -23.34 -36.44
N THR A 129 -3.70 -22.51 -36.15
CA THR A 129 -4.49 -22.44 -34.91
C THR A 129 -3.79 -21.99 -33.61
N GLU A 130 -2.46 -21.97 -33.50
CA GLU A 130 -1.75 -21.54 -32.27
C GLU A 130 -1.14 -20.13 -32.38
N ALA A 131 -1.08 -19.41 -31.25
CA ALA A 131 -0.86 -17.98 -31.15
C ALA A 131 0.47 -17.45 -31.76
N LYS A 132 0.47 -16.18 -32.20
CA LYS A 132 1.64 -15.46 -32.73
C LYS A 132 2.82 -15.54 -31.73
N PRO A 133 4.05 -15.90 -32.15
CA PRO A 133 5.18 -16.05 -31.24
C PRO A 133 5.54 -14.71 -30.58
N SER A 134 5.85 -14.73 -29.29
CA SER A 134 6.38 -13.56 -28.58
C SER A 134 7.74 -13.15 -29.14
N ASN A 135 8.04 -11.85 -29.18
CA ASN A 135 9.30 -11.30 -29.72
C ASN A 135 10.56 -11.77 -28.96
N LEU A 136 10.41 -12.38 -27.78
CA LEU A 136 11.51 -12.88 -26.97
C LEU A 136 11.20 -14.30 -26.49
N LEU A 137 12.10 -15.25 -26.79
CA LEU A 137 11.96 -16.68 -26.51
C LEU A 137 13.26 -17.21 -25.89
N THR A 138 13.18 -18.29 -25.11
CA THR A 138 14.38 -19.03 -24.72
C THR A 138 14.94 -19.80 -25.91
N SER A 139 16.27 -19.98 -25.99
CA SER A 139 16.88 -20.78 -27.07
C SER A 139 16.28 -22.17 -27.18
N ARG A 140 16.05 -22.82 -26.03
CA ARG A 140 15.46 -24.16 -25.95
C ARG A 140 14.05 -24.18 -26.53
N GLU A 141 13.21 -23.19 -26.22
CA GLU A 141 11.89 -23.08 -26.82
C GLU A 141 11.98 -22.85 -28.34
N TYR A 142 12.85 -21.93 -28.77
CA TYR A 142 13.02 -21.59 -30.17
C TYR A 142 13.47 -22.79 -31.02
N PHE A 143 14.53 -23.49 -30.61
CA PHE A 143 15.10 -24.61 -31.36
C PHE A 143 14.25 -25.90 -31.31
N THR A 144 13.39 -26.06 -30.30
CA THR A 144 12.48 -27.20 -30.22
C THR A 144 11.20 -27.02 -31.02
N LYS A 145 10.55 -25.85 -30.92
CA LYS A 145 9.25 -25.58 -31.55
C LYS A 145 9.36 -24.97 -32.95
N TYR A 146 10.30 -24.05 -33.17
CA TYR A 146 10.29 -23.19 -34.35
C TYR A 146 11.40 -23.49 -35.36
N ALA A 147 12.59 -23.91 -34.91
CA ALA A 147 13.73 -24.14 -35.80
C ALA A 147 13.59 -25.34 -36.77
N SER A 148 12.67 -26.27 -36.48
CA SER A 148 12.36 -27.41 -37.36
C SER A 148 11.39 -27.07 -38.50
N SER A 149 10.80 -25.87 -38.49
CA SER A 149 9.88 -25.39 -39.53
C SER A 149 10.61 -25.08 -40.83
N SER A 150 9.94 -25.25 -41.98
CA SER A 150 10.54 -25.05 -43.31
C SER A 150 10.99 -23.61 -43.59
N ASN A 151 10.44 -22.63 -42.87
CA ASN A 151 10.71 -21.20 -43.04
C ASN A 151 11.64 -20.62 -41.96
N SER A 152 12.23 -21.47 -41.12
CA SER A 152 13.20 -21.05 -40.10
C SER A 152 14.54 -20.63 -40.76
N PRO A 153 15.20 -19.56 -40.28
CA PRO A 153 16.55 -19.19 -40.73
C PRO A 153 17.63 -20.19 -40.28
N TRP A 154 17.26 -21.17 -39.45
CA TRP A 154 18.13 -22.24 -38.97
C TRP A 154 17.73 -23.57 -39.57
N ARG A 155 18.73 -24.34 -40.04
CA ARG A 155 18.56 -25.68 -40.60
C ARG A 155 19.27 -26.71 -39.74
N LYS A 156 18.57 -27.77 -39.34
CA LYS A 156 19.15 -28.90 -38.60
C LYS A 156 20.20 -29.61 -39.47
N GLN A 157 21.41 -29.83 -38.95
CA GLN A 157 22.51 -30.43 -39.71
C GLN A 157 22.30 -31.95 -39.95
N ARG A 158 22.66 -32.45 -41.13
CA ARG A 158 22.35 -33.81 -41.65
C ARG A 158 22.83 -34.99 -40.78
N ARG A 159 23.77 -34.81 -39.86
CA ARG A 159 24.26 -35.85 -38.92
C ARG A 159 23.25 -36.21 -37.81
N SER A 160 22.21 -35.41 -37.61
CA SER A 160 21.27 -35.52 -36.48
C SER A 160 19.87 -36.05 -36.88
N ARG A 161 19.78 -36.85 -37.95
CA ARG A 161 18.49 -37.24 -38.56
C ARG A 161 17.56 -38.08 -37.68
N ASP A 162 18.08 -38.78 -36.67
CA ASP A 162 17.31 -39.74 -35.85
C ASP A 162 17.17 -39.34 -34.36
N LEU A 163 17.48 -38.09 -34.01
CA LEU A 163 17.50 -37.62 -32.62
C LEU A 163 16.33 -36.68 -32.32
N ASP A 164 15.51 -37.06 -31.33
CA ASP A 164 14.41 -36.25 -30.79
C ASP A 164 14.95 -35.00 -30.07
N PRO A 165 14.67 -33.78 -30.57
CA PRO A 165 15.31 -32.55 -30.08
C PRO A 165 15.00 -32.24 -28.61
N VAL A 166 13.84 -32.66 -28.10
CA VAL A 166 13.38 -32.37 -26.73
C VAL A 166 14.26 -33.03 -25.65
N HIS A 167 14.76 -34.24 -25.92
CA HIS A 167 15.52 -35.03 -24.95
C HIS A 167 17.04 -34.90 -25.09
N THR A 168 17.51 -34.36 -26.22
CA THR A 168 18.94 -34.23 -26.56
C THR A 168 19.55 -32.87 -26.26
N ILE A 169 18.75 -31.80 -26.17
CA ILE A 169 19.26 -30.48 -25.78
C ILE A 169 19.72 -30.53 -24.31
N ALA A 170 20.91 -30.00 -24.06
CA ALA A 170 21.49 -29.91 -22.73
C ALA A 170 20.68 -28.96 -21.83
N PRO A 171 20.62 -29.21 -20.50
CA PRO A 171 19.87 -28.35 -19.58
C PRO A 171 20.51 -26.96 -19.42
N ASN A 172 21.84 -26.87 -19.51
CA ASN A 172 22.62 -25.66 -19.39
C ASN A 172 23.24 -25.29 -20.76
N PRO A 173 23.39 -24.00 -21.09
CA PRO A 173 23.92 -23.56 -22.39
C PRO A 173 25.40 -23.94 -22.56
N ASN A 174 25.79 -24.27 -23.79
CA ASN A 174 27.18 -24.59 -24.17
C ASN A 174 27.88 -23.34 -24.72
N LEU A 175 28.46 -22.50 -23.85
CA LEU A 175 29.17 -21.28 -24.25
C LEU A 175 30.42 -21.59 -25.09
N SER A 176 31.20 -22.62 -24.72
CA SER A 176 32.46 -22.96 -25.39
C SER A 176 32.24 -23.39 -26.85
N LEU A 177 31.16 -24.14 -27.12
CA LEU A 177 30.81 -24.63 -28.45
C LEU A 177 30.26 -23.54 -29.37
N ASN A 178 29.50 -22.59 -28.82
CA ASN A 178 28.77 -21.58 -29.58
C ASN A 178 29.55 -20.28 -29.75
N ILE A 179 30.26 -19.85 -28.71
CA ILE A 179 30.92 -18.54 -28.63
C ILE A 179 32.43 -18.67 -28.35
N GLY A 180 32.82 -19.63 -27.51
CA GLY A 180 34.18 -19.70 -26.95
C GLY A 180 35.29 -20.13 -27.91
N ILE A 181 35.02 -21.09 -28.80
CA ILE A 181 36.03 -21.68 -29.69
C ILE A 181 35.82 -21.14 -31.10
N ARG A 182 36.76 -20.32 -31.59
CA ARG A 182 36.79 -19.92 -33.00
C ARG A 182 37.36 -21.08 -33.83
N ARG A 183 36.50 -21.78 -34.58
CA ARG A 183 36.92 -22.97 -35.35
C ARG A 183 37.83 -22.54 -36.50
N PRO A 184 39.06 -23.11 -36.62
CA PRO A 184 39.88 -22.88 -37.80
C PRO A 184 39.19 -23.49 -39.03
N PRO A 185 39.38 -22.92 -40.23
CA PRO A 185 38.80 -23.48 -41.44
C PRO A 185 39.32 -24.91 -41.66
N GLY A 186 38.43 -25.80 -42.12
CA GLY A 186 38.70 -27.25 -42.15
C GLY A 186 39.93 -27.68 -42.95
N TRP A 187 40.39 -26.86 -43.91
CA TRP A 187 41.62 -27.12 -44.65
C TRP A 187 42.88 -27.04 -43.78
N ILE A 188 42.91 -26.16 -42.76
CA ILE A 188 44.05 -26.04 -41.84
C ILE A 188 44.19 -27.32 -41.00
N LEU A 189 43.07 -27.84 -40.49
CA LEU A 189 43.04 -29.10 -39.74
C LEU A 189 43.55 -30.25 -40.61
N TRP A 190 43.13 -30.30 -41.87
CA TRP A 190 43.59 -31.33 -42.81
C TRP A 190 45.09 -31.23 -43.11
N CYS A 191 45.62 -30.01 -43.31
CA CYS A 191 47.05 -29.78 -43.51
C CYS A 191 47.88 -30.24 -42.31
N ILE A 192 47.48 -29.89 -41.08
CA ILE A 192 48.22 -30.28 -39.87
C ILE A 192 48.17 -31.80 -39.66
N ALA A 193 47.03 -32.45 -39.91
CA ALA A 193 46.92 -33.90 -39.86
C ALA A 193 47.89 -34.58 -40.86
N CYS A 194 47.97 -34.05 -42.09
CA CYS A 194 48.91 -34.56 -43.11
C CYS A 194 50.37 -34.36 -42.68
N VAL A 195 50.74 -33.18 -42.18
CA VAL A 195 52.09 -32.90 -41.67
C VAL A 195 52.46 -33.87 -40.53
N GLY A 196 51.53 -34.15 -39.62
CA GLY A 196 51.70 -35.16 -38.57
C GLY A 196 52.04 -36.53 -39.11
N ILE A 197 51.20 -37.04 -40.02
CA ILE A 197 51.39 -38.37 -40.59
C ILE A 197 52.73 -38.45 -41.34
N LEU A 198 53.08 -37.41 -42.09
CA LEU A 198 54.35 -37.34 -42.84
C LEU A 198 55.57 -37.32 -41.90
N LEU A 199 55.54 -36.52 -40.84
CA LEU A 199 56.64 -36.47 -39.87
C LEU A 199 56.81 -37.82 -39.15
N GLN A 200 55.72 -38.44 -38.72
CA GLN A 200 55.77 -39.73 -38.03
C GLN A 200 56.24 -40.86 -38.96
N LEU A 201 55.77 -40.87 -40.21
CA LEU A 201 56.21 -41.84 -41.22
C LEU A 201 57.69 -41.64 -41.58
N GLY A 202 58.16 -40.39 -41.62
CA GLY A 202 59.56 -40.05 -41.80
C GLY A 202 60.48 -40.66 -40.73
N VAL A 203 60.08 -40.61 -39.45
CA VAL A 203 60.84 -41.24 -38.35
C VAL A 203 60.82 -42.77 -38.45
N LEU A 204 59.69 -43.36 -38.83
CA LEU A 204 59.59 -44.82 -39.04
C LEU A 204 60.50 -45.29 -40.18
N VAL A 205 60.53 -44.56 -41.30
CA VAL A 205 61.43 -44.85 -42.43
C VAL A 205 62.88 -44.67 -41.98
N LEU A 206 63.20 -43.58 -41.27
CA LEU A 206 64.54 -43.32 -40.74
C LEU A 206 65.02 -44.43 -39.79
N ALA A 207 64.14 -44.97 -38.94
CA ALA A 207 64.47 -46.09 -38.06
C ALA A 207 64.76 -47.38 -38.86
N GLY A 208 63.95 -47.69 -39.87
CA GLY A 208 64.18 -48.84 -40.75
C GLY A 208 65.44 -48.72 -41.59
N THR A 209 65.63 -47.61 -42.29
CA THR A 209 66.82 -47.38 -43.13
C THR A 209 68.09 -47.18 -42.30
N GLY A 210 67.98 -46.50 -41.16
CA GLY A 210 69.11 -46.24 -40.26
C GLY A 210 69.72 -47.51 -39.67
N VAL A 211 68.89 -48.50 -39.29
CA VAL A 211 69.40 -49.75 -38.72
C VAL A 211 69.75 -50.78 -39.81
N TRP A 212 68.88 -51.00 -40.80
CA TRP A 212 69.11 -52.03 -41.80
C TRP A 212 70.19 -51.66 -42.82
N ILE A 213 70.23 -50.41 -43.26
CA ILE A 213 71.16 -49.93 -44.29
C ILE A 213 72.40 -49.28 -43.68
N LEU A 214 72.26 -48.48 -42.61
CA LEU A 214 73.35 -47.67 -42.04
C LEU A 214 73.96 -48.21 -40.72
N GLY A 215 73.45 -49.33 -40.19
CA GLY A 215 74.02 -50.01 -39.02
C GLY A 215 73.89 -49.24 -37.69
N TRP A 216 72.83 -48.46 -37.50
CA TRP A 216 72.60 -47.66 -36.29
C TRP A 216 72.05 -48.44 -35.07
N SER A 217 72.58 -49.64 -34.81
CA SER A 217 72.30 -50.42 -33.58
C SER A 217 73.31 -50.14 -32.46
N LEU A 218 72.92 -50.31 -31.19
CA LEU A 218 73.80 -50.12 -30.03
C LEU A 218 74.87 -51.21 -29.85
N SER A 219 74.65 -52.41 -30.42
CA SER A 219 75.63 -53.50 -30.38
C SER A 219 76.76 -53.23 -31.38
N GLU A 220 78.00 -53.09 -30.89
CA GLU A 220 79.22 -53.01 -31.70
C GLU A 220 79.74 -54.40 -32.15
N GLY A 221 79.03 -55.49 -31.79
CA GLY A 221 79.31 -56.86 -32.24
C GLY A 221 78.23 -57.41 -33.18
N ASP A 222 78.61 -58.39 -34.01
CA ASP A 222 77.85 -59.08 -35.07
C ASP A 222 76.60 -59.87 -34.60
N ASP A 223 75.95 -59.45 -33.51
CA ASP A 223 74.70 -60.01 -33.00
C ASP A 223 73.51 -59.59 -33.89
N LEU A 224 73.27 -60.40 -34.94
CA LEU A 224 72.13 -60.29 -35.87
C LEU A 224 70.78 -60.10 -35.16
N ALA A 225 70.60 -60.70 -33.98
CA ALA A 225 69.35 -60.61 -33.22
C ALA A 225 68.99 -59.16 -32.84
N ALA A 226 69.96 -58.35 -32.41
CA ALA A 226 69.74 -56.96 -32.00
C ALA A 226 69.42 -56.02 -33.18
N ARG A 227 70.01 -56.30 -34.34
CA ARG A 227 69.83 -55.53 -35.58
C ARG A 227 68.42 -55.66 -36.16
N ASP A 228 67.78 -56.82 -35.96
CA ASP A 228 66.45 -57.08 -36.49
C ASP A 228 65.33 -56.72 -35.50
N TYR A 229 65.47 -57.02 -34.20
CA TYR A 229 64.35 -56.81 -33.27
C TYR A 229 64.09 -55.32 -32.99
N ALA A 230 65.13 -54.49 -32.84
CA ALA A 230 64.98 -53.10 -32.38
C ALA A 230 64.14 -52.22 -33.33
N PRO A 231 64.42 -52.16 -34.66
CA PRO A 231 63.61 -51.36 -35.58
C PRO A 231 62.21 -51.96 -35.79
N ILE A 232 62.06 -53.29 -35.79
CA ILE A 232 60.74 -53.94 -35.93
C ILE A 232 59.85 -53.62 -34.72
N MET A 233 60.38 -53.74 -33.50
CA MET A 233 59.66 -53.39 -32.28
C MET A 233 59.34 -51.90 -32.22
N PHE A 234 60.24 -51.03 -32.68
CA PHE A 234 59.94 -49.59 -32.78
C PHE A 234 58.81 -49.29 -33.75
N ILE A 235 58.82 -49.87 -34.95
CA ILE A 235 57.78 -49.64 -35.98
C ILE A 235 56.42 -50.18 -35.51
N ILE A 236 56.37 -51.44 -35.08
CA ILE A 236 55.13 -52.08 -34.60
C ILE A 236 54.60 -51.34 -33.37
N GLY A 237 55.49 -51.03 -32.41
CA GLY A 237 55.13 -50.31 -31.19
C GLY A 237 54.54 -48.94 -31.47
N THR A 238 55.15 -48.18 -32.39
CA THR A 238 54.68 -46.84 -32.78
C THR A 238 53.32 -46.88 -33.47
N ILE A 239 53.10 -47.81 -34.41
CA ILE A 239 51.80 -47.96 -35.11
C ILE A 239 50.71 -48.36 -34.11
N LEU A 240 50.98 -49.36 -33.27
CA LEU A 240 50.02 -49.85 -32.28
C LEU A 240 49.68 -48.76 -31.25
N MET A 241 50.67 -47.98 -30.82
CA MET A 241 50.47 -46.84 -29.95
C MET A 241 49.60 -45.76 -30.61
N CYS A 242 49.86 -45.38 -31.87
CA CYS A 242 49.04 -44.38 -32.58
C CYS A 242 47.58 -44.84 -32.73
N ILE A 243 47.35 -46.12 -33.07
CA ILE A 243 45.99 -46.70 -33.17
C ILE A 243 45.29 -46.67 -31.81
N GLY A 244 46.00 -47.06 -30.74
CA GLY A 244 45.45 -47.00 -29.39
C GLY A 244 45.11 -45.57 -28.96
N MET A 245 45.98 -44.60 -29.24
CA MET A 245 45.78 -43.19 -28.89
C MET A 245 44.61 -42.57 -29.65
N TRP A 246 44.45 -42.92 -30.93
CA TRP A 246 43.27 -42.59 -31.72
C TRP A 246 41.99 -43.20 -31.10
N GLY A 247 42.04 -44.47 -30.69
CA GLY A 247 40.94 -45.13 -30.01
C GLY A 247 40.53 -44.43 -28.71
N CYS A 248 41.50 -44.00 -27.90
CA CYS A 248 41.25 -43.23 -26.68
C CYS A 248 40.57 -41.89 -26.98
N ALA A 249 41.09 -41.11 -27.94
CA ALA A 249 40.50 -39.81 -28.33
C ALA A 249 39.10 -39.97 -28.94
N PHE A 250 38.91 -40.98 -29.78
CA PHE A 250 37.62 -41.32 -30.37
C PHE A 250 36.59 -41.68 -29.30
N LEU A 251 36.98 -42.50 -28.30
CA LEU A 251 36.08 -42.85 -27.20
C LEU A 251 35.65 -41.62 -26.41
N ILE A 252 36.59 -40.74 -26.04
CA ILE A 252 36.28 -39.51 -25.32
C ILE A 252 35.30 -38.65 -26.12
N GLY A 253 35.58 -38.42 -27.41
CA GLY A 253 34.73 -37.60 -28.27
C GLY A 253 33.35 -38.20 -28.59
N GLN A 254 33.16 -39.53 -28.48
CA GLN A 254 31.87 -40.18 -28.70
C GLN A 254 31.01 -40.30 -27.42
N THR A 255 31.52 -39.92 -26.26
CA THR A 255 30.73 -39.90 -25.02
C THR A 255 29.71 -38.75 -24.96
N THR A 256 29.84 -37.77 -25.85
CA THR A 256 28.94 -36.63 -25.97
C THR A 256 28.08 -36.78 -27.23
N GLN A 257 26.80 -36.45 -27.12
CA GLN A 257 25.87 -36.37 -28.24
C GLN A 257 25.61 -34.91 -28.55
N GLU A 258 25.88 -34.52 -29.80
CA GLU A 258 25.78 -33.15 -30.26
C GLU A 258 24.59 -32.96 -31.21
N LEU A 259 23.83 -31.90 -30.96
CA LEU A 259 22.75 -31.42 -31.81
C LEU A 259 23.15 -30.04 -32.35
N SER A 260 23.32 -29.92 -33.67
CA SER A 260 23.73 -28.67 -34.33
C SER A 260 22.71 -28.17 -35.34
N PHE A 261 22.51 -26.85 -35.34
CA PHE A 261 21.72 -26.10 -36.30
C PHE A 261 22.61 -25.08 -36.99
N GLU A 262 22.55 -25.05 -38.32
CA GLU A 262 23.34 -24.18 -39.18
C GLU A 262 22.46 -23.07 -39.74
N ARG A 263 22.91 -21.82 -39.67
CA ARG A 263 22.17 -20.66 -40.18
C ARG A 263 22.19 -20.65 -41.71
N CYS A 264 21.03 -20.46 -42.33
CA CYS A 264 20.87 -20.38 -43.79
C CYS A 264 20.67 -18.92 -44.21
N GLY A 265 21.60 -18.37 -45.01
CA GLY A 265 21.54 -17.01 -45.57
C GLY A 265 22.71 -16.12 -45.12
N GLN A 266 23.36 -15.44 -46.06
CA GLN A 266 24.64 -14.74 -45.85
C GLN A 266 24.55 -13.22 -45.67
N GLU A 267 23.39 -12.58 -45.82
CA GLU A 267 23.31 -11.11 -45.73
C GLU A 267 22.65 -10.63 -44.43
N ALA A 268 23.37 -9.75 -43.73
CA ALA A 268 22.96 -9.10 -42.50
C ALA A 268 21.83 -8.08 -42.76
N THR A 269 20.60 -8.56 -42.92
CA THR A 269 19.41 -7.72 -42.86
C THR A 269 19.03 -7.46 -41.40
N GLU A 270 18.64 -6.23 -41.06
CA GLU A 270 18.25 -5.78 -39.71
C GLU A 270 17.05 -6.56 -39.12
N LEU A 271 16.38 -7.38 -39.94
CA LEU A 271 15.15 -8.11 -39.62
C LEU A 271 15.40 -9.56 -39.16
N ARG A 272 16.60 -9.89 -38.68
CA ARG A 272 16.98 -11.28 -38.32
C ARG A 272 16.78 -11.60 -36.84
N PRO A 273 16.52 -12.87 -36.46
CA PRO A 273 16.57 -13.29 -35.07
C PRO A 273 17.99 -13.17 -34.49
N ARG A 274 18.12 -12.55 -33.32
CA ARG A 274 19.39 -12.34 -32.60
C ARG A 274 19.53 -13.35 -31.46
N LEU A 275 20.69 -13.97 -31.32
CA LEU A 275 21.04 -14.82 -30.18
C LEU A 275 21.70 -13.98 -29.08
N LEU A 276 21.31 -14.23 -27.83
CA LEU A 276 21.82 -13.52 -26.66
C LEU A 276 22.16 -14.51 -25.54
N TRP A 277 23.32 -14.29 -24.91
CA TRP A 277 23.69 -14.97 -23.67
C TRP A 277 23.90 -13.93 -22.59
N LEU A 278 23.24 -14.12 -21.46
CA LEU A 278 23.32 -13.24 -20.29
C LEU A 278 23.69 -14.06 -19.05
N GLN A 279 24.80 -13.69 -18.44
CA GLN A 279 25.26 -14.16 -17.14
C GLN A 279 25.11 -13.00 -16.14
N PRO A 280 24.24 -13.10 -15.12
CA PRO A 280 24.20 -12.16 -14.01
C PRO A 280 25.50 -12.21 -13.22
N GLY A 281 25.85 -11.12 -12.53
CA GLY A 281 27.01 -11.11 -11.65
C GLY A 281 26.86 -10.17 -10.45
N PRO A 282 27.71 -10.34 -9.42
CA PRO A 282 28.69 -11.42 -9.28
C PRO A 282 28.02 -12.74 -8.86
N GLN A 283 28.32 -13.84 -9.57
CA GLN A 283 27.94 -15.20 -9.12
C GLN A 283 29.09 -15.79 -8.33
N VAL A 284 28.83 -16.33 -7.14
CA VAL A 284 29.83 -17.02 -6.33
C VAL A 284 29.56 -18.52 -6.36
N ILE A 285 30.53 -19.29 -6.87
CA ILE A 285 30.42 -20.76 -6.97
C ILE A 285 31.71 -21.37 -6.44
N GLY A 286 31.58 -22.11 -5.33
CA GLY A 286 32.74 -22.53 -4.55
C GLY A 286 33.51 -21.30 -4.07
N ASP A 287 34.82 -21.28 -4.33
CA ASP A 287 35.72 -20.18 -3.95
C ASP A 287 35.92 -19.15 -5.07
N GLN A 288 35.17 -19.23 -6.18
CA GLN A 288 35.33 -18.38 -7.35
C GLN A 288 34.14 -17.43 -7.53
N SER A 289 34.44 -16.21 -7.98
CA SER A 289 33.44 -15.19 -8.36
C SER A 289 33.47 -14.93 -9.87
N PHE A 290 32.29 -14.78 -10.45
CA PHE A 290 32.07 -14.62 -11.89
C PHE A 290 31.36 -13.29 -12.14
N ASP A 291 32.00 -12.41 -12.90
CA ASP A 291 31.47 -11.08 -13.24
C ASP A 291 30.29 -11.16 -14.22
N PRO A 292 29.45 -10.11 -14.33
CA PRO A 292 28.40 -10.05 -15.35
C PRO A 292 28.98 -10.19 -16.77
N PHE A 293 28.30 -10.99 -17.60
CA PHE A 293 28.70 -11.21 -18.99
C PHE A 293 27.49 -11.17 -19.93
N VAL A 294 27.60 -10.41 -21.00
CA VAL A 294 26.62 -10.41 -22.10
C VAL A 294 27.34 -10.53 -23.43
N TYR A 295 26.83 -11.45 -24.26
CA TYR A 295 27.20 -11.55 -25.67
C TYR A 295 25.95 -11.46 -26.54
N MET A 296 26.00 -10.58 -27.55
CA MET A 296 24.95 -10.41 -28.56
C MET A 296 25.51 -10.68 -29.96
N ASP A 297 24.69 -11.35 -30.77
CA ASP A 297 24.95 -11.76 -32.15
C ASP A 297 24.93 -10.58 -33.18
N ASP A 298 25.61 -9.48 -32.87
CA ASP A 298 25.67 -8.28 -33.72
C ASP A 298 27.00 -8.16 -34.45
N LYS A 299 28.11 -8.17 -33.72
CA LYS A 299 29.48 -7.98 -34.26
C LYS A 299 29.97 -9.20 -35.04
N THR A 300 29.76 -10.40 -34.49
CA THR A 300 30.20 -11.66 -35.08
C THR A 300 29.04 -12.64 -35.13
N THR A 301 28.54 -12.92 -36.35
CA THR A 301 27.36 -13.77 -36.51
C THR A 301 27.66 -15.22 -36.15
N VAL A 302 26.92 -15.78 -35.21
CA VAL A 302 26.97 -17.21 -34.86
C VAL A 302 26.35 -18.01 -36.01
N GLN A 303 27.21 -18.68 -36.77
CA GLN A 303 26.84 -19.49 -37.94
C GLN A 303 26.24 -20.85 -37.57
N VAL A 304 26.71 -21.45 -36.48
CA VAL A 304 26.27 -22.76 -36.02
C VAL A 304 25.94 -22.69 -34.53
N TRP A 305 24.71 -23.02 -34.17
CA TRP A 305 24.31 -23.23 -32.78
C TRP A 305 24.35 -24.73 -32.48
N SER A 306 25.05 -25.12 -31.41
CA SER A 306 25.25 -26.51 -31.01
C SER A 306 24.90 -26.69 -29.52
N SER A 307 24.24 -27.80 -29.20
CA SER A 307 24.02 -28.25 -27.84
C SER A 307 24.57 -29.67 -27.67
N SER A 308 25.32 -29.91 -26.59
CA SER A 308 26.02 -31.18 -26.35
C SER A 308 25.66 -31.75 -24.99
N LYS A 309 25.22 -33.01 -24.96
CA LYS A 309 24.81 -33.73 -23.76
C LYS A 309 25.55 -35.06 -23.65
N LYS A 310 26.01 -35.40 -22.44
CA LYS A 310 26.67 -36.67 -22.16
C LYS A 310 25.72 -37.86 -22.35
N SER A 311 26.16 -38.89 -23.07
CA SER A 311 25.41 -40.12 -23.33
C SER A 311 26.31 -41.34 -23.09
N HIS A 312 25.97 -42.15 -22.08
CA HIS A 312 26.78 -43.30 -21.72
C HIS A 312 26.20 -44.60 -22.30
N ASN A 313 26.95 -45.23 -23.21
CA ASN A 313 26.65 -46.57 -23.71
C ASN A 313 27.52 -47.64 -23.02
N LYS A 314 26.95 -48.78 -22.63
CA LYS A 314 27.67 -49.90 -21.99
C LYS A 314 28.74 -50.52 -22.91
N LYS A 315 28.56 -50.42 -24.24
CA LYS A 315 29.54 -50.91 -25.23
C LYS A 315 30.89 -50.18 -25.14
N PHE A 316 30.93 -48.94 -24.64
CA PHE A 316 32.17 -48.18 -24.50
C PHE A 316 33.17 -48.79 -23.52
N ILE A 317 32.70 -49.57 -22.53
CA ILE A 317 33.59 -50.20 -21.54
C ILE A 317 34.53 -51.20 -22.23
N PHE A 318 34.00 -52.02 -23.15
CA PHE A 318 34.80 -53.00 -23.89
C PHE A 318 35.86 -52.32 -24.77
N TYR A 319 35.46 -51.30 -25.53
CA TYR A 319 36.39 -50.54 -26.38
C TYR A 319 37.46 -49.79 -25.56
N THR A 320 37.13 -49.36 -24.34
CA THR A 320 38.10 -48.73 -23.43
C THR A 320 39.21 -49.70 -23.05
N TYR A 321 38.89 -50.94 -22.68
CA TYR A 321 39.92 -51.96 -22.43
C TYR A 321 40.81 -52.18 -23.67
N LEU A 322 40.21 -52.31 -24.85
CA LEU A 322 40.95 -52.53 -26.09
C LEU A 322 41.94 -51.38 -26.39
N ALA A 323 41.48 -50.13 -26.29
CA ALA A 323 42.33 -48.96 -26.55
C ALA A 323 43.44 -48.77 -25.50
N VAL A 324 43.12 -48.97 -24.21
CA VAL A 324 44.10 -48.86 -23.10
C VAL A 324 45.18 -49.94 -23.20
N PHE A 325 44.82 -51.18 -23.51
CA PHE A 325 45.81 -52.24 -23.70
C PHE A 325 46.65 -52.03 -24.97
N ALA A 326 46.04 -51.62 -26.08
CA ALA A 326 46.77 -51.34 -27.32
C ALA A 326 47.82 -50.22 -27.13
N THR A 327 47.47 -49.12 -26.45
CA THR A 327 48.42 -48.05 -26.13
C THR A 327 49.53 -48.50 -25.20
N LEU A 328 49.23 -49.25 -24.13
CA LEU A 328 50.23 -49.73 -23.18
C LEU A 328 51.23 -50.69 -23.82
N ILE A 329 50.75 -51.67 -24.59
CA ILE A 329 51.61 -52.61 -25.32
C ILE A 329 52.44 -51.86 -26.35
N GLY A 330 51.82 -50.97 -27.13
CA GLY A 330 52.50 -50.14 -28.12
C GLY A 330 53.64 -49.31 -27.51
N TYR A 331 53.39 -48.66 -26.38
CA TYR A 331 54.39 -47.85 -25.66
C TYR A 331 55.56 -48.70 -25.15
N ILE A 332 55.30 -49.85 -24.52
CA ILE A 332 56.36 -50.75 -24.02
C ILE A 332 57.21 -51.26 -25.18
N THR A 333 56.57 -51.73 -26.26
CA THR A 333 57.23 -52.24 -27.46
C THR A 333 58.05 -51.15 -28.17
N GLN A 334 57.53 -49.93 -28.26
CA GLN A 334 58.26 -48.79 -28.82
C GLN A 334 59.48 -48.42 -27.95
N PHE A 335 59.33 -48.40 -26.63
CA PHE A 335 60.41 -48.04 -25.70
C PHE A 335 61.57 -49.05 -25.72
N ILE A 336 61.25 -50.34 -25.79
CA ILE A 336 62.23 -51.42 -25.98
C ILE A 336 62.97 -51.22 -27.31
N GLY A 337 62.25 -50.89 -28.38
CA GLY A 337 62.83 -50.58 -29.69
C GLY A 337 63.80 -49.39 -29.65
N ILE A 338 63.40 -48.27 -29.02
CA ILE A 338 64.25 -47.07 -28.89
C ILE A 338 65.55 -47.38 -28.14
N ARG A 339 65.49 -48.15 -27.05
CA ARG A 339 66.69 -48.53 -26.27
C ARG A 339 67.70 -49.37 -27.06
N GLY A 340 67.26 -50.05 -28.11
CA GLY A 340 68.15 -50.86 -28.98
C GLY A 340 68.85 -50.08 -30.10
N MET A 341 68.55 -48.79 -30.28
CA MET A 341 68.98 -47.98 -31.43
C MET A 341 69.79 -46.74 -31.02
N LYS A 342 70.63 -46.21 -31.92
CA LYS A 342 71.42 -44.99 -31.66
C LYS A 342 70.52 -43.78 -31.36
N ALA A 343 71.03 -42.90 -30.49
CA ALA A 343 70.34 -41.72 -29.95
C ALA A 343 69.79 -40.71 -30.99
N TRP A 344 70.24 -40.73 -32.25
CA TRP A 344 69.69 -39.86 -33.30
C TRP A 344 68.20 -40.14 -33.58
N ILE A 345 67.77 -41.39 -33.45
CA ILE A 345 66.37 -41.77 -33.68
C ILE A 345 65.48 -41.33 -32.52
N SER A 346 65.96 -41.43 -31.27
CA SER A 346 65.24 -40.92 -30.09
C SER A 346 65.12 -39.39 -30.13
N LEU A 347 66.18 -38.68 -30.54
CA LEU A 347 66.15 -37.23 -30.75
C LEU A 347 65.17 -36.82 -31.86
N ALA A 348 65.11 -37.56 -32.97
CA ALA A 348 64.16 -37.31 -34.06
C ALA A 348 62.71 -37.54 -33.62
N GLN A 349 62.44 -38.64 -32.90
CA GLN A 349 61.11 -38.93 -32.36
C GLN A 349 60.65 -37.83 -31.38
N LEU A 350 61.56 -37.32 -30.56
CA LEU A 350 61.32 -36.24 -29.60
C LEU A 350 61.08 -34.88 -30.28
N ALA A 351 61.82 -34.57 -31.35
CA ALA A 351 61.60 -33.37 -32.14
C ALA A 351 60.22 -33.39 -32.81
N VAL A 352 59.81 -34.53 -33.36
CA VAL A 352 58.48 -34.69 -33.99
C VAL A 352 57.35 -34.56 -32.97
N THR A 353 57.47 -35.14 -31.76
CA THR A 353 56.46 -34.97 -30.71
C THR A 353 56.37 -33.53 -30.21
N MET A 354 57.49 -32.80 -30.10
CA MET A 354 57.50 -31.38 -29.73
C MET A 354 56.87 -30.49 -30.81
N ILE A 355 57.19 -30.70 -32.09
CA ILE A 355 56.58 -29.96 -33.20
C ILE A 355 55.07 -30.20 -33.26
N MET A 356 54.64 -31.46 -33.15
CA MET A 356 53.22 -31.80 -33.14
C MET A 356 52.51 -31.23 -31.92
N SER A 357 53.15 -31.22 -30.75
CA SER A 357 52.65 -30.53 -29.57
C SER A 357 52.41 -29.04 -29.86
N LEU A 358 53.41 -28.32 -30.37
CA LEU A 358 53.27 -26.90 -30.72
C LEU A 358 52.11 -26.64 -31.70
N LEU A 359 51.98 -27.45 -32.77
CA LEU A 359 50.88 -27.32 -33.73
C LEU A 359 49.50 -27.57 -33.10
N ARG A 360 49.37 -28.57 -32.20
CA ARG A 360 48.14 -28.80 -31.42
C ARG A 360 47.79 -27.59 -30.54
N GLY A 361 48.80 -26.96 -29.95
CA GLY A 361 48.64 -25.77 -29.12
C GLY A 361 48.18 -24.57 -29.93
N SER A 362 48.83 -24.32 -31.07
CA SER A 362 48.51 -23.21 -31.97
C SER A 362 47.06 -23.27 -32.48
N LEU A 363 46.53 -24.48 -32.74
CA LEU A 363 45.14 -24.69 -33.18
C LEU A 363 44.09 -24.17 -32.19
N ARG A 364 44.43 -24.05 -30.90
CA ARG A 364 43.48 -23.74 -29.81
C ARG A 364 43.80 -22.42 -29.08
N THR A 365 44.54 -21.52 -29.75
CA THR A 365 44.94 -20.21 -29.19
C THR A 365 43.86 -19.12 -29.31
N GLN A 366 42.95 -19.23 -30.28
CA GLN A 366 41.95 -18.19 -30.55
C GLN A 366 40.68 -18.39 -29.70
N ARG A 367 40.57 -17.63 -28.61
CA ARG A 367 39.43 -17.62 -27.69
C ARG A 367 38.66 -16.30 -27.76
N LEU A 368 37.44 -16.33 -27.23
CA LEU A 368 36.62 -15.15 -26.98
C LEU A 368 37.45 -14.09 -26.22
N SER A 369 37.60 -12.90 -26.78
CA SER A 369 38.34 -11.81 -26.13
C SER A 369 37.45 -11.11 -25.09
N ASN A 370 38.06 -10.38 -24.16
CA ASN A 370 37.29 -9.53 -23.23
C ASN A 370 36.47 -8.46 -23.95
N GLU A 371 36.92 -8.00 -25.11
CA GLU A 371 36.24 -6.98 -25.93
C GLU A 371 34.91 -7.46 -26.54
N ASP A 372 34.69 -8.78 -26.57
CA ASP A 372 33.44 -9.39 -27.02
C ASP A 372 32.35 -9.37 -25.92
N ASN A 373 32.70 -9.09 -24.65
CA ASN A 373 31.73 -8.90 -23.55
C ASN A 373 31.20 -7.45 -23.54
N LEU A 374 29.89 -7.28 -23.77
CA LEU A 374 29.26 -5.96 -23.76
C LEU A 374 29.21 -5.29 -22.38
N LEU A 375 29.38 -6.06 -21.31
CA LEU A 375 29.41 -5.56 -19.93
C LEU A 375 30.85 -5.45 -19.36
N GLY A 376 31.87 -5.73 -20.18
CA GLY A 376 33.26 -5.81 -19.73
C GLY A 376 33.80 -4.52 -19.10
N ASP A 377 33.34 -3.37 -19.59
CA ASP A 377 33.85 -2.06 -19.17
C ASP A 377 33.20 -1.55 -17.87
N PHE A 378 32.04 -2.08 -17.48
CA PHE A 378 31.26 -1.61 -16.33
C PHE A 378 30.53 -2.72 -15.54
N PRO A 379 31.23 -3.80 -15.11
CA PRO A 379 30.62 -4.95 -14.44
C PRO A 379 29.93 -4.57 -13.12
N ASP A 380 30.56 -3.73 -12.29
CA ASP A 380 30.02 -3.34 -10.98
C ASP A 380 28.74 -2.49 -11.06
N LEU A 381 28.53 -1.81 -12.19
CA LEU A 381 27.41 -0.89 -12.38
C LEU A 381 26.11 -1.63 -12.70
N VAL A 382 26.21 -2.74 -13.44
CA VAL A 382 25.07 -3.51 -13.94
C VAL A 382 24.74 -4.68 -13.04
N ALA A 383 25.63 -5.03 -12.09
CA ALA A 383 25.43 -6.09 -11.12
C ALA A 383 24.06 -5.99 -10.42
N GLY A 384 23.21 -7.00 -10.63
CA GLY A 384 21.85 -7.10 -10.09
C GLY A 384 20.76 -6.35 -10.87
N HIS A 385 21.13 -5.70 -11.97
CA HIS A 385 20.26 -4.92 -12.89
C HIS A 385 20.45 -5.33 -14.36
N GLU A 386 21.04 -6.49 -14.62
CA GLU A 386 21.37 -6.96 -15.97
C GLU A 386 20.12 -7.13 -16.85
N LEU A 387 19.01 -7.59 -16.26
CA LEU A 387 17.73 -7.71 -16.93
C LEU A 387 17.14 -6.35 -17.30
N ASP A 388 17.37 -5.34 -16.47
CA ASP A 388 16.90 -3.97 -16.69
C ASP A 388 17.70 -3.36 -17.86
N TRP A 389 19.03 -3.45 -17.81
CA TRP A 389 19.91 -3.03 -18.90
C TRP A 389 19.55 -3.72 -20.23
N LEU A 390 19.31 -5.03 -20.21
CA LEU A 390 18.97 -5.80 -21.41
C LEU A 390 17.66 -5.32 -22.05
N ALA A 391 16.65 -4.99 -21.25
CA ALA A 391 15.36 -4.51 -21.75
C ALA A 391 15.51 -3.18 -22.55
N PHE A 392 16.40 -2.29 -22.10
CA PHE A 392 16.72 -1.04 -22.81
C PHE A 392 17.51 -1.29 -24.10
N GLN A 393 18.53 -2.16 -24.05
CA GLN A 393 19.37 -2.48 -25.22
C GLN A 393 18.59 -3.15 -26.36
N LEU A 394 17.63 -4.03 -26.04
CA LEU A 394 16.78 -4.67 -27.04
C LEU A 394 15.91 -3.66 -27.83
N HIS A 395 15.63 -2.48 -27.27
CA HIS A 395 14.87 -1.42 -27.91
C HIS A 395 15.74 -0.29 -28.47
N GLY A 396 17.08 -0.41 -28.45
CA GLY A 396 17.99 0.60 -28.99
C GLY A 396 18.02 1.91 -28.20
N ILE A 397 17.60 1.91 -26.93
CA ILE A 397 17.61 3.09 -26.07
C ILE A 397 18.97 3.17 -25.37
N HIS A 398 19.86 4.01 -25.89
CA HIS A 398 21.19 4.23 -25.31
C HIS A 398 21.23 5.33 -24.24
N ASP A 399 20.28 6.28 -24.27
CA ASP A 399 20.15 7.35 -23.26
C ASP A 399 18.92 7.09 -22.35
N PRO A 400 19.11 6.57 -21.12
CA PRO A 400 18.01 6.27 -20.20
C PRO A 400 17.29 7.52 -19.66
N SER A 401 17.89 8.69 -19.82
CA SER A 401 17.29 9.98 -19.46
C SER A 401 16.09 10.38 -20.34
N MET A 402 15.95 9.78 -21.53
CA MET A 402 14.89 10.14 -22.49
C MET A 402 13.55 9.45 -22.25
N VAL A 403 13.46 8.38 -21.43
CA VAL A 403 12.29 7.47 -21.56
C VAL A 403 11.36 7.36 -20.35
N LEU A 404 11.71 7.72 -19.11
CA LEU A 404 10.70 7.73 -18.02
C LEU A 404 11.18 8.53 -16.79
N GLN A 405 10.35 9.46 -16.29
CA GLN A 405 10.36 9.82 -14.88
C GLN A 405 9.12 9.20 -14.22
N LEU A 406 9.26 8.02 -13.63
CA LEU A 406 8.15 7.40 -12.90
C LEU A 406 7.71 8.30 -11.73
N GLY A 407 6.67 9.09 -11.98
CA GLY A 407 5.92 9.87 -11.00
C GLY A 407 4.68 9.09 -10.65
N VAL A 408 4.79 8.27 -9.61
CA VAL A 408 3.77 7.30 -9.22
C VAL A 408 2.55 8.05 -8.64
N THR A 409 1.61 8.47 -9.50
CA THR A 409 0.33 9.06 -9.05
C THR A 409 -0.82 8.07 -9.15
N PRO A 410 -1.73 8.04 -8.16
CA PRO A 410 -2.97 7.29 -8.27
C PRO A 410 -3.89 7.95 -9.31
N GLN A 411 -4.35 7.19 -10.30
CA GLN A 411 -5.34 7.68 -11.27
C GLN A 411 -6.77 7.59 -10.71
N GLN A 412 -7.54 8.67 -10.87
CA GLN A 412 -8.98 8.73 -10.58
C GLN A 412 -9.75 8.56 -11.90
N GLU A 413 -9.98 7.34 -12.38
CA GLU A 413 -10.93 7.12 -13.48
C GLU A 413 -11.80 5.90 -13.22
N LYS A 414 -13.12 6.12 -13.21
CA LYS A 414 -14.15 5.07 -13.19
C LYS A 414 -14.22 4.41 -14.57
N SER A 415 -13.34 3.48 -14.88
CA SER A 415 -13.57 2.56 -16.00
C SER A 415 -14.07 1.22 -15.45
N ILE A 416 -15.36 1.17 -15.14
CA ILE A 416 -16.08 -0.11 -15.09
C ILE A 416 -16.26 -0.52 -16.56
N GLU A 417 -15.32 -1.28 -17.11
CA GLU A 417 -15.61 -2.03 -18.33
C GLU A 417 -16.68 -3.06 -17.99
N THR A 418 -17.92 -2.66 -18.25
CA THR A 418 -19.09 -3.51 -18.09
C THR A 418 -19.04 -4.50 -19.24
N ILE A 419 -18.50 -5.69 -19.02
CA ILE A 419 -18.73 -6.83 -19.92
C ILE A 419 -20.20 -7.20 -19.77
N LYS A 420 -21.07 -6.52 -20.53
CA LYS A 420 -22.47 -6.88 -20.71
C LYS A 420 -22.63 -7.61 -22.04
N ASP A 421 -23.26 -8.78 -21.93
CA ASP A 421 -24.13 -9.41 -22.91
C ASP A 421 -23.51 -9.91 -24.23
N THR A 422 -22.98 -11.12 -24.17
CA THR A 422 -23.23 -12.13 -25.22
C THR A 422 -23.91 -13.36 -24.61
N VAL A 423 -25.15 -13.16 -24.15
CA VAL A 423 -26.12 -14.26 -24.05
C VAL A 423 -26.58 -14.58 -25.46
N VAL A 424 -25.95 -15.58 -26.07
CA VAL A 424 -26.46 -16.20 -27.30
C VAL A 424 -27.74 -16.95 -26.93
N SER A 425 -28.85 -16.46 -27.45
CA SER A 425 -30.11 -17.19 -27.55
C SER A 425 -29.88 -18.48 -28.34
N GLN A 426 -30.02 -19.65 -27.70
CA GLN A 426 -30.38 -20.87 -28.40
C GLN A 426 -31.49 -21.59 -27.63
N GLY A 427 -32.61 -21.81 -28.36
CA GLY A 427 -33.83 -22.44 -27.87
C GLY A 427 -33.70 -23.93 -27.60
N PRO A 428 -34.79 -24.58 -27.16
CA PRO A 428 -34.75 -25.92 -26.59
C PRO A 428 -34.76 -27.00 -27.68
N GLY A 429 -33.73 -27.86 -27.69
CA GLY A 429 -33.59 -28.95 -28.65
C GLY A 429 -33.10 -30.26 -28.00
N LYS A 430 -34.05 -31.08 -27.57
CA LYS A 430 -34.06 -32.55 -27.40
C LYS A 430 -32.74 -33.35 -27.42
N GLY A 431 -32.42 -33.94 -26.26
CA GLY A 431 -32.28 -35.39 -26.00
C GLY A 431 -31.24 -36.23 -26.77
N SER A 432 -30.24 -36.76 -26.04
CA SER A 432 -29.98 -38.21 -25.91
C SER A 432 -28.76 -38.49 -25.02
N ASP A 433 -28.92 -39.46 -24.13
CA ASP A 433 -27.93 -40.01 -23.20
C ASP A 433 -26.62 -40.48 -23.85
N HIS A 434 -25.47 -40.13 -23.26
CA HIS A 434 -24.35 -41.05 -23.06
C HIS A 434 -23.43 -40.60 -21.91
N ARG A 435 -23.29 -41.46 -20.91
CA ARG A 435 -22.33 -41.36 -19.79
C ARG A 435 -20.88 -41.30 -20.29
N ARG A 436 -20.13 -40.22 -19.97
CA ARG A 436 -18.65 -40.20 -19.89
C ARG A 436 -18.18 -39.24 -18.80
N ALA A 437 -17.09 -39.62 -18.14
CA ALA A 437 -16.39 -38.95 -17.05
C ALA A 437 -16.10 -37.45 -17.30
N PRO A 438 -15.89 -36.61 -16.26
CA PRO A 438 -15.63 -35.20 -16.46
C PRO A 438 -14.25 -35.02 -17.08
N GLN A 439 -14.21 -34.77 -18.39
CA GLN A 439 -13.05 -34.19 -19.06
C GLN A 439 -12.95 -32.74 -18.60
N ARG A 440 -11.83 -32.40 -17.93
CA ARG A 440 -11.39 -31.02 -17.74
C ARG A 440 -11.28 -30.37 -19.11
N ALA A 441 -12.24 -29.49 -19.43
CA ALA A 441 -12.13 -28.60 -20.58
C ALA A 441 -10.99 -27.62 -20.26
N VAL A 442 -9.90 -27.77 -21.01
CA VAL A 442 -8.84 -26.78 -21.15
C VAL A 442 -9.48 -25.54 -21.77
N VAL A 443 -9.74 -24.53 -20.95
CA VAL A 443 -10.02 -23.18 -21.43
C VAL A 443 -8.69 -22.46 -21.40
N ASP A 444 -8.04 -22.40 -22.57
CA ASP A 444 -6.89 -21.54 -22.83
C ASP A 444 -7.29 -20.09 -22.53
N LEU A 445 -6.93 -19.62 -21.33
CA LEU A 445 -6.93 -18.20 -20.99
C LEU A 445 -5.76 -17.54 -21.72
N ARG A 446 -5.95 -17.31 -23.02
CA ARG A 446 -5.23 -16.27 -23.75
C ARG A 446 -5.37 -14.99 -22.94
N VAL A 447 -4.26 -14.51 -22.40
CA VAL A 447 -4.10 -13.13 -21.94
C VAL A 447 -4.52 -12.26 -23.12
N SER A 448 -5.75 -11.75 -23.06
CA SER A 448 -6.33 -10.92 -24.10
C SER A 448 -5.50 -9.65 -24.16
N SER A 449 -4.74 -9.55 -25.25
CA SER A 449 -4.30 -8.29 -25.82
C SER A 449 -5.45 -7.29 -25.74
N VAL A 450 -5.23 -6.18 -25.04
CA VAL A 450 -5.94 -4.95 -25.33
C VAL A 450 -5.52 -4.55 -26.75
N ALA A 451 -6.23 -5.10 -27.73
CA ALA A 451 -6.24 -4.57 -29.08
C ALA A 451 -7.03 -3.27 -29.00
N SER A 452 -6.33 -2.14 -28.97
CA SER A 452 -6.90 -0.85 -29.27
C SER A 452 -7.40 -0.89 -30.72
N ASN A 453 -8.72 -1.01 -30.88
CA ASN A 453 -9.39 -0.73 -32.14
C ASN A 453 -9.31 0.79 -32.40
N SER A 454 -8.26 1.25 -33.06
CA SER A 454 -8.29 2.49 -33.82
C SER A 454 -8.53 2.16 -35.30
N ASN A 455 -9.79 2.24 -35.70
CA ASN A 455 -10.13 2.38 -37.11
C ASN A 455 -9.66 3.75 -37.58
N ILE A 456 -8.45 3.85 -38.15
CA ILE A 456 -8.05 4.99 -38.95
C ILE A 456 -7.60 4.49 -40.31
N SER A 457 -8.31 5.01 -41.31
CA SER A 457 -8.13 4.80 -42.73
C SER A 457 -6.69 4.96 -43.19
N SER A 458 -6.30 4.05 -44.08
CA SER A 458 -5.16 4.11 -44.98
C SER A 458 -4.98 5.49 -45.64
N SER A 459 -3.88 6.19 -45.32
CA SER A 459 -3.10 6.99 -46.27
C SER A 459 -1.75 7.42 -45.67
N ASP A 460 -0.68 6.79 -46.16
CA ASP A 460 0.70 7.27 -46.35
C ASP A 460 1.27 8.41 -45.47
N ARG A 461 2.25 8.06 -44.62
CA ARG A 461 3.68 8.44 -44.74
C ARG A 461 4.53 7.81 -43.60
N PRO A 462 5.78 7.39 -43.86
CA PRO A 462 6.67 6.84 -42.83
C PRO A 462 7.57 7.94 -42.24
N SER A 463 7.32 8.36 -41.01
CA SER A 463 8.28 9.16 -40.23
C SER A 463 7.99 9.10 -38.73
N ASP A 464 9.06 8.74 -38.01
CA ASP A 464 9.35 8.93 -36.58
C ASP A 464 9.03 7.79 -35.59
N SER A 465 10.10 7.04 -35.33
CA SER A 465 10.35 6.05 -34.30
C SER A 465 10.17 6.57 -32.87
N ARG A 466 8.92 6.65 -32.38
CA ARG A 466 8.65 6.81 -30.94
C ARG A 466 8.59 5.44 -30.28
N ILE A 467 9.62 5.10 -29.49
CA ILE A 467 9.67 3.87 -28.70
C ILE A 467 8.69 4.01 -27.52
N SER A 468 7.61 3.24 -27.52
CA SER A 468 6.59 3.25 -26.46
C SER A 468 7.12 2.58 -25.19
N SER A 469 7.06 3.29 -24.05
CA SER A 469 7.45 2.81 -22.70
C SER A 469 6.84 1.46 -22.32
N ASP A 470 5.61 1.21 -22.75
CA ASP A 470 4.88 -0.05 -22.57
C ASP A 470 5.64 -1.28 -23.14
N LYS A 471 6.31 -1.14 -24.29
CA LYS A 471 7.07 -2.26 -24.90
C LYS A 471 8.29 -2.67 -24.09
N VAL A 472 8.97 -1.69 -23.48
CA VAL A 472 10.12 -1.93 -22.59
C VAL A 472 9.65 -2.66 -21.33
N LEU A 473 8.53 -2.19 -20.75
CA LEU A 473 7.92 -2.83 -19.58
C LEU A 473 7.49 -4.27 -19.87
N GLN A 474 6.77 -4.51 -20.97
CA GLN A 474 6.34 -5.86 -21.38
C GLN A 474 7.52 -6.81 -21.60
N THR A 475 8.60 -6.31 -22.22
CA THR A 475 9.82 -7.10 -22.43
C THR A 475 10.48 -7.46 -21.10
N ARG A 476 10.53 -6.51 -20.15
CA ARG A 476 11.06 -6.76 -18.81
C ARG A 476 10.20 -7.72 -17.99
N ILE A 477 8.87 -7.65 -18.12
CA ILE A 477 7.94 -8.63 -17.52
C ILE A 477 8.20 -10.02 -18.10
N ARG A 478 8.39 -10.14 -19.42
CA ARG A 478 8.72 -11.42 -20.06
C ARG A 478 10.05 -11.98 -19.57
N LEU A 479 11.06 -11.13 -19.38
CA LEU A 479 12.35 -11.52 -18.78
C LEU A 479 12.19 -12.04 -17.33
N ALA A 480 11.34 -11.40 -16.51
CA ALA A 480 11.04 -11.88 -15.16
C ALA A 480 10.38 -13.27 -15.18
N ASN A 481 9.41 -13.48 -16.08
CA ASN A 481 8.74 -14.76 -16.27
C ASN A 481 9.70 -15.89 -16.69
N MET A 482 10.69 -15.61 -17.54
CA MET A 482 11.67 -16.61 -18.00
C MET A 482 12.70 -16.97 -16.92
N THR A 483 12.97 -16.05 -15.98
CA THR A 483 13.99 -16.21 -14.92
C THR A 483 13.42 -16.75 -13.59
N GLY A 484 12.17 -17.24 -13.61
CA GLY A 484 11.55 -17.98 -12.50
C GLY A 484 10.52 -17.22 -11.66
N LEU A 485 10.16 -15.97 -12.02
CA LEU A 485 9.08 -15.24 -11.36
C LEU A 485 7.83 -15.25 -12.23
N ASN A 486 6.90 -16.16 -11.94
CA ASN A 486 5.71 -16.36 -12.77
C ASN A 486 4.68 -15.26 -12.52
N SER A 487 4.36 -14.51 -13.57
CA SER A 487 3.08 -13.81 -13.72
C SER A 487 1.92 -14.82 -13.63
N PHE A 488 0.70 -14.32 -13.46
CA PHE A 488 -0.52 -15.14 -13.47
C PHE A 488 -0.81 -15.92 -14.77
N ALA A 489 0.08 -15.84 -15.76
CA ALA A 489 0.13 -16.68 -16.95
C ALA A 489 0.65 -18.10 -16.61
N ASP A 490 0.33 -19.07 -17.45
CA ASP A 490 0.80 -20.46 -17.28
C ASP A 490 2.33 -20.51 -17.14
N ALA A 491 2.79 -21.36 -16.21
CA ALA A 491 4.22 -21.57 -16.00
C ALA A 491 4.88 -22.04 -17.30
N ASP A 492 5.83 -21.26 -17.79
CA ASP A 492 6.51 -21.58 -19.05
C ASP A 492 7.37 -22.83 -18.81
N PRO A 493 7.15 -23.94 -19.56
CA PRO A 493 7.84 -25.20 -19.31
C PRO A 493 9.36 -25.11 -19.54
N TYR A 494 9.86 -24.02 -20.13
CA TYR A 494 11.27 -23.79 -20.43
C TYR A 494 11.95 -22.75 -19.51
N GLN A 495 11.37 -22.45 -18.34
CA GLN A 495 11.94 -21.50 -17.38
C GLN A 495 13.34 -21.88 -16.88
N GLN A 496 14.18 -20.87 -16.70
CA GLN A 496 15.48 -20.98 -16.06
C GLN A 496 15.42 -20.28 -14.70
N MET A 497 15.35 -21.07 -13.63
CA MET A 497 15.24 -20.53 -12.28
C MET A 497 16.54 -19.83 -11.88
N TRP A 498 16.49 -18.51 -11.72
CA TRP A 498 17.57 -17.73 -11.14
C TRP A 498 17.37 -17.61 -9.63
N ASP A 499 18.48 -17.60 -8.89
CA ASP A 499 18.44 -17.24 -7.48
C ASP A 499 17.98 -15.79 -7.30
N ASP A 500 17.23 -15.53 -6.23
CA ASP A 500 16.65 -14.21 -5.96
C ASP A 500 17.75 -13.16 -5.74
N GLY A 501 18.93 -13.56 -5.27
CA GLY A 501 20.09 -12.69 -5.08
C GLY A 501 20.67 -12.11 -6.36
N HIS A 502 20.42 -12.73 -7.53
CA HIS A 502 20.90 -12.22 -8.81
C HIS A 502 20.09 -11.05 -9.35
N VAL A 503 18.87 -10.82 -8.84
CA VAL A 503 18.01 -9.72 -9.26
C VAL A 503 17.68 -8.88 -8.04
N LYS A 504 18.30 -7.69 -7.96
CA LYS A 504 18.28 -6.86 -6.75
C LYS A 504 16.86 -6.54 -6.24
N VAL A 505 15.92 -6.37 -7.16
CA VAL A 505 14.52 -5.98 -6.86
C VAL A 505 13.58 -7.16 -6.55
N ARG A 506 13.98 -8.41 -6.85
CA ARG A 506 13.05 -9.56 -6.85
C ARG A 506 12.48 -9.90 -5.48
N ALA A 507 13.32 -9.95 -4.45
CA ALA A 507 12.88 -10.24 -3.09
C ALA A 507 11.85 -9.20 -2.59
N LYS A 508 12.12 -7.92 -2.87
CA LYS A 508 11.24 -6.80 -2.51
C LYS A 508 9.95 -6.77 -3.34
N ALA A 509 10.00 -7.10 -4.62
CA ALA A 509 8.81 -7.23 -5.47
C ALA A 509 7.84 -8.30 -4.94
N ARG A 510 8.35 -9.45 -4.48
CA ARG A 510 7.53 -10.49 -3.83
C ARG A 510 6.93 -10.00 -2.50
N GLN A 511 7.71 -9.29 -1.68
CA GLN A 511 7.23 -8.70 -0.42
C GLN A 511 6.06 -7.73 -0.68
N ILE A 512 6.20 -6.81 -1.64
CA ILE A 512 5.12 -5.90 -2.04
C ILE A 512 3.90 -6.67 -2.55
N ALA A 513 4.10 -7.70 -3.37
CA ALA A 513 2.99 -8.48 -3.91
C ALA A 513 2.16 -9.14 -2.79
N VAL A 514 2.82 -9.65 -1.75
CA VAL A 514 2.17 -10.21 -0.55
C VAL A 514 1.47 -9.13 0.26
N SER A 515 2.12 -7.98 0.51
CA SER A 515 1.50 -6.83 1.21
C SER A 515 0.24 -6.35 0.49
N ILE A 516 0.28 -6.17 -0.82
CA ILE A 516 -0.86 -5.72 -1.62
C ILE A 516 -1.96 -6.78 -1.60
N GLY A 517 -1.62 -8.06 -1.74
CA GLY A 517 -2.58 -9.16 -1.67
C GLY A 517 -3.32 -9.20 -0.32
N SER A 518 -2.58 -9.06 0.79
CA SER A 518 -3.14 -9.00 2.15
C SER A 518 -4.03 -7.77 2.34
N ALA A 519 -3.54 -6.58 1.96
CA ALA A 519 -4.29 -5.32 2.04
C ALA A 519 -5.60 -5.39 1.24
N THR A 520 -5.53 -5.91 0.01
CA THR A 520 -6.69 -6.07 -0.88
C THR A 520 -7.71 -7.05 -0.28
N THR A 521 -7.24 -8.17 0.27
CA THR A 521 -8.11 -9.17 0.92
C THR A 521 -8.89 -8.56 2.08
N ASN A 522 -8.20 -7.85 2.97
CA ASN A 522 -8.84 -7.24 4.13
C ASN A 522 -9.77 -6.07 3.73
N TRP A 523 -9.43 -5.32 2.68
CA TRP A 523 -10.26 -4.23 2.16
C TRP A 523 -11.59 -4.74 1.59
N PHE A 524 -11.55 -5.78 0.75
CA PHE A 524 -12.75 -6.39 0.17
C PHE A 524 -13.53 -7.29 1.13
N LEU A 525 -12.93 -7.77 2.24
CA LEU A 525 -13.70 -8.40 3.31
C LEU A 525 -14.66 -7.42 4.00
N ARG A 526 -14.34 -6.12 4.00
CA ARG A 526 -15.15 -5.08 4.64
C ARG A 526 -16.16 -4.44 3.69
N ASN A 527 -15.83 -4.32 2.41
CA ASN A 527 -16.70 -3.71 1.40
C ASN A 527 -17.54 -4.78 0.70
N THR A 528 -18.84 -4.53 0.49
CA THR A 528 -19.82 -5.48 -0.10
C THR A 528 -19.61 -5.77 -1.61
N VAL A 529 -18.46 -5.40 -2.18
CA VAL A 529 -18.16 -5.49 -3.61
C VAL A 529 -17.76 -6.91 -4.01
N ARG A 530 -18.23 -7.35 -5.18
CA ARG A 530 -18.11 -8.70 -5.76
C ARG A 530 -16.68 -9.25 -5.71
N ARG A 531 -16.55 -10.51 -5.28
CA ARG A 531 -15.28 -11.23 -5.08
C ARG A 531 -14.67 -11.83 -6.36
N ASP A 532 -15.32 -11.67 -7.51
CA ASP A 532 -15.07 -12.54 -8.67
C ASP A 532 -14.42 -11.82 -9.87
N THR A 533 -14.01 -10.55 -9.72
CA THR A 533 -13.43 -9.76 -10.83
C THR A 533 -11.97 -9.38 -10.57
N ASP A 534 -11.13 -9.54 -11.59
CA ASP A 534 -9.75 -9.02 -11.61
C ASP A 534 -9.75 -7.50 -11.47
N ILE A 535 -8.80 -6.96 -10.71
CA ILE A 535 -8.64 -5.53 -10.45
C ILE A 535 -7.29 -5.09 -10.98
N SER A 536 -7.25 -3.94 -11.64
CA SER A 536 -6.02 -3.36 -12.17
C SER A 536 -5.81 -1.93 -11.66
N PRO A 537 -5.28 -1.73 -10.44
CA PRO A 537 -4.82 -0.40 -10.03
C PRO A 537 -3.83 0.18 -11.03
N ARG A 538 -4.02 1.47 -11.34
CA ARG A 538 -3.28 2.20 -12.37
C ARG A 538 -2.39 3.25 -11.74
N ILE A 539 -1.14 3.28 -12.19
CA ILE A 539 -0.11 4.22 -11.80
C ILE A 539 0.27 5.05 -13.02
N ARG A 540 0.22 6.37 -12.95
CA ARG A 540 0.76 7.20 -14.04
C ARG A 540 2.27 7.26 -13.99
N THR A 541 2.88 7.48 -15.16
CA THR A 541 4.30 7.83 -15.28
C THR A 541 4.39 9.19 -15.97
N ASN A 542 5.25 10.08 -15.49
CA ASN A 542 5.43 11.40 -16.07
C ASN A 542 6.67 11.37 -16.97
N THR A 543 6.56 11.77 -18.22
CA THR A 543 7.74 11.85 -19.11
C THR A 543 8.26 13.29 -19.15
N CYS A 544 9.59 13.44 -19.05
CA CYS A 544 10.25 14.71 -19.31
C CYS A 544 10.43 14.93 -20.81
N SER A 545 9.35 15.26 -21.51
CA SER A 545 9.45 15.95 -22.79
C SER A 545 8.32 16.93 -22.87
N GLY A 546 8.63 18.24 -22.97
CA GLY A 546 7.68 19.35 -23.07
C GLY A 546 6.85 19.36 -24.37
N VAL A 547 6.52 18.20 -24.91
CA VAL A 547 5.66 18.02 -26.07
C VAL A 547 4.55 17.07 -25.63
N GLY A 548 3.31 17.57 -25.63
CA GLY A 548 2.13 16.83 -25.21
C GLY A 548 2.11 15.44 -25.84
N LEU A 549 2.14 14.42 -24.99
CA LEU A 549 2.14 13.03 -25.37
C LEU A 549 1.31 12.26 -24.35
N GLU A 550 0.34 11.51 -24.87
CA GLU A 550 -0.55 10.63 -24.13
C GLU A 550 0.25 9.74 -23.17
N GLN A 551 -0.10 9.79 -21.89
CA GLN A 551 0.54 9.05 -20.82
C GLN A 551 -0.21 7.72 -20.63
N ASP A 552 0.37 6.61 -21.08
CA ASP A 552 -0.18 5.30 -20.81
C ASP A 552 0.06 4.92 -19.33
N PRO A 553 -0.99 4.64 -18.54
CA PRO A 553 -0.84 4.23 -17.15
C PRO A 553 -0.31 2.80 -17.06
N ILE A 554 0.60 2.56 -16.10
CA ILE A 554 1.03 1.21 -15.75
C ILE A 554 -0.06 0.58 -14.90
N SER A 555 -0.69 -0.49 -15.41
CA SER A 555 -1.67 -1.29 -14.68
C SER A 555 -1.01 -2.49 -14.02
N ILE A 556 -1.22 -2.69 -12.72
CA ILE A 556 -0.77 -3.89 -12.01
C ILE A 556 -1.97 -4.82 -11.78
N LEU A 557 -1.89 -6.07 -12.24
CA LEU A 557 -2.98 -7.03 -12.14
C LEU A 557 -3.06 -7.63 -10.72
N ILE A 558 -4.26 -7.62 -10.13
CA ILE A 558 -4.60 -8.24 -8.86
C ILE A 558 -5.77 -9.20 -9.07
N ARG A 559 -5.54 -10.49 -8.81
CA ARG A 559 -6.51 -11.57 -9.06
C ARG A 559 -7.13 -12.07 -7.75
N PRO A 560 -8.46 -12.30 -7.70
CA PRO A 560 -9.10 -12.91 -6.54
C PRO A 560 -8.70 -14.38 -6.36
N PRO A 561 -8.86 -14.94 -5.15
CA PRO A 561 -8.63 -16.36 -4.94
C PRO A 561 -9.62 -17.22 -5.74
N PRO A 562 -9.19 -18.37 -6.29
CA PRO A 562 -10.09 -19.29 -6.98
C PRO A 562 -11.17 -19.82 -6.02
N GLU A 563 -12.41 -20.01 -6.51
CA GLU A 563 -13.65 -20.24 -5.75
C GLU A 563 -13.61 -21.32 -4.65
N PHE A 564 -12.62 -22.22 -4.66
CA PHE A 564 -12.47 -23.34 -3.72
C PHE A 564 -11.28 -23.24 -2.76
N PHE A 565 -10.50 -22.14 -2.80
CA PHE A 565 -9.32 -21.96 -1.94
C PHE A 565 -9.50 -20.82 -0.93
N GLN A 566 -9.12 -21.07 0.32
CA GLN A 566 -8.99 -20.05 1.39
C GLN A 566 -7.81 -19.08 1.16
N GLY A 567 -7.36 -18.91 -0.08
CA GLY A 567 -6.27 -17.99 -0.39
C GLY A 567 -6.74 -16.53 -0.31
N GLY A 568 -5.83 -15.61 0.00
CA GLY A 568 -6.07 -14.18 -0.23
C GLY A 568 -5.93 -13.79 -1.70
N TRP A 569 -6.31 -12.56 -2.02
CA TRP A 569 -6.01 -11.92 -3.29
C TRP A 569 -4.50 -11.93 -3.57
N ARG A 570 -4.12 -12.02 -4.84
CA ARG A 570 -2.72 -12.07 -5.26
C ARG A 570 -2.44 -10.95 -6.24
N ALA A 571 -1.32 -10.24 -6.06
CA ALA A 571 -0.80 -9.28 -7.02
C ALA A 571 0.28 -9.92 -7.92
N ASP A 572 0.43 -9.45 -9.16
CA ASP A 572 1.42 -9.96 -10.09
C ASP A 572 2.84 -9.50 -9.71
N ALA A 573 3.63 -10.42 -9.14
CA ALA A 573 5.00 -10.14 -8.72
C ALA A 573 5.94 -9.85 -9.90
N ALA A 574 5.69 -10.39 -11.09
CA ALA A 574 6.54 -10.16 -12.27
C ALA A 574 6.38 -8.72 -12.80
N GLN A 575 5.16 -8.18 -12.75
CA GLN A 575 4.90 -6.77 -13.06
C GLN A 575 5.55 -5.84 -12.03
N LEU A 576 5.48 -6.18 -10.74
CA LEU A 576 6.13 -5.43 -9.67
C LEU A 576 7.67 -5.47 -9.79
N GLU A 577 8.26 -6.62 -10.15
CA GLU A 577 9.71 -6.73 -10.39
C GLU A 577 10.15 -5.86 -11.56
N ALA A 578 9.41 -5.90 -12.68
CA ALA A 578 9.73 -5.14 -13.87
C ALA A 578 9.62 -3.62 -13.65
N THR A 579 8.56 -3.18 -12.97
CA THR A 579 8.35 -1.76 -12.65
C THR A 579 9.43 -1.23 -11.70
N LEU A 580 9.75 -1.95 -10.62
CA LEU A 580 10.81 -1.56 -9.68
C LEU A 580 12.20 -1.59 -10.32
N GLY A 581 12.50 -2.63 -11.10
CA GLY A 581 13.80 -2.80 -11.76
C GLY A 581 14.08 -1.67 -12.74
N LEU A 582 13.13 -1.39 -13.64
CA LEU A 582 13.23 -0.27 -14.59
C LEU A 582 13.34 1.07 -13.87
N TRP A 583 12.55 1.30 -12.80
CA TRP A 583 12.61 2.53 -12.02
C TRP A 583 13.98 2.73 -11.34
N MET A 584 14.50 1.69 -10.70
CA MET A 584 15.83 1.73 -10.08
C MET A 584 16.93 1.98 -11.12
N TRP A 585 16.88 1.28 -12.24
CA TRP A 585 17.84 1.44 -13.32
C TRP A 585 17.87 2.88 -13.85
N MET A 586 16.71 3.50 -14.06
CA MET A 586 16.61 4.90 -14.46
C MET A 586 17.24 5.85 -13.44
N MET A 587 17.02 5.64 -12.15
CA MET A 587 17.61 6.49 -11.11
C MET A 587 19.12 6.39 -11.03
N MET A 588 19.70 5.22 -11.29
CA MET A 588 21.16 5.04 -11.29
C MET A 588 21.84 5.66 -12.51
N MET A 589 21.15 5.68 -13.66
CA MET A 589 21.68 6.20 -14.93
C MET A 589 21.35 7.67 -15.23
N ALA A 590 20.54 8.33 -14.39
CA ALA A 590 20.12 9.71 -14.64
C ALA A 590 21.30 10.70 -14.57
N LYS A 591 21.62 11.33 -15.71
CA LYS A 591 22.72 12.33 -15.86
C LYS A 591 22.66 13.49 -14.85
N SER A 592 21.49 13.81 -14.31
CA SER A 592 21.25 14.94 -13.38
C SER A 592 21.66 14.68 -11.92
N SER A 593 22.17 13.48 -11.59
CA SER A 593 22.40 13.08 -10.21
C SER A 593 23.87 13.17 -9.78
N ILE A 594 24.26 14.35 -9.29
CA ILE A 594 25.52 14.71 -8.57
C ILE A 594 26.77 14.04 -9.15
N GLY A 595 27.33 14.70 -10.16
CA GLY A 595 28.72 14.59 -10.58
C GLY A 595 29.09 13.23 -11.20
N PHE A 596 29.16 13.20 -12.53
CA PHE A 596 30.04 12.25 -13.19
C PHE A 596 31.47 12.47 -12.67
N ASN A 597 32.19 11.40 -12.38
CA ASN A 597 33.65 11.47 -12.39
C ASN A 597 34.07 11.72 -13.85
N SER A 598 34.19 12.99 -14.23
CA SER A 598 34.64 13.37 -15.57
C SER A 598 36.17 13.19 -15.66
N GLY A 599 36.60 11.94 -15.85
CA GLY A 599 37.90 11.63 -16.41
C GLY A 599 37.74 11.30 -17.89
N PHE A 600 37.60 12.32 -18.75
CA PHE A 600 37.71 12.09 -20.19
C PHE A 600 39.19 11.82 -20.48
N ILE A 601 39.57 10.55 -20.61
CA ILE A 601 40.88 10.17 -21.17
C ILE A 601 40.68 10.08 -22.68
N PRO A 602 41.18 11.03 -23.49
CA PRO A 602 41.05 10.94 -24.93
C PRO A 602 41.88 9.74 -25.43
N GLY A 603 41.22 8.65 -25.81
CA GLY A 603 41.86 7.46 -26.37
C GLY A 603 41.23 6.11 -25.99
N SER A 604 40.46 6.05 -24.90
CA SER A 604 39.64 4.87 -24.56
C SER A 604 38.16 5.21 -24.79
N GLY A 605 37.44 4.42 -25.58
CA GLY A 605 36.02 4.61 -25.89
C GLY A 605 35.07 4.35 -24.70
N GLU A 606 35.47 4.66 -23.48
CA GLU A 606 34.76 4.31 -22.24
C GLU A 606 33.88 5.47 -21.74
N PHE A 607 32.59 5.20 -21.57
CA PHE A 607 31.67 6.08 -20.85
C PHE A 607 31.46 5.55 -19.42
N GLN A 608 32.04 6.20 -18.40
CA GLN A 608 31.69 5.92 -17.01
C GLN A 608 30.39 6.64 -16.62
N PHE A 609 29.26 5.94 -16.66
CA PHE A 609 27.94 6.43 -16.22
C PHE A 609 27.61 6.01 -14.78
N THR A 610 28.35 6.50 -13.77
CA THR A 610 28.03 6.18 -12.37
C THR A 610 27.57 7.41 -11.58
N SER A 611 26.32 7.35 -11.11
CA SER A 611 25.74 8.34 -10.22
C SER A 611 26.02 8.00 -8.75
N ASN A 612 26.30 9.02 -7.92
CA ASN A 612 26.33 8.90 -6.46
C ASN A 612 24.92 8.79 -5.82
N ALA A 613 23.87 8.52 -6.60
CA ALA A 613 22.46 8.49 -6.16
C ALA A 613 22.21 7.65 -4.90
N THR A 614 22.88 6.51 -4.72
CA THR A 614 22.70 5.63 -3.55
C THR A 614 23.24 6.24 -2.25
N LYS A 615 24.10 7.27 -2.33
CA LYS A 615 24.75 7.92 -1.17
C LYS A 615 24.10 9.26 -0.81
N THR A 616 23.08 9.70 -1.55
CA THR A 616 22.42 10.99 -1.31
C THR A 616 21.43 10.93 -0.15
N PRO A 617 21.39 11.94 0.75
CA PRO A 617 20.40 12.00 1.83
C PRO A 617 18.98 12.06 1.27
N ILE A 618 18.07 11.28 1.84
CA ILE A 618 16.66 11.22 1.45
C ILE A 618 15.79 11.82 2.57
N GLY A 619 14.93 12.76 2.23
CA GLY A 619 13.84 13.23 3.09
C GLY A 619 12.50 12.72 2.61
N ARG A 620 11.54 12.54 3.51
CA ARG A 620 10.14 12.20 3.18
C ARG A 620 9.25 13.39 3.47
N ILE A 621 8.53 13.86 2.44
CA ILE A 621 7.55 14.93 2.56
C ILE A 621 6.30 14.35 3.23
N VAL A 622 5.92 14.91 4.36
CA VAL A 622 4.73 14.54 5.14
C VAL A 622 3.59 15.51 4.87
N SER A 623 3.91 16.78 4.59
CA SER A 623 2.93 17.81 4.25
C SER A 623 3.57 18.86 3.34
N ILE A 624 2.76 19.44 2.46
CA ILE A 624 3.15 20.51 1.55
C ILE A 624 1.97 21.48 1.36
N GLY A 625 2.25 22.77 1.21
CA GLY A 625 1.26 23.77 0.79
C GLY A 625 1.91 25.11 0.46
N LEU A 626 1.08 26.07 0.06
CA LEU A 626 1.54 27.41 -0.33
C LEU A 626 2.15 28.15 0.86
N ASP A 627 3.25 28.86 0.61
CA ASP A 627 3.95 29.66 1.62
C ASP A 627 3.24 31.01 1.84
N ASP A 628 2.10 30.97 2.54
CA ASP A 628 1.27 32.15 2.83
C ASP A 628 0.99 32.38 4.33
N SER A 629 0.40 33.52 4.67
CA SER A 629 0.12 33.93 6.05
C SER A 629 -0.85 33.01 6.79
N ASP A 630 -1.59 32.15 6.08
CA ASP A 630 -2.56 31.24 6.66
C ASP A 630 -2.03 29.80 6.80
N TRP A 631 -0.77 29.52 6.46
CA TRP A 631 -0.12 28.23 6.67
C TRP A 631 -0.24 27.74 8.12
N GLU A 632 0.06 28.62 9.09
CA GLU A 632 0.02 28.27 10.52
C GLU A 632 -1.39 27.95 11.02
N LYS A 633 -2.44 28.48 10.36
CA LYS A 633 -3.84 28.18 10.69
C LYS A 633 -4.33 26.90 10.01
N ARG A 634 -3.76 26.53 8.87
CA ARG A 634 -4.24 25.41 8.04
C ARG A 634 -3.63 24.06 8.41
N THR A 635 -2.44 24.01 8.99
CA THR A 635 -1.70 22.74 9.11
C THR A 635 -0.91 22.60 10.41
N ASP A 636 -1.53 22.07 11.47
CA ASP A 636 -0.80 21.44 12.59
C ASP A 636 -0.62 19.94 12.32
N VAL A 637 0.32 19.59 11.43
CA VAL A 637 0.61 18.18 11.09
C VAL A 637 1.47 17.50 12.16
N GLN A 638 2.24 18.27 12.94
CA GLN A 638 3.07 17.71 13.99
C GLN A 638 2.21 17.17 15.13
N GLY A 639 1.27 17.98 15.63
CA GLY A 639 0.36 17.56 16.70
C GLY A 639 -0.50 16.36 16.28
N GLU A 640 -0.96 16.34 15.03
CA GLU A 640 -1.71 15.20 14.49
C GLU A 640 -0.84 13.95 14.33
N MET A 641 0.37 14.07 13.77
CA MET A 641 1.28 12.93 13.60
C MET A 641 1.73 12.33 14.94
N ASP A 642 1.90 13.15 15.98
CA ASP A 642 2.20 12.69 17.33
C ASP A 642 1.05 11.82 17.90
N LEU A 643 -0.20 12.06 17.50
CA LEU A 643 -1.33 11.20 17.86
C LEU A 643 -1.32 9.85 17.14
N TRP A 644 -0.85 9.77 15.90
CA TRP A 644 -0.78 8.51 15.16
C TRP A 644 0.43 7.65 15.57
N LEU A 645 1.55 8.30 15.91
CA LEU A 645 2.80 7.64 16.30
C LEU A 645 2.90 7.37 17.81
N GLY A 646 2.14 8.09 18.65
CA GLY A 646 2.24 8.02 20.11
C GLY A 646 3.67 8.31 20.59
N ARG A 647 4.24 7.44 21.44
CA ARG A 647 5.65 7.54 21.90
C ARG A 647 6.72 7.53 20.81
N SER A 648 6.39 7.08 19.59
CA SER A 648 7.29 7.09 18.44
C SER A 648 7.25 8.42 17.66
N SER A 649 6.75 9.50 18.28
CA SER A 649 6.70 10.85 17.71
C SER A 649 8.05 11.28 17.12
N MET A 650 8.05 11.70 15.86
CA MET A 650 9.23 12.21 15.15
C MET A 650 9.10 13.71 14.96
N LYS A 651 10.18 14.46 15.18
CA LYS A 651 10.20 15.90 14.94
C LYS A 651 10.31 16.17 13.45
N LEU A 652 9.26 16.75 12.86
CA LEU A 652 9.27 17.21 11.47
C LEU A 652 10.06 18.51 11.34
N ARG A 653 10.84 18.63 10.27
CA ARG A 653 11.54 19.86 9.92
C ARG A 653 10.67 20.67 8.96
N GLN A 654 10.68 21.97 9.13
CA GLN A 654 10.06 22.88 8.16
C GLN A 654 11.12 23.36 7.19
N SER A 655 10.84 23.23 5.89
CA SER A 655 11.69 23.75 4.83
C SER A 655 10.83 24.35 3.71
N THR A 656 11.42 25.21 2.89
CA THR A 656 10.73 25.83 1.75
C THR A 656 11.35 25.34 0.44
N ILE A 657 10.49 24.93 -0.50
CA ILE A 657 10.87 24.46 -1.83
C ILE A 657 10.36 25.45 -2.87
N THR A 658 11.18 25.73 -3.87
CA THR A 658 10.74 26.47 -5.07
C THR A 658 10.56 25.54 -6.26
N PHE A 659 9.44 25.72 -6.96
CA PHE A 659 9.22 25.11 -8.26
C PHE A 659 9.18 26.20 -9.33
N ARG A 660 9.81 25.95 -10.47
CA ARG A 660 9.70 26.81 -11.65
C ARG A 660 8.48 26.36 -12.47
N GLU A 661 7.63 27.30 -12.85
CA GLU A 661 6.50 27.00 -13.72
C GLU A 661 6.95 26.38 -15.05
N GLY A 662 6.17 25.42 -15.56
CA GLY A 662 6.41 24.72 -16.84
C GLY A 662 7.40 23.54 -16.77
N GLN A 663 8.01 23.27 -15.62
CA GLN A 663 8.90 22.11 -15.44
C GLN A 663 8.25 21.01 -14.60
N TYR A 664 8.50 19.76 -14.99
CA TYR A 664 8.05 18.58 -14.26
C TYR A 664 9.12 18.13 -13.26
N TYR A 665 8.69 17.92 -12.01
CA TYR A 665 9.52 17.42 -10.93
C TYR A 665 9.04 16.02 -10.50
N GLY A 666 9.98 15.11 -10.26
CA GLY A 666 9.72 13.72 -9.90
C GLY A 666 10.73 13.20 -8.89
N LEU A 667 10.69 11.90 -8.61
CA LEU A 667 11.59 11.27 -7.62
C LEU A 667 13.07 11.27 -8.06
N THR A 668 13.33 11.49 -9.36
CA THR A 668 14.67 11.73 -9.92
C THR A 668 15.16 13.16 -9.72
N SER A 669 14.30 14.10 -9.34
CA SER A 669 14.66 15.49 -9.09
C SER A 669 15.45 15.59 -7.78
N LEU A 670 16.61 16.25 -7.85
CA LEU A 670 17.44 16.56 -6.70
C LEU A 670 17.27 18.01 -6.30
N PHE A 671 17.40 18.29 -5.00
CA PHE A 671 17.28 19.62 -4.43
C PHE A 671 18.57 19.99 -3.72
N GLN A 672 19.04 21.20 -3.95
CA GLN A 672 20.22 21.76 -3.32
C GLN A 672 19.79 22.86 -2.35
N ARG A 673 20.36 22.86 -1.14
CA ARG A 673 20.13 23.93 -0.18
C ARG A 673 20.97 25.15 -0.58
N ASN A 674 20.31 26.29 -0.80
CA ASN A 674 20.98 27.55 -1.09
C ASN A 674 21.54 28.21 0.20
N GLN A 675 22.29 29.31 0.06
CA GLN A 675 22.89 30.03 1.20
C GLN A 675 21.84 30.62 2.17
N ALA A 676 20.60 30.82 1.70
CA ALA A 676 19.47 31.28 2.51
C ALA A 676 18.71 30.14 3.23
N GLY A 677 19.17 28.89 3.09
CA GLY A 677 18.55 27.71 3.70
C GLY A 677 17.33 27.15 2.94
N LYS A 678 16.97 27.73 1.80
CA LYS A 678 15.86 27.30 0.93
C LYS A 678 16.31 26.17 0.01
N LEU A 679 15.42 25.21 -0.25
CA LEU A 679 15.65 24.11 -1.18
C LEU A 679 15.26 24.54 -2.59
N GLU A 680 16.22 24.46 -3.51
CA GLU A 680 16.00 24.74 -4.93
C GLU A 680 16.35 23.52 -5.77
N PRO A 681 15.62 23.25 -6.86
CA PRO A 681 15.93 22.12 -7.74
C PRO A 681 17.34 22.30 -8.31
N TYR A 682 18.15 21.25 -8.22
CA TYR A 682 19.50 21.22 -8.75
C TYR A 682 19.46 21.05 -10.27
N PHE A 683 20.05 22.01 -10.99
CA PHE A 683 20.24 21.95 -12.43
C PHE A 683 21.73 21.88 -12.74
N SER A 684 22.12 21.01 -13.66
CA SER A 684 23.52 20.93 -14.12
C SER A 684 23.88 22.24 -14.84
N PRO A 685 24.89 23.01 -14.37
CA PRO A 685 25.39 24.13 -15.14
C PRO A 685 26.38 23.59 -16.18
N GLU A 686 26.12 23.84 -17.46
CA GLU A 686 27.09 23.59 -18.54
C GLU A 686 28.39 24.40 -18.37
N ASN A 687 28.40 25.40 -17.48
CA ASN A 687 29.60 26.15 -17.09
C ASN A 687 29.49 26.71 -15.67
N SER A 688 30.16 26.10 -14.67
CA SER A 688 30.60 26.84 -13.48
C SER A 688 31.62 26.05 -12.65
N LYS A 689 32.83 26.62 -12.54
CA LYS A 689 33.96 26.14 -11.74
C LYS A 689 33.82 26.37 -10.22
N GLU A 690 32.62 26.60 -9.70
CA GLU A 690 32.40 26.89 -8.28
C GLU A 690 31.32 25.97 -7.69
N GLN A 691 31.71 24.75 -7.31
CA GLN A 691 30.91 23.90 -6.43
C GLN A 691 31.41 24.07 -4.99
N ASN A 692 31.00 25.14 -4.31
CA ASN A 692 31.19 25.28 -2.87
C ASN A 692 29.99 24.70 -2.09
N ALA A 693 30.29 23.81 -1.14
CA ALA A 693 29.62 23.50 0.14
C ALA A 693 28.08 23.37 0.26
N ASN A 694 27.30 23.25 -0.82
CA ASN A 694 25.85 23.09 -0.71
C ASN A 694 25.43 21.61 -0.61
N VAL A 695 24.69 21.25 0.45
CA VAL A 695 24.16 19.88 0.67
C VAL A 695 23.02 19.60 -0.32
N SER A 696 23.14 18.51 -1.08
CA SER A 696 22.10 18.03 -1.99
C SER A 696 21.28 16.93 -1.31
N GLN A 697 19.95 17.00 -1.41
CA GLN A 697 19.00 16.07 -0.81
C GLN A 697 17.95 15.61 -1.85
N ARG A 698 17.54 14.35 -1.77
CA ARG A 698 16.41 13.79 -2.52
C ARG A 698 15.16 13.78 -1.64
N LEU A 699 14.00 14.06 -2.22
CA LEU A 699 12.72 14.01 -1.51
C LEU A 699 11.86 12.85 -2.02
N SER A 700 11.10 12.24 -1.11
CA SER A 700 10.07 11.20 -1.34
C SER A 700 8.70 11.72 -0.86
N GLY A 701 7.60 11.03 -1.19
CA GLY A 701 6.23 11.53 -0.96
C GLY A 701 5.70 12.44 -2.08
N TRP A 702 6.12 12.21 -3.33
CA TRP A 702 5.75 13.04 -4.49
C TRP A 702 4.26 13.03 -4.84
N HIS A 703 3.49 12.08 -4.29
CA HIS A 703 2.04 12.03 -4.48
C HIS A 703 1.34 13.32 -3.97
N LEU A 704 1.80 13.90 -2.85
CA LEU A 704 1.24 15.14 -2.30
C LEU A 704 1.57 16.35 -3.20
N THR A 705 2.81 16.41 -3.68
CA THR A 705 3.31 17.53 -4.47
C THR A 705 2.66 17.56 -5.85
N GLN A 706 2.52 16.39 -6.50
CA GLN A 706 1.89 16.28 -7.81
C GLN A 706 0.39 16.59 -7.77
N ARG A 707 -0.29 16.23 -6.68
CA ARG A 707 -1.71 16.58 -6.49
C ARG A 707 -1.92 18.09 -6.40
N LEU A 708 -1.07 18.81 -5.67
CA LEU A 708 -1.11 20.27 -5.59
C LEU A 708 -0.74 20.96 -6.91
N LEU A 709 0.27 20.44 -7.62
CA LEU A 709 0.65 20.97 -8.93
C LEU A 709 -0.47 20.74 -9.96
N ALA A 710 -1.17 19.60 -9.91
CA ALA A 710 -2.30 19.31 -10.78
C ALA A 710 -3.52 20.20 -10.49
N SER A 711 -3.83 20.51 -9.23
CA SER A 711 -4.97 21.38 -8.88
C SER A 711 -4.77 22.83 -9.33
N GLN A 712 -3.52 23.32 -9.37
CA GLN A 712 -3.17 24.65 -9.87
C GLN A 712 -3.21 24.75 -11.40
N GLN A 713 -2.94 23.66 -12.12
CA GLN A 713 -3.05 23.65 -13.59
C GLN A 713 -4.52 23.67 -14.05
N SER A 714 -5.45 23.14 -13.24
CA SER A 714 -6.89 23.12 -13.53
C SER A 714 -7.60 24.46 -13.31
N SER A 715 -7.00 25.44 -12.62
CA SER A 715 -7.65 26.70 -12.26
C SER A 715 -7.41 27.85 -13.25
N LYS A 716 -6.61 27.64 -14.31
CA LYS A 716 -6.47 28.61 -15.42
C LYS A 716 -7.52 28.31 -16.51
N PRO A 717 -8.40 29.27 -16.87
CA PRO A 717 -9.42 29.06 -17.90
C PRO A 717 -8.77 28.85 -19.27
N ALA A 718 -9.25 27.84 -20.00
CA ALA A 718 -8.76 27.42 -21.32
C ALA A 718 -9.18 28.36 -22.47
N GLU A 719 -9.18 29.69 -22.26
CA GLU A 719 -9.51 30.67 -23.29
C GLU A 719 -8.52 31.85 -23.28
N ALA A 720 -7.46 31.74 -24.08
CA ALA A 720 -6.89 32.85 -24.84
C ALA A 720 -5.83 32.29 -25.79
N GLY A 721 -5.94 32.61 -27.08
CA GLY A 721 -5.03 32.16 -28.12
C GLY A 721 -3.58 32.50 -27.81
N ILE A 722 -2.69 31.60 -28.22
CA ILE A 722 -1.24 31.69 -28.15
C ILE A 722 -0.77 33.04 -28.73
N PRO A 723 -0.15 33.94 -27.94
CA PRO A 723 0.80 34.88 -28.48
C PRO A 723 2.14 34.14 -28.58
N GLN A 724 2.58 33.87 -29.80
CA GLN A 724 3.99 33.66 -30.07
C GLN A 724 4.72 34.98 -29.74
N ASP A 725 5.89 34.87 -29.10
CA ASP A 725 6.80 35.95 -28.71
C ASP A 725 6.54 36.58 -27.33
N LEU A 726 6.94 35.86 -26.27
CA LEU A 726 7.32 36.45 -24.98
C LEU A 726 8.63 35.80 -24.51
N ASP A 727 9.61 36.66 -24.24
CA ASP A 727 10.97 36.34 -23.82
C ASP A 727 11.02 35.34 -22.65
N ALA A 728 11.88 34.33 -22.75
CA ALA A 728 12.10 33.23 -21.80
C ALA A 728 12.72 33.64 -20.44
N SER A 729 12.50 34.86 -19.96
CA SER A 729 13.21 35.43 -18.81
C SER A 729 12.36 35.70 -17.55
N GLN A 730 11.05 35.43 -17.56
CA GLN A 730 10.21 35.55 -16.35
C GLN A 730 9.24 34.36 -16.20
N ASN A 731 9.77 33.16 -15.94
CA ASN A 731 8.94 32.12 -15.31
C ASN A 731 8.84 32.45 -13.82
N GLU A 732 7.67 32.89 -13.35
CA GLU A 732 7.43 33.11 -11.92
C GLU A 732 7.67 31.79 -11.15
N ALA A 733 8.54 31.84 -10.14
CA ALA A 733 8.86 30.69 -9.30
C ALA A 733 7.90 30.67 -8.09
N VAL A 734 7.12 29.60 -7.96
CA VAL A 734 6.19 29.44 -6.84
C VAL A 734 6.91 28.76 -5.67
N THR A 735 6.80 29.34 -4.48
CA THR A 735 7.39 28.80 -3.25
C THR A 735 6.34 28.05 -2.44
N TYR A 736 6.66 26.83 -2.05
CA TYR A 736 5.85 25.98 -1.19
C TYR A 736 6.59 25.73 0.12
N ARG A 737 5.85 25.68 1.23
CA ARG A 737 6.35 25.25 2.52
C ARG A 737 6.06 23.76 2.70
N ILE A 738 7.06 23.03 3.17
CA ILE A 738 6.97 21.59 3.42
C ILE A 738 7.33 21.25 4.86
N GLN A 739 6.75 20.16 5.34
CA GLN A 739 7.21 19.46 6.52
C GLN A 739 7.78 18.10 6.11
N ASP A 740 9.08 17.92 6.32
CA ASP A 740 9.80 16.70 5.98
C ASP A 740 10.48 16.06 7.19
N ASN A 741 10.64 14.74 7.12
CA ASN A 741 11.49 13.99 8.03
C ASN A 741 12.79 13.60 7.30
N GLN A 742 13.94 13.78 7.96
CA GLN A 742 15.20 13.24 7.46
C GLN A 742 15.25 11.75 7.81
N LEU A 743 15.24 10.89 6.79
CA LEU A 743 15.39 9.44 7.01
C LEU A 743 16.84 9.15 7.39
N ASP A 744 17.05 8.33 8.41
CA ASP A 744 18.39 7.86 8.79
C ASP A 744 18.95 7.00 7.65
N LEU A 745 20.02 7.50 7.03
CA LEU A 745 20.68 6.89 5.86
C LEU A 745 21.34 5.54 6.15
N THR A 746 21.52 5.19 7.42
CA THR A 746 22.12 3.92 7.84
C THR A 746 21.13 2.76 7.81
N SER A 747 19.82 3.02 7.79
CA SER A 747 18.78 2.00 7.91
C SER A 747 17.89 1.84 6.67
N THR A 748 17.78 2.86 5.81
CA THR A 748 16.84 2.86 4.67
C THR A 748 17.54 2.88 3.31
N SER A 749 17.37 1.83 2.51
CA SER A 749 17.92 1.78 1.16
C SER A 749 17.03 2.53 0.16
N LEU A 750 17.61 3.03 -0.93
CA LEU A 750 16.84 3.64 -2.03
C LEU A 750 15.75 2.70 -2.57
N LEU A 751 16.03 1.39 -2.59
CA LEU A 751 15.07 0.36 -2.99
C LEU A 751 13.87 0.33 -2.03
N ASP A 752 14.08 0.40 -0.72
CA ASP A 752 12.99 0.43 0.26
C ASP A 752 12.06 1.63 0.04
N VAL A 753 12.63 2.82 -0.18
CA VAL A 753 11.83 4.02 -0.47
C VAL A 753 10.97 3.84 -1.73
N CYS A 754 11.53 3.26 -2.80
CA CYS A 754 10.75 2.98 -4.02
C CYS A 754 9.63 1.98 -3.78
N CYS A 755 9.89 0.95 -2.98
CA CYS A 755 8.88 -0.05 -2.62
C CYS A 755 7.73 0.58 -1.83
N GLN A 756 8.06 1.46 -0.89
CA GLN A 756 7.08 2.18 -0.05
C GLN A 756 6.21 3.12 -0.89
N GLU A 757 6.80 3.91 -1.79
CA GLU A 757 6.04 4.81 -2.68
C GLU A 757 5.15 4.03 -3.66
N LEU A 758 5.66 2.93 -4.22
CA LEU A 758 4.90 2.05 -5.12
C LEU A 758 3.68 1.45 -4.40
N PHE A 759 3.88 0.95 -3.17
CA PHE A 759 2.80 0.45 -2.33
C PHE A 759 1.74 1.53 -2.07
N VAL A 760 2.16 2.72 -1.61
CA VAL A 760 1.23 3.82 -1.30
C VAL A 760 0.39 4.21 -2.51
N ALA A 761 0.99 4.36 -3.68
CA ALA A 761 0.23 4.76 -4.86
C ALA A 761 -0.77 3.70 -5.33
N LEU A 762 -0.41 2.41 -5.23
CA LEU A 762 -1.33 1.31 -5.51
C LEU A 762 -2.48 1.29 -4.51
N MET A 763 -2.20 1.51 -3.23
CA MET A 763 -3.24 1.59 -2.21
C MET A 763 -4.16 2.79 -2.42
N MET A 764 -3.61 3.95 -2.78
CA MET A 764 -4.42 5.13 -3.09
C MET A 764 -5.27 4.94 -4.35
N SER A 765 -4.75 4.22 -5.36
CA SER A 765 -5.54 3.80 -6.52
C SER A 765 -6.70 2.90 -6.09
N LEU A 766 -6.46 1.92 -5.22
CA LEU A 766 -7.48 1.02 -4.66
C LEU A 766 -8.56 1.76 -3.86
N ILE A 767 -8.18 2.71 -3.00
CA ILE A 767 -9.12 3.49 -2.19
C ILE A 767 -9.95 4.43 -3.06
N ASN A 768 -9.38 4.98 -4.12
CA ASN A 768 -10.10 5.84 -5.07
C ASN A 768 -11.16 5.10 -5.90
N PHE A 769 -11.23 3.76 -5.88
CA PHE A 769 -12.36 3.04 -6.49
C PHE A 769 -13.69 3.31 -5.78
N ASN A 770 -13.68 3.57 -4.46
CA ASN A 770 -14.87 3.87 -3.68
C ASN A 770 -14.78 5.30 -3.14
N ASN A 771 -15.70 6.18 -3.55
CA ASN A 771 -15.73 7.60 -3.15
C ASN A 771 -16.36 7.85 -1.76
N ASP A 772 -16.58 6.81 -0.96
CA ASP A 772 -17.28 6.92 0.32
C ASP A 772 -16.36 7.47 1.42
N PRO A 773 -16.88 8.29 2.36
CA PRO A 773 -16.11 8.79 3.49
C PRO A 773 -15.62 7.64 4.36
N LEU A 774 -14.31 7.66 4.66
CA LEU A 774 -13.63 6.61 5.41
C LEU A 774 -13.88 6.77 6.91
N GLY A 775 -15.09 6.45 7.39
CA GLY A 775 -15.42 6.27 8.81
C GLY A 775 -14.94 7.36 9.78
N ASN A 776 -14.90 7.04 11.08
CA ASN A 776 -14.31 7.89 12.12
C ASN A 776 -13.15 7.13 12.79
N ALA A 777 -12.09 7.85 13.18
CA ALA A 777 -10.98 7.27 13.94
C ALA A 777 -11.34 7.12 15.42
N SER A 778 -10.82 6.06 16.05
CA SER A 778 -10.98 5.76 17.48
C SER A 778 -9.66 5.91 18.21
N PHE A 779 -9.71 6.22 19.50
CA PHE A 779 -8.53 6.22 20.35
C PHE A 779 -8.29 4.84 20.94
N VAL A 780 -7.05 4.36 20.84
CA VAL A 780 -6.59 3.12 21.49
C VAL A 780 -5.34 3.44 22.28
N GLU A 781 -5.27 2.93 23.51
CA GLU A 781 -4.07 3.06 24.34
C GLU A 781 -3.08 1.95 23.95
N HIS A 782 -1.85 2.33 23.65
CA HIS A 782 -0.76 1.40 23.37
C HIS A 782 0.50 1.87 24.11
N GLU A 783 1.00 1.03 25.02
CA GLU A 783 2.24 1.21 25.80
C GLU A 783 2.33 2.54 26.60
N GLY A 784 1.23 3.01 27.17
CA GLY A 784 1.18 4.23 27.99
C GLY A 784 1.18 5.52 27.17
N SER A 785 0.62 5.49 25.95
CA SER A 785 0.29 6.68 25.14
C SER A 785 -1.00 6.44 24.35
N LEU A 786 -1.82 7.50 24.21
CA LEU A 786 -2.98 7.49 23.33
C LEU A 786 -2.52 7.50 21.87
N ARG A 787 -2.94 6.50 21.10
CA ARG A 787 -2.76 6.44 19.66
C ARG A 787 -4.10 6.52 18.95
N LEU A 788 -4.12 7.17 17.79
CA LEU A 788 -5.25 7.10 16.88
C LEU A 788 -5.18 5.80 16.09
N GLU A 789 -6.29 5.05 16.12
CA GLU A 789 -6.50 3.92 15.23
C GLU A 789 -7.69 4.21 14.33
N HIS A 790 -7.47 4.07 13.03
CA HIS A 790 -8.55 4.07 12.06
C HIS A 790 -8.60 2.72 11.38
N PRO A 791 -9.75 2.03 11.34
CA PRO A 791 -9.82 0.65 10.86
C PRO A 791 -9.20 0.44 9.47
N VAL A 792 -9.30 1.42 8.57
CA VAL A 792 -8.71 1.34 7.22
C VAL A 792 -7.21 1.64 7.21
N VAL A 793 -6.75 2.59 8.03
CA VAL A 793 -5.33 2.93 8.12
C VAL A 793 -4.58 1.76 8.77
N THR A 794 -5.10 1.24 9.89
CA THR A 794 -4.55 0.06 10.58
C THR A 794 -4.43 -1.13 9.65
N LEU A 795 -5.43 -1.39 8.81
CA LEU A 795 -5.40 -2.48 7.83
C LEU A 795 -4.24 -2.36 6.83
N PHE A 796 -3.99 -1.16 6.29
CA PHE A 796 -2.88 -0.94 5.37
C PHE A 796 -1.54 -0.92 6.08
N VAL A 797 -1.48 -0.39 7.30
CA VAL A 797 -0.28 -0.41 8.14
C VAL A 797 0.11 -1.84 8.51
N ASP A 798 -0.84 -2.68 8.90
CA ASP A 798 -0.61 -4.09 9.22
C ASP A 798 -0.10 -4.85 7.98
N ALA A 799 -0.69 -4.62 6.81
CA ALA A 799 -0.24 -5.22 5.56
C ALA A 799 1.17 -4.75 5.14
N PHE A 800 1.49 -3.49 5.42
CA PHE A 800 2.81 -2.90 5.16
C PHE A 800 3.90 -3.49 6.07
N VAL A 801 3.61 -3.58 7.38
CA VAL A 801 4.55 -4.12 8.38
C VAL A 801 4.70 -5.63 8.22
N ALA A 802 3.60 -6.37 8.05
CA ALA A 802 3.63 -7.82 7.88
C ALA A 802 4.38 -8.26 6.62
N GLY A 803 4.39 -7.44 5.57
CA GLY A 803 5.19 -7.71 4.36
C GLY A 803 6.63 -7.21 4.42
N GLY A 804 7.08 -6.61 5.53
CA GLY A 804 8.47 -6.21 5.73
C GLY A 804 8.91 -4.99 4.90
N LEU A 805 7.99 -4.08 4.58
CA LEU A 805 8.30 -2.83 3.84
C LEU A 805 8.90 -1.74 4.73
N GLY A 806 8.75 -1.85 6.05
CA GLY A 806 9.30 -0.91 7.03
C GLY A 806 8.68 -1.10 8.42
N THR A 807 8.99 -0.19 9.32
CA THR A 807 8.42 -0.16 10.67
C THR A 807 7.00 0.42 10.66
N TYR A 808 6.29 0.30 11.79
CA TYR A 808 4.99 0.96 11.98
C TYR A 808 5.08 2.48 11.74
N ALA A 809 6.15 3.13 12.21
CA ALA A 809 6.37 4.55 12.00
C ALA A 809 6.54 4.90 10.51
N ASP A 810 7.31 4.08 9.77
CA ASP A 810 7.46 4.24 8.32
C ASP A 810 6.12 4.08 7.61
N ALA A 811 5.31 3.09 8.01
CA ALA A 811 4.00 2.83 7.44
C ALA A 811 3.05 4.03 7.63
N ILE A 812 2.98 4.60 8.84
CA ILE A 812 2.18 5.80 9.12
C ILE A 812 2.67 7.00 8.30
N LEU A 813 3.98 7.25 8.25
CA LEU A 813 4.56 8.34 7.45
C LEU A 813 4.31 8.20 5.94
N CYS A 814 4.08 6.98 5.46
CA CYS A 814 3.76 6.69 4.06
C CYS A 814 2.25 6.79 3.76
N ILE A 815 1.41 6.22 4.63
CA ILE A 815 -0.01 5.94 4.37
C ILE A 815 -0.91 7.07 4.88
N PHE A 816 -0.59 7.68 6.01
CA PHE A 816 -1.45 8.70 6.62
C PHE A 816 -1.49 10.01 5.80
N PRO A 817 -0.36 10.61 5.37
CA PRO A 817 -0.39 11.86 4.60
C PRO A 817 -1.32 11.87 3.37
N PRO A 818 -1.33 10.85 2.49
CA PRO A 818 -2.25 10.83 1.36
C PRO A 818 -3.72 10.64 1.75
N LEU A 819 -3.99 10.03 2.90
CA LEU A 819 -5.35 9.75 3.38
C LEU A 819 -5.94 10.87 4.25
N ARG A 820 -5.09 11.77 4.74
CA ARG A 820 -5.44 12.83 5.69
C ARG A 820 -6.71 13.60 5.32
N GLU A 821 -6.85 14.01 4.06
CA GLU A 821 -8.03 14.77 3.61
C GLU A 821 -9.32 13.95 3.50
N LYS A 822 -9.22 12.63 3.39
CA LYS A 822 -10.37 11.71 3.33
C LYS A 822 -10.83 11.24 4.72
N LEU A 823 -10.00 11.44 5.74
CA LEU A 823 -10.32 11.11 7.13
C LEU A 823 -11.06 12.32 7.75
N THR A 824 -12.14 12.06 8.48
CA THR A 824 -12.87 13.10 9.21
C THR A 824 -11.99 13.69 10.31
N SER A 825 -11.90 15.03 10.39
CA SER A 825 -11.12 15.72 11.43
C SER A 825 -11.66 15.36 12.82
N LEU A 826 -10.79 14.88 13.72
CA LEU A 826 -11.17 14.63 15.11
C LEU A 826 -11.52 15.94 15.81
N LYS A 827 -12.73 16.02 16.36
CA LYS A 827 -13.15 17.12 17.24
C LYS A 827 -12.76 16.80 18.69
N PRO A 828 -12.28 17.79 19.49
CA PRO A 828 -11.96 17.60 20.91
C PRO A 828 -13.10 16.99 21.73
N GLU A 829 -14.34 17.31 21.36
CA GLU A 829 -15.59 16.82 21.96
C GLU A 829 -15.70 15.28 21.96
N THR A 830 -15.14 14.60 20.96
CA THR A 830 -15.17 13.12 20.85
C THR A 830 -14.00 12.43 21.54
N MET A 831 -12.94 13.18 21.87
CA MET A 831 -11.70 12.66 22.43
C MET A 831 -11.82 12.43 23.94
N LEU A 832 -12.40 13.38 24.68
CA LEU A 832 -12.51 13.32 26.14
C LEU A 832 -13.29 12.10 26.68
N PRO A 833 -14.44 11.71 26.12
CA PRO A 833 -15.17 10.52 26.57
C PRO A 833 -14.34 9.22 26.42
N SER A 834 -13.57 9.11 25.33
CA SER A 834 -12.71 7.94 25.07
C SER A 834 -11.55 7.87 26.08
N ILE A 835 -10.95 9.02 26.39
CA ILE A 835 -9.90 9.14 27.42
C ILE A 835 -10.46 8.80 28.81
N ALA A 836 -11.65 9.31 29.13
CA ALA A 836 -12.34 9.03 30.38
C ALA A 836 -12.63 7.52 30.55
N GLN A 837 -13.10 6.85 29.49
CA GLN A 837 -13.37 5.41 29.49
C GLN A 837 -12.09 4.57 29.67
N ALA A 838 -10.99 4.95 29.00
CA ALA A 838 -9.72 4.28 29.18
C ALA A 838 -9.18 4.46 30.61
N ALA A 839 -9.17 5.70 31.11
CA ALA A 839 -8.71 6.03 32.46
C ALA A 839 -9.53 5.34 33.56
N THR A 840 -10.85 5.28 33.42
CA THR A 840 -11.73 4.57 34.37
C THR A 840 -11.48 3.06 34.36
N THR A 841 -11.23 2.46 33.20
CA THR A 841 -10.87 1.04 33.07
C THR A 841 -9.57 0.72 33.81
N TYR A 842 -8.52 1.54 33.63
CA TYR A 842 -7.26 1.41 34.36
C TYR A 842 -7.42 1.62 35.86
N ARG A 843 -8.23 2.60 36.25
CA ARG A 843 -8.56 2.87 37.66
C ARG A 843 -9.24 1.66 38.31
N LEU A 844 -10.23 1.05 37.67
CA LEU A 844 -10.93 -0.15 38.16
C LEU A 844 -10.00 -1.36 38.22
N ALA A 845 -9.07 -1.50 37.26
CA ALA A 845 -8.03 -2.53 37.26
C ALA A 845 -6.92 -2.28 38.31
N GLY A 846 -6.93 -1.15 39.02
CA GLY A 846 -5.91 -0.77 40.01
C GLY A 846 -4.58 -0.28 39.43
N GLN A 847 -4.53 0.01 38.13
CA GLN A 847 -3.35 0.47 37.40
C GLN A 847 -3.26 2.00 37.38
N TRP A 848 -3.05 2.60 38.56
CA TRP A 848 -3.11 4.06 38.77
C TRP A 848 -2.17 4.88 37.89
N LYS A 849 -0.94 4.38 37.66
CA LYS A 849 0.07 5.09 36.87
C LYS A 849 -0.29 5.17 35.39
N GLN A 850 -0.96 4.15 34.85
CA GLN A 850 -1.43 4.16 33.46
C GLN A 850 -2.61 5.13 33.30
N ALA A 851 -3.56 5.12 34.25
CA ALA A 851 -4.65 6.11 34.29
C ALA A 851 -4.12 7.55 34.39
N GLU A 852 -3.09 7.78 35.21
CA GLU A 852 -2.42 9.08 35.34
C GLU A 852 -1.80 9.54 34.01
N THR A 853 -1.07 8.67 33.32
CA THR A 853 -0.45 9.04 32.03
C THR A 853 -1.48 9.44 30.97
N VAL A 854 -2.60 8.71 30.90
CA VAL A 854 -3.69 8.95 29.94
C VAL A 854 -4.38 10.28 30.22
N LEU A 855 -4.66 10.59 31.49
CA LEU A 855 -5.34 11.83 31.88
C LEU A 855 -4.44 13.07 31.76
N TRP A 856 -3.14 12.95 32.08
CA TRP A 856 -2.18 14.04 31.85
C TRP A 856 -2.03 14.39 30.37
N ASP A 857 -2.01 13.39 29.49
CA ASP A 857 -1.98 13.60 28.05
C ASP A 857 -3.27 14.26 27.55
N GLY A 858 -4.43 13.87 28.10
CA GLY A 858 -5.70 14.55 27.88
C GLY A 858 -5.65 16.03 28.26
N CYS A 859 -5.18 16.36 29.48
CA CYS A 859 -5.09 17.75 29.97
C CYS A 859 -4.20 18.61 29.07
N ARG A 860 -3.00 18.15 28.72
CA ARG A 860 -2.05 18.89 27.86
C ARG A 860 -2.60 19.18 26.46
N LYS A 861 -3.44 18.29 25.92
CA LYS A 861 -4.04 18.46 24.60
C LYS A 861 -5.21 19.43 24.62
N THR A 862 -6.04 19.38 25.65
CA THR A 862 -7.11 20.38 25.88
C THR A 862 -6.58 21.76 26.29
N GLU A 863 -5.30 21.87 26.65
CA GLU A 863 -4.59 23.12 26.95
C GLU A 863 -4.24 23.94 25.69
N GLN A 864 -4.25 23.31 24.49
CA GLN A 864 -3.87 23.96 23.23
C GLN A 864 -4.82 25.09 22.81
N LYS A 865 -4.27 26.13 22.15
CA LYS A 865 -5.02 27.34 21.75
C LYS A 865 -6.22 27.00 20.87
N GLY A 866 -7.44 27.32 21.34
CA GLY A 866 -8.68 27.21 20.56
C GLY A 866 -9.69 26.18 21.08
N VAL A 867 -9.35 25.40 22.10
CA VAL A 867 -10.28 24.49 22.78
C VAL A 867 -11.05 25.25 23.88
N ASP A 868 -12.34 24.96 24.02
CA ASP A 868 -13.21 25.55 25.04
C ASP A 868 -12.73 25.20 26.46
N VAL A 869 -12.69 26.20 27.34
CA VAL A 869 -12.15 26.12 28.71
C VAL A 869 -12.89 25.05 29.52
N ALA A 870 -14.17 24.83 29.25
CA ALA A 870 -14.99 23.80 29.90
C ALA A 870 -14.45 22.37 29.70
N HIS A 871 -13.88 22.07 28.52
CA HIS A 871 -13.34 20.75 28.20
C HIS A 871 -12.01 20.48 28.94
N PHE A 872 -11.18 21.51 29.10
CA PHE A 872 -9.98 21.44 29.93
C PHE A 872 -10.32 21.28 31.42
N GLU A 873 -11.32 22.00 31.91
CA GLU A 873 -11.81 21.87 33.29
C GLU A 873 -12.31 20.45 33.58
N ALA A 874 -13.04 19.83 32.64
CA ALA A 874 -13.47 18.43 32.76
C ALA A 874 -12.28 17.44 32.79
N ALA A 875 -11.27 17.63 31.94
CA ALA A 875 -10.06 16.81 31.92
C ALA A 875 -9.29 16.89 33.25
N LEU A 876 -9.11 18.11 33.76
CA LEU A 876 -8.44 18.39 35.02
C LEU A 876 -9.19 17.79 36.21
N LEU A 877 -10.52 17.90 36.24
CA LEU A 877 -11.36 17.28 37.25
C LEU A 877 -11.21 15.76 37.28
N MET A 878 -11.20 15.10 36.12
CA MET A 878 -10.98 13.65 36.04
C MET A 878 -9.61 13.25 36.61
N LEU A 879 -8.57 14.04 36.35
CA LEU A 879 -7.23 13.81 36.90
C LEU A 879 -7.18 14.00 38.43
N CYS A 880 -7.80 15.06 38.96
CA CYS A 880 -7.90 15.30 40.40
C CYS A 880 -8.72 14.20 41.10
N GLU A 881 -9.82 13.76 40.50
CA GLU A 881 -10.64 12.66 41.03
C GLU A 881 -9.91 11.31 40.99
N LEU A 882 -9.03 11.05 40.03
CA LEU A 882 -8.18 9.86 40.03
C LEU A 882 -7.29 9.82 41.28
N TYR A 883 -6.60 10.92 41.59
CA TYR A 883 -5.73 11.01 42.76
C TYR A 883 -6.53 10.98 44.07
N ARG A 884 -7.70 11.62 44.14
CA ARG A 884 -8.57 11.51 45.31
C ARG A 884 -9.08 10.07 45.49
N SER A 885 -9.48 9.41 44.41
CA SER A 885 -9.97 8.03 44.43
C SER A 885 -8.90 7.04 44.89
N SER A 886 -7.60 7.29 44.66
CA SER A 886 -6.55 6.43 45.18
C SER A 886 -6.40 6.51 46.71
N LEU A 887 -6.90 7.58 47.36
CA LEU A 887 -6.92 7.70 48.82
C LEU A 887 -7.89 6.70 49.50
N LEU A 888 -8.87 6.15 48.77
CA LEU A 888 -9.84 5.18 49.29
C LEU A 888 -9.20 3.82 49.64
N LYS A 889 -8.03 3.49 49.08
CA LYS A 889 -7.31 2.24 49.37
C LYS A 889 -6.24 2.50 50.44
N THR A 890 -6.28 1.72 51.51
CA THR A 890 -5.49 1.88 52.75
C THR A 890 -3.96 1.64 52.64
N SER A 891 -3.40 1.51 51.43
CA SER A 891 -1.94 1.32 51.27
C SER A 891 -1.19 2.65 51.26
N ASP A 892 -0.09 2.72 52.02
CA ASP A 892 0.75 3.93 52.12
C ASP A 892 1.27 4.41 50.74
N THR A 893 1.46 3.49 49.81
CA THR A 893 1.87 3.77 48.42
C THR A 893 0.84 4.57 47.62
N ASN A 894 -0.46 4.31 47.82
CA ASN A 894 -1.53 5.01 47.10
C ASN A 894 -1.78 6.40 47.69
N ARG A 895 -1.55 6.54 49.00
CA ARG A 895 -1.58 7.84 49.69
C ARG A 895 -0.44 8.74 49.19
N GLU A 896 0.77 8.20 49.07
CA GLU A 896 1.91 8.95 48.53
C GLU A 896 1.68 9.35 47.06
N PHE A 897 1.12 8.45 46.24
CA PHE A 897 0.73 8.72 44.86
C PHE A 897 -0.30 9.85 44.76
N ALA A 898 -1.36 9.82 45.58
CA ALA A 898 -2.40 10.86 45.61
C ALA A 898 -1.84 12.24 45.98
N LEU A 899 -1.07 12.30 47.08
CA LEU A 899 -0.57 13.56 47.63
C LEU A 899 0.44 14.22 46.68
N LYS A 900 1.38 13.44 46.11
CA LYS A 900 2.34 13.95 45.12
C LYS A 900 1.67 14.31 43.79
N GLY A 901 0.66 13.55 43.38
CA GLY A 901 -0.09 13.80 42.16
C GLY A 901 -0.83 15.14 42.19
N ILE A 902 -1.63 15.36 43.24
CA ILE A 902 -2.38 16.62 43.39
C ILE A 902 -1.44 17.82 43.56
N SER A 903 -0.34 17.69 44.29
CA SER A 903 0.66 18.78 44.37
C SER A 903 1.27 19.08 43.00
N SER A 904 1.60 18.06 42.22
CA SER A 904 2.14 18.24 40.86
C SER A 904 1.15 18.92 39.92
N VAL A 905 -0.14 18.59 40.01
CA VAL A 905 -1.20 19.26 39.22
C VAL A 905 -1.30 20.73 39.58
N ILE A 906 -1.33 21.03 40.89
CA ILE A 906 -1.40 22.41 41.40
C ILE A 906 -0.18 23.21 40.95
N ASP A 907 1.03 22.68 41.08
CA ASP A 907 2.25 23.38 40.70
C ASP A 907 2.32 23.65 39.18
N THR A 908 1.83 22.72 38.36
CA THR A 908 1.85 22.85 36.89
C THR A 908 0.85 23.89 36.40
N TYR A 909 -0.36 23.91 36.98
CA TYR A 909 -1.47 24.73 36.49
C TYR A 909 -1.76 25.98 37.34
N ALA A 910 -1.02 26.23 38.42
CA ALA A 910 -1.17 27.42 39.28
C ALA A 910 -1.10 28.75 38.50
N ASN A 911 -0.23 28.82 37.48
CA ASN A 911 -0.08 30.03 36.65
C ASN A 911 -1.23 30.21 35.64
N MET A 912 -1.96 29.15 35.30
CA MET A 912 -3.11 29.20 34.39
C MET A 912 -4.43 29.50 35.10
N ALA A 913 -4.43 29.46 36.43
CA ALA A 913 -5.62 29.63 37.24
C ALA A 913 -6.23 31.04 37.20
N GLY A 914 -5.49 32.03 36.68
CA GLY A 914 -6.03 33.36 36.35
C GLY A 914 -6.88 33.43 35.07
N ARG A 915 -7.07 32.32 34.32
CA ARG A 915 -7.87 32.28 33.08
C ARG A 915 -9.37 32.05 33.34
N SER A 916 -9.73 31.40 34.45
CA SER A 916 -11.12 31.04 34.79
C SER A 916 -11.29 30.89 36.30
N ASP A 917 -12.31 31.53 36.87
CA ASP A 917 -12.62 31.46 38.30
C ASP A 917 -13.03 30.04 38.74
N SER A 918 -13.66 29.25 37.85
CA SER A 918 -14.03 27.86 38.13
C SER A 918 -12.79 26.97 38.25
N LEU A 919 -11.77 27.18 37.42
CA LEU A 919 -10.52 26.44 37.48
C LEU A 919 -9.75 26.69 38.79
N GLN A 920 -9.72 27.95 39.24
CA GLN A 920 -9.14 28.32 40.54
C GLN A 920 -9.89 27.63 41.69
N GLN A 921 -11.22 27.61 41.66
CA GLN A 921 -12.03 26.93 42.67
C GLN A 921 -11.79 25.41 42.71
N ILE A 922 -11.52 24.77 41.57
CA ILE A 922 -11.18 23.35 41.50
C ILE A 922 -9.84 23.10 42.20
N LEU A 923 -8.79 23.85 41.82
CA LEU A 923 -7.45 23.69 42.40
C LEU A 923 -7.43 23.97 43.90
N ASP A 924 -8.11 25.02 44.37
CA ASP A 924 -8.18 25.36 45.80
C ASP A 924 -8.96 24.31 46.61
N ARG A 925 -9.98 23.68 46.02
CA ARG A 925 -10.73 22.58 46.66
C ARG A 925 -9.84 21.38 46.94
N TYR A 926 -9.13 20.87 45.94
CA TYR A 926 -8.25 19.72 46.13
C TYR A 926 -7.00 20.05 46.97
N ARG A 927 -6.53 21.31 46.93
CA ARG A 927 -5.47 21.81 47.82
C ARG A 927 -5.88 21.72 49.29
N GLU A 928 -7.09 22.14 49.63
CA GLU A 928 -7.61 22.06 51.01
C GLU A 928 -7.80 20.61 51.47
N ILE A 929 -8.28 19.72 50.59
CA ILE A 929 -8.38 18.27 50.89
C ILE A 929 -6.99 17.70 51.24
N VAL A 930 -5.98 17.97 50.40
CA VAL A 930 -4.59 17.51 50.65
C VAL A 930 -4.04 18.06 51.96
N LYS A 931 -4.25 19.36 52.24
CA LYS A 931 -3.78 20.02 53.46
C LYS A 931 -4.36 19.37 54.73
N ARG A 932 -5.61 18.92 54.71
CA ARG A 932 -6.23 18.21 55.84
C ARG A 932 -5.62 16.81 56.02
N TYR A 933 -5.36 16.09 54.93
CA TYR A 933 -4.67 14.80 54.98
C TYR A 933 -3.20 14.89 55.42
N THR A 934 -2.53 16.02 55.20
CA THR A 934 -1.15 16.25 55.68
C THR A 934 -1.09 16.70 57.13
N ASN A 935 -2.10 17.44 57.61
CA ASN A 935 -2.13 17.99 58.97
C ASN A 935 -2.78 17.06 60.00
N GLY A 936 -3.61 16.09 59.58
CA GLY A 936 -4.32 15.16 60.46
C GLY A 936 -3.50 13.93 60.85
N THR A 937 -2.87 13.97 62.03
CA THR A 937 -2.55 12.77 62.84
C THR A 937 -3.76 12.40 63.70
N SER A 938 -4.25 11.16 63.58
CA SER A 938 -5.22 10.50 64.48
C SER A 938 -6.66 11.04 64.53
N GLU A 939 -7.50 10.67 63.55
CA GLU A 939 -8.95 10.52 63.75
C GLU A 939 -9.43 9.19 63.13
N ARG A 940 -8.84 8.07 63.58
CA ARG A 940 -9.28 6.71 63.19
C ARG A 940 -10.44 6.18 64.06
N ASP A 941 -10.94 6.98 65.00
CA ASP A 941 -12.00 6.61 65.95
C ASP A 941 -13.32 7.38 65.76
N GLN A 942 -13.57 7.93 64.56
CA GLN A 942 -14.93 8.37 64.22
C GLN A 942 -15.78 7.15 63.89
N THR A 943 -16.80 6.88 64.71
CA THR A 943 -17.77 5.82 64.47
C THR A 943 -18.42 6.00 63.09
N SER A 944 -18.51 4.94 62.28
CA SER A 944 -19.08 4.96 60.91
C SER A 944 -20.39 5.75 60.77
N GLY A 945 -21.20 5.85 61.82
CA GLY A 945 -22.42 6.67 61.85
C GLY A 945 -22.22 8.19 61.71
N THR A 946 -21.12 8.77 62.22
CA THR A 946 -20.90 10.24 62.16
C THR A 946 -20.45 10.69 60.78
N ILE A 947 -19.65 9.88 60.07
CA ILE A 947 -19.15 10.19 58.73
C ILE A 947 -20.30 10.27 57.71
N HIS A 948 -21.29 9.36 57.81
CA HIS A 948 -22.46 9.39 56.93
C HIS A 948 -23.38 10.59 57.21
N THR A 949 -23.53 11.00 58.48
CA THR A 949 -24.29 12.20 58.83
C THR A 949 -23.56 13.48 58.43
N ASP A 950 -22.25 13.53 58.59
CA ASP A 950 -21.43 14.70 58.21
C ASP A 950 -21.36 14.87 56.69
N LEU A 951 -21.31 13.76 55.94
CA LEU A 951 -21.45 13.77 54.49
C LEU A 951 -22.81 14.32 54.07
N LEU A 952 -23.91 13.86 54.69
CA LEU A 952 -25.25 14.33 54.37
C LEU A 952 -25.40 15.83 54.69
N LEU A 953 -24.94 16.28 55.86
CA LEU A 953 -24.94 17.69 56.24
C LEU A 953 -24.09 18.56 55.31
N ALA A 954 -22.95 18.06 54.84
CA ALA A 954 -22.10 18.75 53.86
C ALA A 954 -22.82 18.93 52.51
N ILE A 955 -23.55 17.91 52.06
CA ILE A 955 -24.34 17.98 50.81
C ILE A 955 -25.52 18.93 50.99
N GLU A 956 -26.24 18.87 52.11
CA GLU A 956 -27.36 19.77 52.42
C GLU A 956 -26.91 21.23 52.51
N SER A 957 -25.79 21.50 53.19
CA SER A 957 -25.19 22.83 53.35
C SER A 957 -24.44 23.36 52.11
N ARG A 958 -24.47 22.62 50.99
CA ARG A 958 -23.76 22.95 49.74
C ARG A 958 -22.25 23.12 49.89
N ASN A 959 -21.64 22.46 50.87
CA ASN A 959 -20.18 22.44 51.06
C ASN A 959 -19.53 21.29 50.28
N ARG A 960 -19.19 21.54 49.01
CA ARG A 960 -18.61 20.52 48.10
C ARG A 960 -17.24 19.99 48.55
N THR A 961 -16.41 20.84 49.17
CA THR A 961 -15.08 20.46 49.66
C THR A 961 -15.19 19.46 50.81
N GLU A 962 -16.08 19.75 51.77
CA GLU A 962 -16.35 18.87 52.90
C GLU A 962 -16.96 17.54 52.43
N ALA A 963 -17.91 17.57 51.50
CA ALA A 963 -18.51 16.36 50.94
C ALA A 963 -17.47 15.44 50.28
N LEU A 964 -16.55 15.99 49.47
CA LEU A 964 -15.48 15.20 48.83
C LEU A 964 -14.44 14.68 49.83
N TYR A 965 -14.14 15.44 50.89
CA TYR A 965 -13.27 14.99 51.97
C TYR A 965 -13.88 13.83 52.75
N GLN A 966 -15.16 13.94 53.13
CA GLN A 966 -15.88 12.85 53.80
C GLN A 966 -16.00 11.60 52.91
N LEU A 967 -16.22 11.77 51.60
CA LEU A 967 -16.20 10.67 50.64
C LEU A 967 -14.83 9.97 50.54
N SER A 968 -13.71 10.67 50.74
CA SER A 968 -12.38 10.03 50.77
C SER A 968 -12.10 9.22 52.03
N LEU A 969 -12.90 9.38 53.09
CA LEU A 969 -12.80 8.62 54.34
C LEU A 969 -13.69 7.37 54.36
N ILE A 970 -14.74 7.32 53.53
CA ILE A 970 -15.67 6.19 53.44
C ILE A 970 -15.03 5.06 52.64
N THR A 971 -14.84 3.88 53.26
CA THR A 971 -14.23 2.71 52.61
C THR A 971 -15.30 1.78 52.00
N PRO A 972 -15.07 1.21 50.80
CA PRO A 972 -16.04 0.34 50.11
C PRO A 972 -16.20 -1.07 50.73
N LEU A 973 -15.46 -1.39 51.80
CA LEU A 973 -15.49 -2.70 52.50
C LEU A 973 -16.39 -2.70 53.75
N CYS A 974 -17.43 -1.86 53.82
CA CYS A 974 -18.49 -2.04 54.80
C CYS A 974 -19.41 -3.19 54.38
N GLU A 975 -18.96 -4.42 54.67
CA GLU A 975 -19.86 -5.57 54.77
C GLU A 975 -20.91 -5.29 55.86
N ARG A 976 -22.18 -5.29 55.44
CA ARG A 976 -23.40 -5.41 56.26
C ARG A 976 -23.65 -4.28 57.27
N GLY A 977 -24.40 -3.27 56.84
CA GLY A 977 -25.41 -2.65 57.73
C GLY A 977 -25.62 -1.14 57.62
N SER A 978 -24.64 -0.36 57.16
CA SER A 978 -24.85 1.08 56.92
C SER A 978 -25.13 1.31 55.44
N SER A 979 -26.42 1.41 55.09
CA SER A 979 -26.82 1.96 53.79
C SER A 979 -26.27 3.37 53.68
N VAL A 980 -25.66 3.72 52.53
CA VAL A 980 -25.44 5.12 52.15
C VAL A 980 -26.73 5.89 52.46
N PRO A 981 -26.66 7.10 53.08
CA PRO A 981 -27.86 7.85 53.40
C PRO A 981 -28.73 8.02 52.15
N THR A 982 -29.98 7.58 52.24
CA THR A 982 -30.90 7.48 51.09
C THR A 982 -31.04 8.81 50.35
N SER A 983 -31.10 9.93 51.07
CA SER A 983 -31.22 11.26 50.46
C SER A 983 -29.95 11.80 49.80
N ALA A 984 -28.77 11.22 50.03
CA ALA A 984 -27.51 11.83 49.60
C ALA A 984 -27.34 11.90 48.08
N LEU A 985 -27.80 10.88 47.35
CA LEU A 985 -27.70 10.86 45.88
C LEU A 985 -28.63 11.91 45.25
N ALA A 986 -29.87 12.02 45.72
CA ALA A 986 -30.83 13.01 45.25
C ALA A 986 -30.34 14.44 45.52
N LEU A 987 -29.80 14.70 46.71
CA LEU A 987 -29.27 16.00 47.08
C LEU A 987 -27.96 16.36 46.34
N ALA A 988 -27.13 15.36 46.02
CA ALA A 988 -25.95 15.56 45.17
C ALA A 988 -26.32 15.90 43.72
N ALA A 989 -27.35 15.24 43.18
CA ALA A 989 -27.91 15.55 41.86
C ALA A 989 -28.53 16.96 41.81
N ARG A 990 -29.22 17.38 42.87
CA ARG A 990 -29.72 18.76 43.06
C ARG A 990 -28.61 19.79 43.01
N ASN A 991 -27.43 19.48 43.55
CA ASN A 991 -26.30 20.40 43.57
C ASN A 991 -25.43 20.36 42.28
N ASN A 992 -25.75 19.48 41.32
CA ASN A 992 -24.96 19.21 40.10
C ASN A 992 -23.49 18.83 40.37
N TRP A 993 -23.25 18.02 41.40
CA TRP A 993 -21.90 17.57 41.74
C TRP A 993 -21.63 16.19 41.14
N LEU A 994 -21.27 16.16 39.85
CA LEU A 994 -21.04 14.92 39.08
C LEU A 994 -20.05 13.97 39.76
N GLU A 995 -19.01 14.50 40.40
CA GLU A 995 -18.01 13.70 41.12
C GLU A 995 -18.63 13.04 42.35
N VAL A 996 -19.43 13.79 43.12
CA VAL A 996 -20.11 13.26 44.31
C VAL A 996 -21.14 12.20 43.92
N VAL A 997 -21.90 12.44 42.84
CA VAL A 997 -22.86 11.47 42.28
C VAL A 997 -22.15 10.19 41.85
N GLY A 998 -21.06 10.30 41.07
CA GLY A 998 -20.27 9.14 40.62
C GLY A 998 -19.70 8.32 41.78
N ASN A 999 -19.16 8.98 42.81
CA ASN A 999 -18.64 8.30 43.99
C ASN A 999 -19.73 7.61 44.83
N LEU A 1000 -20.89 8.24 45.01
CA LEU A 1000 -22.02 7.62 45.72
C LEU A 1000 -22.52 6.36 44.98
N LEU A 1001 -22.54 6.37 43.65
CA LEU A 1001 -22.89 5.20 42.84
C LEU A 1001 -21.84 4.08 42.95
N GLU A 1002 -20.54 4.41 42.98
CA GLU A 1002 -19.48 3.43 43.26
C GLU A 1002 -19.62 2.78 44.65
N LEU A 1003 -20.15 3.52 45.62
CA LEU A 1003 -20.51 3.03 46.96
C LEU A 1003 -21.87 2.28 47.00
N LYS A 1004 -22.46 1.98 45.84
CA LYS A 1004 -23.76 1.29 45.67
C LYS A 1004 -24.95 2.05 46.28
N ALA A 1005 -24.93 3.38 46.28
CA ALA A 1005 -26.14 4.18 46.55
C ALA A 1005 -27.27 3.76 45.61
N GLN A 1006 -28.50 3.67 46.11
CA GLN A 1006 -29.62 3.30 45.24
C GLN A 1006 -29.99 4.49 44.35
N PRO A 1007 -30.12 4.29 43.03
CA PRO A 1007 -30.40 5.37 42.08
C PRO A 1007 -31.75 6.06 42.32
N ASN A 1008 -32.69 5.34 42.95
CA ASN A 1008 -34.08 5.75 43.13
C ASN A 1008 -34.40 6.19 44.57
N ASP A 1009 -33.37 6.34 45.42
CA ASP A 1009 -33.59 6.89 46.75
C ASP A 1009 -34.07 8.35 46.66
N ALA A 1010 -35.10 8.66 47.44
CA ALA A 1010 -35.70 9.98 47.50
C ALA A 1010 -35.16 10.79 48.68
N ASP A 1011 -35.19 12.11 48.54
CA ASP A 1011 -34.96 13.03 49.65
C ASP A 1011 -36.18 13.15 50.59
N GLN A 1012 -36.11 14.07 51.55
CA GLN A 1012 -37.17 14.29 52.55
C GLN A 1012 -38.48 14.78 51.90
N ASP A 1013 -38.42 15.37 50.71
CA ASP A 1013 -39.57 15.84 49.93
C ASP A 1013 -40.12 14.77 48.99
N GLY A 1014 -39.57 13.55 49.02
CA GLY A 1014 -39.94 12.47 48.10
C GLY A 1014 -39.37 12.62 46.70
N LYS A 1015 -38.45 13.56 46.47
CA LYS A 1015 -37.84 13.83 45.16
C LYS A 1015 -36.59 12.98 44.95
N ARG A 1016 -36.48 12.34 43.79
CA ARG A 1016 -35.34 11.50 43.39
C ARG A 1016 -34.27 12.31 42.64
N GLY A 1017 -33.08 11.74 42.46
CA GLY A 1017 -31.99 12.40 41.73
C GLY A 1017 -32.36 12.79 40.29
N LEU A 1018 -33.05 11.91 39.57
CA LEU A 1018 -33.47 12.17 38.18
C LEU A 1018 -34.47 13.33 38.06
N TYR A 1019 -35.33 13.51 39.06
CA TYR A 1019 -36.24 14.67 39.15
C TYR A 1019 -35.44 15.98 39.17
N TYR A 1020 -34.40 16.07 40.01
CA TYR A 1020 -33.58 17.29 40.12
C TYR A 1020 -32.76 17.56 38.86
N CYS A 1021 -32.28 16.50 38.19
CA CYS A 1021 -31.62 16.68 36.89
C CYS A 1021 -32.56 17.30 35.87
N ALA A 1022 -33.81 16.84 35.83
CA ALA A 1022 -34.83 17.33 34.93
C ALA A 1022 -35.37 18.73 35.29
N GLU A 1023 -35.43 19.08 36.58
CA GLU A 1023 -35.80 20.43 37.03
C GLU A 1023 -34.72 21.46 36.69
N LEU A 1024 -33.44 21.11 36.88
CA LEU A 1024 -32.31 22.04 36.75
C LEU A 1024 -31.60 22.03 35.39
N GLY A 1025 -31.89 21.06 34.51
CA GLY A 1025 -31.24 20.98 33.19
C GLY A 1025 -29.87 20.26 33.19
N ASN A 1026 -29.58 19.45 34.21
CA ASN A 1026 -28.27 18.81 34.36
C ASN A 1026 -28.15 17.54 33.49
N LEU A 1027 -27.88 17.71 32.18
CA LEU A 1027 -27.81 16.62 31.20
C LEU A 1027 -26.79 15.53 31.57
N ALA A 1028 -25.56 15.90 31.92
CA ALA A 1028 -24.50 14.96 32.27
C ALA A 1028 -24.86 14.12 33.51
N CYS A 1029 -25.52 14.73 34.49
CA CYS A 1029 -25.97 14.04 35.69
C CYS A 1029 -27.13 13.08 35.38
N ALA A 1030 -28.05 13.48 34.49
CA ALA A 1030 -29.15 12.62 34.03
C ALA A 1030 -28.64 11.39 33.27
N GLN A 1031 -27.64 11.55 32.38
CA GLN A 1031 -27.03 10.44 31.65
C GLN A 1031 -26.40 9.40 32.60
N ILE A 1032 -25.72 9.85 33.65
CA ILE A 1032 -25.12 8.97 34.66
C ILE A 1032 -26.19 8.19 35.42
N LEU A 1033 -27.24 8.86 35.91
CA LEU A 1033 -28.30 8.22 36.70
C LEU A 1033 -29.11 7.21 35.87
N ILE A 1034 -29.46 7.55 34.63
CA ILE A 1034 -30.15 6.64 33.71
C ILE A 1034 -29.31 5.41 33.38
N GLY A 1035 -27.99 5.58 33.22
CA GLY A 1035 -27.07 4.46 32.98
C GLY A 1035 -26.97 3.44 34.12
N VAL A 1036 -27.50 3.76 35.31
CA VAL A 1036 -27.58 2.86 36.47
C VAL A 1036 -29.05 2.45 36.74
N ASP A 1037 -29.89 2.46 35.71
CA ASP A 1037 -31.32 2.10 35.78
C ASP A 1037 -32.15 2.96 36.76
N ALA A 1038 -31.86 4.27 36.85
CA ALA A 1038 -32.75 5.19 37.55
C ALA A 1038 -34.14 5.23 36.87
N ASP A 1039 -35.20 5.08 37.66
CA ASP A 1039 -36.57 4.95 37.14
C ASP A 1039 -37.33 6.29 37.11
N ASP A 1040 -38.34 6.35 36.25
CA ASP A 1040 -39.28 7.49 36.10
C ASP A 1040 -40.56 7.28 36.94
N SER A 1041 -40.56 6.34 37.90
CA SER A 1041 -41.82 5.81 38.48
C SER A 1041 -42.59 6.82 39.35
N LEU A 1042 -43.85 7.07 38.95
CA LEU A 1042 -45.02 7.58 39.70
C LEU A 1042 -44.75 8.59 40.83
N LEU A 1043 -44.01 9.66 40.53
CA LEU A 1043 -44.11 10.91 41.28
C LEU A 1043 -45.33 11.70 40.76
N GLU A 1044 -45.94 12.55 41.60
CA GLU A 1044 -47.02 13.46 41.16
C GLU A 1044 -46.59 14.38 39.99
N LEU A 1045 -45.28 14.57 39.84
CA LEU A 1045 -44.62 15.26 38.74
C LEU A 1045 -43.42 14.42 38.26
N THR A 1046 -43.50 13.82 37.08
CA THR A 1046 -42.42 13.01 36.51
C THR A 1046 -41.22 13.87 36.09
N PRO A 1047 -39.99 13.34 36.11
CA PRO A 1047 -38.83 13.95 35.45
C PRO A 1047 -39.14 14.50 34.05
N LEU A 1048 -39.90 13.77 33.21
CA LEU A 1048 -40.31 14.27 31.90
C LEU A 1048 -41.21 15.52 31.99
N ALA A 1049 -42.18 15.52 32.90
CA ALA A 1049 -43.05 16.67 33.15
C ALA A 1049 -42.26 17.88 33.65
N CYS A 1050 -41.26 17.69 34.53
CA CYS A 1050 -40.37 18.75 34.99
C CYS A 1050 -39.50 19.31 33.86
N ALA A 1051 -38.89 18.44 33.05
CA ALA A 1051 -38.05 18.86 31.92
C ALA A 1051 -38.88 19.64 30.88
N ALA A 1052 -40.12 19.21 30.64
CA ALA A 1052 -41.06 19.91 29.78
C ALA A 1052 -41.46 21.28 30.34
N ALA A 1053 -41.81 21.36 31.62
CA ALA A 1053 -42.20 22.61 32.29
C ALA A 1053 -41.07 23.66 32.34
N ASN A 1054 -39.80 23.23 32.29
CA ASN A 1054 -38.62 24.12 32.31
C ASN A 1054 -37.90 24.23 30.95
N GLY A 1055 -38.38 23.55 29.91
CA GLY A 1055 -37.86 23.68 28.55
C GLY A 1055 -36.54 22.96 28.26
N HIS A 1056 -36.15 21.96 29.06
CA HIS A 1056 -34.88 21.25 28.91
C HIS A 1056 -34.94 20.18 27.81
N THR A 1057 -34.86 20.61 26.55
CA THR A 1057 -35.02 19.76 25.35
C THR A 1057 -34.10 18.54 25.32
N ASP A 1058 -32.85 18.70 25.74
CA ASP A 1058 -31.88 17.59 25.70
C ASP A 1058 -32.19 16.51 26.73
N ILE A 1059 -32.77 16.89 27.87
CA ILE A 1059 -33.26 15.94 28.87
C ILE A 1059 -34.53 15.25 28.38
N ILE A 1060 -35.43 15.96 27.71
CA ILE A 1060 -36.63 15.36 27.09
C ILE A 1060 -36.23 14.30 26.06
N ARG A 1061 -35.26 14.60 25.18
CA ARG A 1061 -34.70 13.61 24.23
C ARG A 1061 -34.14 12.40 24.95
N LEU A 1062 -33.31 12.65 25.97
CA LEU A 1062 -32.67 11.59 26.74
C LEU A 1062 -33.70 10.67 27.40
N LEU A 1063 -34.69 11.21 28.13
CA LEU A 1063 -35.68 10.44 28.87
C LEU A 1063 -36.58 9.59 27.95
N ILE A 1064 -37.00 10.14 26.81
CA ILE A 1064 -37.85 9.42 25.85
C ILE A 1064 -37.06 8.32 25.13
N ASP A 1065 -35.85 8.63 24.65
CA ASP A 1065 -35.08 7.71 23.80
C ASP A 1065 -34.40 6.58 24.57
N THR A 1066 -34.10 6.78 25.87
CA THR A 1066 -33.36 5.79 26.66
C THR A 1066 -34.23 4.97 27.61
N ILE A 1067 -35.15 5.59 28.34
CA ILE A 1067 -35.97 4.91 29.36
C ILE A 1067 -37.46 4.81 29.00
N ALA A 1068 -37.82 5.18 27.77
CA ALA A 1068 -39.20 5.14 27.27
C ALA A 1068 -40.19 5.86 28.20
N ALA A 1069 -39.81 7.03 28.71
CA ALA A 1069 -40.64 7.84 29.60
C ALA A 1069 -42.03 8.09 28.99
N ASN A 1070 -43.08 8.01 29.82
CA ASN A 1070 -44.46 8.12 29.35
C ASN A 1070 -44.80 9.58 28.99
N VAL A 1071 -44.80 9.88 27.69
CA VAL A 1071 -45.15 11.20 27.13
C VAL A 1071 -46.58 11.65 27.44
N GLU A 1072 -47.46 10.71 27.81
CA GLU A 1072 -48.87 10.96 28.16
C GLU A 1072 -49.15 10.96 29.67
N HIS A 1073 -48.10 10.95 30.51
CA HIS A 1073 -48.31 10.99 31.96
C HIS A 1073 -49.08 12.25 32.38
N ARG A 1074 -50.06 12.10 33.26
CA ARG A 1074 -50.93 13.20 33.70
C ARG A 1074 -50.62 13.57 35.15
N THR A 1075 -50.37 14.85 35.40
CA THR A 1075 -50.25 15.42 36.75
C THR A 1075 -51.59 15.40 37.50
N THR A 1076 -51.60 15.84 38.76
CA THR A 1076 -52.84 15.97 39.58
C THR A 1076 -53.88 16.94 39.01
N LYS A 1077 -53.47 17.85 38.11
CA LYS A 1077 -54.35 18.75 37.33
C LYS A 1077 -54.73 18.18 35.95
N GLU A 1078 -54.38 16.92 35.69
CA GLU A 1078 -54.48 16.24 34.39
C GLU A 1078 -53.63 16.87 33.27
N LEU A 1079 -52.64 17.71 33.61
CA LEU A 1079 -51.73 18.31 32.62
C LEU A 1079 -50.75 17.25 32.11
N THR A 1080 -50.59 17.16 30.78
CA THR A 1080 -49.55 16.35 30.12
C THR A 1080 -48.23 17.13 30.00
N PRO A 1081 -47.08 16.45 29.80
CA PRO A 1081 -45.81 17.12 29.48
C PRO A 1081 -45.93 18.14 28.35
N LEU A 1082 -46.73 17.85 27.31
CA LEU A 1082 -46.98 18.78 26.21
C LEU A 1082 -47.64 20.06 26.73
N ILE A 1083 -48.70 19.95 27.52
CA ILE A 1083 -49.39 21.12 28.09
C ILE A 1083 -48.46 21.91 29.00
N LEU A 1084 -47.62 21.25 29.81
CA LEU A 1084 -46.65 21.90 30.68
C LEU A 1084 -45.58 22.68 29.90
N ALA A 1085 -45.07 22.13 28.79
CA ALA A 1085 -44.14 22.85 27.93
C ALA A 1085 -44.77 24.09 27.30
N VAL A 1086 -46.03 24.00 26.87
CA VAL A 1086 -46.78 25.15 26.35
C VAL A 1086 -47.06 26.18 27.44
N GLU A 1087 -47.45 25.75 28.64
CA GLU A 1087 -47.73 26.64 29.77
C GLU A 1087 -46.49 27.43 30.21
N GLY A 1088 -45.31 26.79 30.17
CA GLY A 1088 -44.01 27.40 30.41
C GLY A 1088 -43.49 28.26 29.25
N GLY A 1089 -44.13 28.24 28.08
CA GLY A 1089 -43.70 28.98 26.88
C GLY A 1089 -42.50 28.37 26.15
N HIS A 1090 -42.22 27.08 26.36
CA HIS A 1090 -41.07 26.39 25.80
C HIS A 1090 -41.39 25.73 24.46
N GLU A 1091 -41.33 26.52 23.38
CA GLU A 1091 -41.71 26.12 22.02
C GLU A 1091 -40.96 24.87 21.53
N GLU A 1092 -39.63 24.86 21.65
CA GLU A 1092 -38.79 23.75 21.18
C GLU A 1092 -39.09 22.44 21.93
N ALA A 1093 -39.36 22.53 23.23
CA ALA A 1093 -39.73 21.38 24.05
C ALA A 1093 -41.12 20.83 23.68
N ALA A 1094 -42.09 21.71 23.44
CA ALA A 1094 -43.43 21.32 23.00
C ALA A 1094 -43.39 20.60 21.64
N MET A 1095 -42.65 21.15 20.67
CA MET A 1095 -42.52 20.54 19.35
C MET A 1095 -41.78 19.22 19.36
N LEU A 1096 -40.73 19.12 20.18
CA LEU A 1096 -40.03 17.85 20.38
C LEU A 1096 -40.96 16.76 20.95
N LEU A 1097 -41.82 17.11 21.91
CA LEU A 1097 -42.80 16.17 22.48
C LEU A 1097 -43.81 15.69 21.42
N VAL A 1098 -44.31 16.60 20.58
CA VAL A 1098 -45.21 16.25 19.46
C VAL A 1098 -44.51 15.32 18.46
N GLU A 1099 -43.26 15.58 18.11
CA GLU A 1099 -42.46 14.72 17.23
C GLU A 1099 -42.19 13.34 17.83
N LYS A 1100 -42.10 13.26 19.16
CA LYS A 1100 -41.97 12.01 19.91
C LYS A 1100 -43.30 11.32 20.22
N GLY A 1101 -44.40 11.77 19.61
CA GLY A 1101 -45.69 11.10 19.63
C GLY A 1101 -46.63 11.53 20.76
N ALA A 1102 -46.39 12.68 21.40
CA ALA A 1102 -47.35 13.24 22.36
C ALA A 1102 -48.68 13.57 21.67
N ASN A 1103 -49.79 13.24 22.32
CA ASN A 1103 -51.12 13.50 21.83
C ASN A 1103 -51.42 15.02 21.88
N ILE A 1104 -51.46 15.64 20.70
CA ILE A 1104 -51.74 17.07 20.53
C ILE A 1104 -53.12 17.45 21.10
N GLU A 1105 -54.08 16.52 21.07
CA GLU A 1105 -55.45 16.71 21.57
C GLU A 1105 -55.62 16.31 23.04
N ALA A 1106 -54.53 16.02 23.75
CA ALA A 1106 -54.61 15.82 25.19
C ALA A 1106 -55.13 17.09 25.88
N ASN A 1107 -56.00 16.90 26.86
CA ASN A 1107 -56.65 17.97 27.60
C ASN A 1107 -56.43 17.84 29.11
N ASP A 1108 -56.47 18.99 29.77
CA ASP A 1108 -56.41 19.11 31.22
C ASP A 1108 -57.78 18.85 31.88
N ARG A 1109 -57.86 19.03 33.20
CA ARG A 1109 -59.10 18.90 33.96
C ARG A 1109 -60.19 19.90 33.54
N SER A 1110 -59.85 21.03 32.91
CA SER A 1110 -60.81 22.00 32.39
C SER A 1110 -61.24 21.72 30.94
N GLY A 1111 -60.64 20.72 30.29
CA GLY A 1111 -60.89 20.38 28.89
C GLY A 1111 -60.06 21.20 27.90
N GLN A 1112 -59.08 21.97 28.37
CA GLN A 1112 -58.21 22.81 27.56
C GLN A 1112 -57.06 21.98 26.97
N THR A 1113 -56.85 22.11 25.66
CA THR A 1113 -55.75 21.46 24.93
C THR A 1113 -54.51 22.35 24.86
N ALA A 1114 -53.38 21.79 24.44
CA ALA A 1114 -52.14 22.55 24.23
C ALA A 1114 -52.34 23.77 23.30
N LEU A 1115 -53.22 23.67 22.29
CA LEU A 1115 -53.55 24.81 21.42
C LEU A 1115 -54.23 25.96 22.20
N VAL A 1116 -55.14 25.65 23.12
CA VAL A 1116 -55.81 26.66 23.95
C VAL A 1116 -54.82 27.35 24.88
N TYR A 1117 -53.90 26.60 25.51
CA TYR A 1117 -52.82 27.18 26.32
C TYR A 1117 -51.89 28.07 25.50
N ALA A 1118 -51.54 27.68 24.26
CA ALA A 1118 -50.70 28.49 23.38
C ALA A 1118 -51.38 29.83 23.01
N VAL A 1119 -52.70 29.81 22.80
CA VAL A 1119 -53.52 31.01 22.58
C VAL A 1119 -53.55 31.90 23.83
N GLN A 1120 -53.77 31.34 25.02
CA GLN A 1120 -53.75 32.08 26.30
C GLN A 1120 -52.40 32.76 26.57
N LYS A 1121 -51.29 32.09 26.23
CA LYS A 1121 -49.93 32.64 26.34
C LYS A 1121 -49.59 33.62 25.21
N GLN A 1122 -50.50 33.84 24.26
CA GLN A 1122 -50.32 34.67 23.07
C GLN A 1122 -49.07 34.27 22.25
N ASN A 1123 -48.71 32.99 22.25
CA ASN A 1123 -47.55 32.51 21.52
C ASN A 1123 -47.94 32.16 20.08
N LEU A 1124 -47.90 33.16 19.19
CA LEU A 1124 -48.29 33.02 17.78
C LEU A 1124 -47.49 31.94 17.03
N LEU A 1125 -46.19 31.81 17.33
CA LEU A 1125 -45.33 30.81 16.68
C LEU A 1125 -45.75 29.39 17.06
N LEU A 1126 -45.97 29.15 18.35
CA LEU A 1126 -46.41 27.86 18.84
C LEU A 1126 -47.82 27.49 18.37
N VAL A 1127 -48.75 28.46 18.33
CA VAL A 1127 -50.08 28.26 17.75
C VAL A 1127 -49.98 27.81 16.29
N LYS A 1128 -49.15 28.49 15.49
CA LYS A 1128 -48.93 28.12 14.08
C LYS A 1128 -48.36 26.71 13.94
N GLN A 1129 -47.34 26.38 14.72
CA GLN A 1129 -46.70 25.07 14.67
C GLN A 1129 -47.62 23.93 15.12
N LEU A 1130 -48.44 24.13 16.17
CA LEU A 1130 -49.41 23.13 16.62
C LEU A 1130 -50.49 22.86 15.55
N ILE A 1131 -50.99 23.91 14.88
CA ILE A 1131 -51.94 23.78 13.78
C ILE A 1131 -51.31 23.03 12.59
N GLU A 1132 -50.07 23.35 12.21
CA GLU A 1132 -49.34 22.64 11.16
C GLU A 1132 -49.14 21.15 11.47
N LYS A 1133 -49.02 20.79 12.76
CA LYS A 1133 -48.94 19.39 13.22
C LYS A 1133 -50.31 18.72 13.39
N GLY A 1134 -51.40 19.41 13.05
CA GLY A 1134 -52.75 18.85 13.00
C GLY A 1134 -53.60 19.07 14.25
N ALA A 1135 -53.27 20.06 15.10
CA ALA A 1135 -54.13 20.44 16.22
C ALA A 1135 -55.52 20.88 15.73
N ASN A 1136 -56.57 20.38 16.38
CA ASN A 1136 -57.94 20.72 16.05
C ASN A 1136 -58.27 22.13 16.55
N VAL A 1137 -58.40 23.07 15.61
CA VAL A 1137 -58.73 24.48 15.87
C VAL A 1137 -60.13 24.71 16.44
N ASN A 1138 -61.00 23.68 16.42
CA ASN A 1138 -62.38 23.73 16.89
C ASN A 1138 -62.63 22.94 18.18
N THR A 1139 -61.58 22.49 18.88
CA THR A 1139 -61.75 21.74 20.14
C THR A 1139 -62.42 22.61 21.20
N GLN A 1140 -63.43 22.05 21.87
CA GLN A 1140 -64.20 22.73 22.91
C GLN A 1140 -63.73 22.31 24.30
N ASP A 1141 -63.46 23.28 25.17
CA ASP A 1141 -63.25 23.03 26.59
C ASP A 1141 -64.57 22.70 27.33
N LYS A 1142 -64.52 22.40 28.63
CA LYS A 1142 -65.74 22.09 29.42
C LYS A 1142 -66.73 23.26 29.52
N THR A 1143 -66.31 24.47 29.16
CA THR A 1143 -67.15 25.68 29.10
C THR A 1143 -67.58 26.01 27.67
N GLN A 1144 -67.44 25.06 26.74
CA GLN A 1144 -67.76 25.19 25.31
C GLN A 1144 -66.93 26.25 24.57
N ARG A 1145 -65.77 26.65 25.11
CA ARG A 1145 -64.89 27.62 24.45
C ARG A 1145 -63.99 26.92 23.45
N THR A 1146 -63.95 27.45 22.23
CA THR A 1146 -62.97 27.08 21.20
C THR A 1146 -61.72 27.97 21.29
N PRO A 1147 -60.58 27.56 20.71
CA PRO A 1147 -59.41 28.42 20.55
C PRO A 1147 -59.73 29.80 19.95
N LEU A 1148 -60.68 29.86 19.01
CA LEU A 1148 -61.15 31.11 18.40
C LEU A 1148 -61.87 32.01 19.41
N ILE A 1149 -62.75 31.42 20.22
CA ILE A 1149 -63.46 32.14 21.30
C ILE A 1149 -62.47 32.62 22.36
N GLU A 1150 -61.50 31.79 22.76
CA GLU A 1150 -60.47 32.17 23.73
C GLU A 1150 -59.60 33.33 23.20
N ALA A 1151 -59.18 33.27 21.93
CA ALA A 1151 -58.44 34.36 21.29
C ALA A 1151 -59.22 35.68 21.25
N CYS A 1152 -60.54 35.63 21.02
CA CYS A 1152 -61.41 36.81 21.04
C CYS A 1152 -61.61 37.38 22.45
N LEU A 1153 -61.67 36.52 23.47
CA LEU A 1153 -61.83 36.91 24.87
C LEU A 1153 -60.59 37.63 25.42
N LEU A 1154 -59.38 37.19 25.03
CA LEU A 1154 -58.12 37.86 25.42
C LEU A 1154 -58.05 39.31 24.96
N VAL A 1155 -58.74 39.65 23.87
CA VAL A 1155 -58.82 41.04 23.39
C VAL A 1155 -59.82 41.88 24.20
N GLY A 1156 -60.77 41.23 24.90
CA GLY A 1156 -61.97 41.86 25.43
C GLY A 1156 -62.01 42.19 26.93
N ASP A 1157 -60.99 41.85 27.74
CA ASP A 1157 -61.08 42.02 29.21
C ASP A 1157 -60.86 43.50 29.64
N PRO A 1158 -61.89 44.24 30.12
CA PRO A 1158 -61.76 45.63 30.50
C PRO A 1158 -61.47 45.72 32.00
N ALA A 1159 -60.19 45.69 32.39
CA ALA A 1159 -59.80 46.15 33.72
C ALA A 1159 -59.68 47.70 33.71
N PRO A 1160 -60.12 48.40 34.77
CA PRO A 1160 -60.07 49.86 34.83
C PRO A 1160 -58.62 50.35 34.76
N VAL A 1161 -58.34 51.20 33.77
CA VAL A 1161 -57.03 51.84 33.60
C VAL A 1161 -56.95 53.01 34.57
N ASP A 1162 -56.64 52.74 35.83
CA ASP A 1162 -56.21 53.78 36.76
C ASP A 1162 -54.71 54.06 36.55
N GLY A 1163 -54.41 55.08 35.74
CA GLY A 1163 -53.22 55.93 35.91
C GLY A 1163 -51.81 55.34 35.76
N GLY A 1164 -51.59 54.30 34.95
CA GLY A 1164 -50.26 53.72 34.69
C GLY A 1164 -49.53 54.27 33.44
N SER A 1165 -48.20 54.35 33.51
CA SER A 1165 -47.24 54.90 32.53
C SER A 1165 -47.40 54.44 31.07
N GLY A 1166 -46.94 55.26 30.10
CA GLY A 1166 -47.03 54.99 28.66
C GLY A 1166 -46.42 53.66 28.17
N GLU A 1167 -45.50 53.06 28.94
CA GLU A 1167 -44.94 51.73 28.64
C GLU A 1167 -45.97 50.59 28.79
N ALA A 1168 -46.92 50.71 29.73
CA ALA A 1168 -47.98 49.71 29.90
C ALA A 1168 -49.03 49.77 28.78
N HIS A 1169 -49.24 50.96 28.19
CA HIS A 1169 -50.15 51.14 27.06
C HIS A 1169 -49.57 50.53 25.78
N ASP A 1170 -48.29 50.75 25.51
CA ASP A 1170 -47.59 50.18 24.35
C ASP A 1170 -47.44 48.66 24.44
N ALA A 1171 -47.22 48.09 25.63
CA ALA A 1171 -47.20 46.64 25.84
C ALA A 1171 -48.57 46.01 25.52
N ARG A 1172 -49.66 46.64 25.96
CA ARG A 1172 -51.03 46.15 25.73
C ARG A 1172 -51.47 46.26 24.27
N LEU A 1173 -51.02 47.28 23.54
CA LEU A 1173 -51.23 47.39 22.08
C LEU A 1173 -50.57 46.22 21.33
N LYS A 1174 -49.37 45.80 21.75
CA LYS A 1174 -48.69 44.64 21.16
C LYS A 1174 -49.42 43.32 21.45
N GLU A 1175 -49.91 43.10 22.67
CA GLU A 1175 -50.71 41.92 23.02
C GLU A 1175 -51.99 41.81 22.17
N ILE A 1176 -52.68 42.94 22.00
CA ILE A 1176 -53.89 43.02 21.17
C ILE A 1176 -53.57 42.69 19.70
N ASP A 1177 -52.45 43.18 19.16
CA ASP A 1177 -52.05 42.90 17.77
C ASP A 1177 -51.62 41.45 17.55
N VAL A 1178 -51.01 40.82 18.55
CA VAL A 1178 -50.70 39.38 18.53
C VAL A 1178 -51.99 38.55 18.57
N ALA A 1179 -52.93 38.88 19.45
CA ALA A 1179 -54.23 38.21 19.53
C ALA A 1179 -55.03 38.34 18.20
N LYS A 1180 -55.03 39.51 17.55
CA LYS A 1180 -55.61 39.67 16.20
C LYS A 1180 -54.98 38.72 15.18
N SER A 1181 -53.66 38.60 15.22
CA SER A 1181 -52.91 37.71 14.31
C SER A 1181 -53.25 36.24 14.56
N ILE A 1182 -53.45 35.84 15.82
CA ILE A 1182 -53.91 34.50 16.20
C ILE A 1182 -55.33 34.24 15.66
N VAL A 1183 -56.24 35.20 15.78
CA VAL A 1183 -57.62 35.09 15.23
C VAL A 1183 -57.59 34.86 13.72
N ASP A 1184 -56.82 35.65 12.96
CA ASP A 1184 -56.67 35.47 11.52
C ASP A 1184 -56.06 34.11 11.16
N LEU A 1185 -55.06 33.67 11.93
CA LEU A 1185 -54.43 32.37 11.74
C LEU A 1185 -55.41 31.20 11.97
N LEU A 1186 -56.22 31.26 13.02
CA LEU A 1186 -57.21 30.22 13.32
C LEU A 1186 -58.28 30.13 12.22
N LEU A 1187 -58.81 31.27 11.75
CA LEU A 1187 -59.82 31.31 10.69
C LEU A 1187 -59.31 30.77 9.36
N ARG A 1188 -58.09 31.13 8.96
CA ARG A 1188 -57.45 30.60 7.74
C ARG A 1188 -57.25 29.09 7.77
N ASN A 1189 -57.16 28.51 8.96
CA ASN A 1189 -56.98 27.08 9.16
C ASN A 1189 -58.30 26.34 9.51
N GLY A 1190 -59.45 26.94 9.20
CA GLY A 1190 -60.75 26.28 9.30
C GLY A 1190 -61.41 26.34 10.68
N ALA A 1191 -61.06 27.33 11.50
CA ALA A 1191 -61.82 27.61 12.71
C ALA A 1191 -63.24 28.05 12.34
N ASP A 1192 -64.23 27.46 13.00
CA ASP A 1192 -65.64 27.74 12.77
C ASP A 1192 -66.00 29.11 13.36
N ALA A 1193 -66.25 30.07 12.45
CA ALA A 1193 -66.60 31.45 12.77
C ALA A 1193 -67.97 31.56 13.47
N GLU A 1194 -68.81 30.53 13.38
CA GLU A 1194 -70.12 30.45 14.04
C GLU A 1194 -70.07 29.80 15.42
N THR A 1195 -68.87 29.49 15.93
CA THR A 1195 -68.71 28.94 17.28
C THR A 1195 -69.30 29.90 18.32
N LYS A 1196 -70.02 29.31 19.27
CA LYS A 1196 -70.70 30.02 20.35
C LYS A 1196 -70.07 29.68 21.68
N ASN A 1197 -70.02 30.65 22.59
CA ASN A 1197 -69.70 30.39 23.99
C ASN A 1197 -70.95 29.95 24.79
N TRP A 1198 -70.80 29.79 26.11
CA TRP A 1198 -71.88 29.43 27.05
C TRP A 1198 -73.06 30.42 27.15
N HIS A 1199 -72.96 31.60 26.53
CA HIS A 1199 -74.01 32.64 26.41
C HIS A 1199 -74.61 32.72 25.00
N ASP A 1200 -74.32 31.72 24.16
CA ASP A 1200 -74.69 31.68 22.75
C ASP A 1200 -74.11 32.84 21.91
N LEU A 1201 -73.09 33.56 22.43
CA LEU A 1201 -72.38 34.63 21.72
C LEU A 1201 -71.42 34.05 20.69
N THR A 1202 -71.55 34.48 19.44
CA THR A 1202 -70.59 34.16 18.38
C THR A 1202 -69.30 34.98 18.50
N ALA A 1203 -68.22 34.50 17.90
CA ALA A 1203 -66.96 35.25 17.80
C ALA A 1203 -67.16 36.66 17.21
N LEU A 1204 -68.03 36.80 16.20
CA LEU A 1204 -68.37 38.08 15.58
C LEU A 1204 -69.05 39.04 16.58
N ALA A 1205 -69.94 38.54 17.44
CA ALA A 1205 -70.58 39.36 18.47
C ALA A 1205 -69.58 39.83 19.54
N MET A 1206 -68.60 39.00 19.92
CA MET A 1206 -67.56 39.37 20.88
C MET A 1206 -66.62 40.44 20.33
N VAL A 1207 -66.13 40.25 19.12
CA VAL A 1207 -65.26 41.22 18.43
C VAL A 1207 -65.99 42.54 18.15
N ALA A 1208 -67.30 42.46 17.89
CA ALA A 1208 -68.17 43.62 17.75
C ALA A 1208 -68.31 44.42 19.04
N GLN A 1209 -68.29 43.81 20.21
CA GLN A 1209 -68.37 44.50 21.50
C GLN A 1209 -67.11 45.34 21.82
N VAL A 1210 -65.95 45.00 21.22
CA VAL A 1210 -64.62 45.54 21.58
C VAL A 1210 -64.02 46.46 20.48
N ASN A 1211 -64.77 46.76 19.43
CA ASN A 1211 -64.40 47.68 18.33
C ASN A 1211 -63.20 47.27 17.43
N LEU A 1212 -63.05 45.98 17.14
CA LEU A 1212 -61.94 45.47 16.32
C LEU A 1212 -62.36 45.28 14.85
N GLY A 1213 -62.31 46.36 14.06
CA GLY A 1213 -62.76 46.35 12.67
C GLY A 1213 -62.10 45.29 11.77
N THR A 1214 -60.80 45.05 11.92
CA THR A 1214 -60.04 44.09 11.10
C THR A 1214 -60.38 42.63 11.40
N SER A 1215 -60.57 42.27 12.67
CA SER A 1215 -60.99 40.91 13.04
C SER A 1215 -62.44 40.65 12.64
N ALA A 1216 -63.30 41.68 12.75
CA ALA A 1216 -64.68 41.59 12.29
C ALA A 1216 -64.76 41.39 10.77
N SER A 1217 -63.97 42.12 9.97
CA SER A 1217 -63.89 41.90 8.52
C SER A 1217 -63.39 40.50 8.17
N ASN A 1218 -62.42 39.97 8.91
CA ASN A 1218 -61.88 38.63 8.67
C ASN A 1218 -62.90 37.53 9.01
N LEU A 1219 -63.65 37.67 10.10
CA LEU A 1219 -64.73 36.75 10.48
C LEU A 1219 -65.84 36.73 9.41
N ILE A 1220 -66.26 37.90 8.94
CA ILE A 1220 -67.27 38.03 7.87
C ILE A 1220 -66.77 37.39 6.56
N ALA A 1221 -65.50 37.62 6.20
CA ALA A 1221 -64.89 37.01 5.02
C ALA A 1221 -64.85 35.48 5.07
N HIS A 1222 -64.81 34.89 6.28
CA HIS A 1222 -64.86 33.45 6.50
C HIS A 1222 -66.28 32.93 6.81
N GLY A 1223 -67.32 33.71 6.50
CA GLY A 1223 -68.71 33.26 6.53
C GLY A 1223 -69.47 33.48 7.83
N ALA A 1224 -69.00 34.34 8.73
CA ALA A 1224 -69.71 34.66 9.96
C ALA A 1224 -71.11 35.27 9.69
N ASN A 1225 -72.11 34.77 10.38
CA ASN A 1225 -73.50 35.18 10.30
C ASN A 1225 -73.71 36.52 11.02
N LEU A 1226 -73.97 37.54 10.22
CA LEU A 1226 -74.26 38.90 10.66
C LEU A 1226 -75.51 38.99 11.56
N GLU A 1227 -76.40 38.00 11.46
CA GLU A 1227 -77.69 37.92 12.14
C GLU A 1227 -77.74 36.84 13.23
N ALA A 1228 -76.58 36.30 13.63
CA ALA A 1228 -76.51 35.38 14.75
C ALA A 1228 -77.07 36.05 16.02
N LYS A 1229 -77.94 35.35 16.74
CA LYS A 1229 -78.60 35.84 17.95
C LYS A 1229 -78.08 35.10 19.16
N ASP A 1230 -77.73 35.86 20.20
CA ASP A 1230 -77.40 35.34 21.53
C ASP A 1230 -78.66 35.04 22.36
N ASP A 1231 -78.49 34.63 23.63
CA ASP A 1231 -79.57 34.38 24.59
C ASP A 1231 -80.53 35.58 24.81
N HIS A 1232 -80.09 36.79 24.44
CA HIS A 1232 -80.86 38.03 24.56
C HIS A 1232 -81.42 38.49 23.20
N LEU A 1233 -81.35 37.64 22.18
CA LEU A 1233 -81.70 37.95 20.79
C LEU A 1233 -80.92 39.15 20.21
N CYS A 1234 -79.78 39.52 20.80
CA CYS A 1234 -78.93 40.59 20.30
C CYS A 1234 -78.11 40.09 19.10
N THR A 1235 -78.07 40.89 18.02
CA THR A 1235 -77.21 40.63 16.86
C THR A 1235 -75.82 41.25 17.07
N PRO A 1236 -74.77 40.81 16.34
CA PRO A 1236 -73.46 41.46 16.35
C PRO A 1236 -73.51 42.98 16.13
N LEU A 1237 -74.42 43.47 15.29
CA LEU A 1237 -74.63 44.91 15.08
C LEU A 1237 -75.11 45.63 16.35
N MET A 1238 -76.01 45.00 17.12
CA MET A 1238 -76.45 45.54 18.40
C MET A 1238 -75.33 45.58 19.44
N HIS A 1239 -74.47 44.55 19.47
CA HIS A 1239 -73.28 44.53 20.33
C HIS A 1239 -72.28 45.62 19.93
N ALA A 1240 -72.08 45.85 18.61
CA ALA A 1240 -71.24 46.94 18.11
C ALA A 1240 -71.77 48.33 18.49
N VAL A 1241 -73.07 48.56 18.36
CA VAL A 1241 -73.67 49.86 18.73
C VAL A 1241 -73.61 50.07 20.25
N LYS A 1242 -73.98 49.05 21.03
CA LYS A 1242 -73.95 49.09 22.50
C LYS A 1242 -72.54 49.28 23.05
N GLY A 1243 -71.53 48.74 22.38
CA GLY A 1243 -70.10 48.92 22.68
C GLY A 1243 -69.48 50.21 22.11
N VAL A 1244 -70.24 51.07 21.42
CA VAL A 1244 -69.75 52.30 20.75
C VAL A 1244 -68.61 52.01 19.76
N CYS A 1245 -68.76 50.93 18.99
CA CYS A 1245 -67.70 50.39 18.15
C CYS A 1245 -67.66 51.02 16.75
N THR A 1246 -67.08 52.22 16.66
CA THR A 1246 -67.02 53.05 15.45
C THR A 1246 -66.32 52.43 14.24
N ALA A 1247 -65.42 51.47 14.43
CA ALA A 1247 -64.72 50.79 13.35
C ALA A 1247 -65.45 49.53 12.86
N VAL A 1248 -66.26 48.88 13.70
CA VAL A 1248 -66.98 47.64 13.36
C VAL A 1248 -68.36 47.92 12.76
N VAL A 1249 -69.07 48.95 13.24
CA VAL A 1249 -70.41 49.31 12.74
C VAL A 1249 -70.41 49.53 11.20
N PRO A 1250 -69.48 50.30 10.60
CA PRO A 1250 -69.44 50.46 9.15
C PRO A 1250 -69.18 49.14 8.41
N VAL A 1251 -68.34 48.26 8.96
CA VAL A 1251 -67.99 46.97 8.35
C VAL A 1251 -69.19 46.03 8.33
N LEU A 1252 -69.95 45.94 9.43
CA LEU A 1252 -71.18 45.13 9.50
C LEU A 1252 -72.27 45.66 8.55
N LEU A 1253 -72.45 46.99 8.48
CA LEU A 1253 -73.42 47.60 7.58
C LEU A 1253 -73.06 47.38 6.10
N GLN A 1254 -71.78 47.51 5.74
CA GLN A 1254 -71.30 47.23 4.38
C GLN A 1254 -71.45 45.75 4.01
N ALA A 1255 -71.32 44.85 4.98
CA ALA A 1255 -71.56 43.41 4.80
C ALA A 1255 -73.06 43.04 4.70
N GLY A 1256 -73.97 43.99 4.96
CA GLY A 1256 -75.42 43.80 4.82
C GLY A 1256 -76.15 43.40 6.11
N ALA A 1257 -75.61 43.72 7.29
CA ALA A 1257 -76.30 43.47 8.56
C ALA A 1257 -77.64 44.21 8.66
N ASN A 1258 -78.65 43.54 9.20
CA ASN A 1258 -80.02 44.03 9.29
C ASN A 1258 -80.17 45.09 10.39
N VAL A 1259 -80.30 46.35 9.96
CA VAL A 1259 -80.55 47.50 10.84
C VAL A 1259 -81.90 47.46 11.56
N GLU A 1260 -82.83 46.60 11.12
CA GLU A 1260 -84.18 46.45 11.69
C GLU A 1260 -84.32 45.21 12.60
N ALA A 1261 -83.23 44.49 12.87
CA ALA A 1261 -83.24 43.39 13.84
C ALA A 1261 -83.71 43.91 15.22
N LYS A 1262 -84.38 43.05 16.02
CA LYS A 1262 -84.88 43.40 17.36
C LYS A 1262 -84.35 42.44 18.41
N ASP A 1263 -83.86 42.99 19.53
CA ASP A 1263 -83.45 42.23 20.73
C ASP A 1263 -84.68 41.68 21.49
N ALA A 1264 -84.45 40.93 22.57
CA ALA A 1264 -85.52 40.35 23.40
C ALA A 1264 -86.45 41.41 24.06
N ARG A 1265 -86.02 42.69 24.08
CA ARG A 1265 -86.81 43.82 24.60
C ARG A 1265 -87.47 44.63 23.48
N GLY A 1266 -87.26 44.25 22.22
CA GLY A 1266 -87.83 44.89 21.04
C GLY A 1266 -87.02 46.08 20.51
N PHE A 1267 -85.81 46.33 21.04
CA PHE A 1267 -84.95 47.44 20.62
C PHE A 1267 -84.20 47.12 19.34
N THR A 1268 -84.17 48.08 18.42
CA THR A 1268 -83.39 48.04 17.19
C THR A 1268 -81.99 48.62 17.39
N PRO A 1269 -81.01 48.29 16.53
CA PRO A 1269 -79.69 48.91 16.53
C PRO A 1269 -79.69 50.44 16.50
N LEU A 1270 -80.71 51.08 15.90
CA LEU A 1270 -80.86 52.55 15.91
C LEU A 1270 -81.27 53.11 17.28
N PHE A 1271 -81.96 52.30 18.09
CA PHE A 1271 -82.43 52.71 19.42
C PHE A 1271 -81.36 52.53 20.49
N LEU A 1272 -80.59 51.44 20.37
CA LEU A 1272 -79.39 51.20 21.18
C LEU A 1272 -78.33 52.26 20.89
#